data_AF-A0AAJ5Z1L4-F1
#
_entry.id   AF-A0AAJ5Z1L4-F1
#
_cell.length_a   1.000
_cell.length_b   1.000
_cell.length_c   1.000
_cell.angle_alpha   90.00
_cell.angle_beta   90.00
_cell.angle_gamma   90.00
#
_symmetry.space_group_name_H-M   'P 1'
#
loop_
_entity.id
_entity.type
_entity.pdbx_description
1 polymer ?
#
loop_
_entity_poly.entity_id
_entity_poly.type
_entity_poly.pdbx_seq_one_letter_code
_entity_poly.pdbx_strand_id
1 'polypeptide(L)'
;MSAAALPSLVQQWASLGASHAPAEDVPKDSPRIAAALNTFASYVDEARGLYICAQASGRRVNVFMDRSQLMQSLSFDDVTGGKNVVLKGISSVALSKDAPDSDSLLLVASFGGIIAMWRLDAINVAKMGQAPKYGRWRLEGTLPLRGQLVSSLSVRQGLLATGSNQCVSVWKRGTYANAPWKQVWSTRTPRPLLRVQWSHDGQFLAAVPLNDTRVLVWRVQGKQVHLVSKLRHTRSVHSIHWRRPRMPDDSRPPALVVITANATAFVYATMPTELRYRHWATVDASSYADDLSMAQRVISLMYCDGYHASVALRHDLQLLEQQEQLALTGVAPSSDTERQRRASRIKQLQQYLAQGPDLFFALLANGSMVVYGLFRMDEPTPSLWHALQTLRVPPCISTEFSHAPLMLEFMPLAPKSLDGSRVYSTALIHGQTATGLRGTMAVSLLLLLDGDIHGLFVQNTMTDTNVPAHSQSHTHTFLHAEHRSDILSLETTRQGRSLISFSRDGVMIWWTLCEKGTTASLVSESQFRLRRAFAVCALGDGPNLCALDASHLNVALFDKASFVAHDQDAIAIDNVKLSRRELPQAMSPENVVLFCCIQVDGKDVIMLGQRDGTLYTWTCTPTPSGLSLASHETHALMDGMASAAVVAYWRPQTCAMALLAISPHGSLGVWDTLSWTQLHHVHVGYGAEHVCASGDGHLAVLLHHDDTYSVCVHDLRLSPFANTLVYVHDMGCISPSMAWKTMKGGGAVLAAGGDQHVTLLAEGRLTWTPIARVELHGMDSARISHIEWIAPNRLLISSTCQLFLFDTDRQSSLEDILARHTHTRPYYDATALLRCVQFGLVHDAQQTVQMLDRAAAHGYWGRVQWTLQRASLASLEAPTPILPLVERLHETQLPGVDKALCATLQGVHHAIHTDVDVPGMQYLLAWYASQHTYAPMVWAYVSESQDALLSKVTSVWSDRVSWPVVRDSGVFGWMRKREPLLPIMEQVARSAFTARDDIDPVQCSLFYLALKKTQALRSVWRRAIGHSDQAKMLAFLAHDFSEERWRIAAQKNAYALMSQRRFAFAAAFFLLGDALSDAVHICVRKLDDVPLAMAVARVYEESDCGPVFQRIVKQYAIPHAQATGDRWLGVWAHLLLKEHMDAVRTLTASLPAPADPRPMHDLPDPSMLLLLEYFKQQYWCYEVLDPYTETQCVSFYARLLCMSGCDWVGLTMLWSWSFARDAPKPPAPATSPTENAPAPTKIGSLMGERRPPPAQTMAEFDMSAFGL
;
A
#
# COMPACT_ATOMS: atom_id res chain seq x y z
N MET A 1 -15.01 -60.28 4.37
CA MET A 1 -15.60 -59.18 3.56
C MET A 1 -15.27 -59.43 2.10
N SER A 2 -16.27 -59.47 1.22
CA SER A 2 -16.17 -60.02 -0.14
C SER A 2 -15.50 -59.06 -1.14
N ALA A 3 -14.76 -59.64 -2.08
CA ALA A 3 -13.98 -58.97 -3.14
C ALA A 3 -14.84 -58.40 -4.29
N ALA A 4 -16.10 -58.00 -4.03
CA ALA A 4 -17.03 -57.50 -5.05
C ALA A 4 -17.37 -56.01 -4.92
N ALA A 5 -16.80 -55.27 -3.96
CA ALA A 5 -17.09 -53.85 -3.72
C ALA A 5 -16.02 -52.86 -4.24
N LEU A 6 -15.10 -53.31 -5.09
CA LEU A 6 -13.97 -52.49 -5.57
C LEU A 6 -14.15 -51.74 -6.91
N PRO A 7 -15.19 -51.96 -7.75
CA PRO A 7 -15.39 -51.12 -8.94
C PRO A 7 -16.23 -49.84 -8.73
N SER A 8 -17.00 -49.69 -7.64
CA SER A 8 -17.99 -48.60 -7.54
C SER A 8 -17.47 -47.27 -6.99
N LEU A 9 -16.38 -47.24 -6.21
CA LEU A 9 -15.83 -45.99 -5.66
C LEU A 9 -14.99 -45.20 -6.69
N VAL A 10 -14.27 -45.90 -7.58
CA VAL A 10 -13.48 -45.26 -8.65
C VAL A 10 -14.38 -44.68 -9.75
N GLN A 11 -15.58 -45.25 -9.95
CA GLN A 11 -16.59 -44.69 -10.85
C GLN A 11 -17.41 -43.55 -10.23
N GLN A 12 -17.68 -43.55 -8.92
CA GLN A 12 -18.37 -42.44 -8.26
C GLN A 12 -17.52 -41.16 -8.12
N TRP A 13 -16.19 -41.29 -8.04
CA TRP A 13 -15.30 -40.12 -8.09
C TRP A 13 -15.07 -39.57 -9.50
N ALA A 14 -15.38 -40.35 -10.54
CA ALA A 14 -15.41 -39.87 -11.92
C ALA A 14 -16.68 -39.05 -12.23
N SER A 15 -17.80 -39.27 -11.51
CA SER A 15 -19.09 -38.61 -11.78
C SER A 15 -19.36 -37.35 -10.94
N LEU A 16 -18.69 -37.16 -9.79
CA LEU A 16 -18.71 -35.88 -9.03
C LEU A 16 -17.67 -34.86 -9.55
N GLY A 17 -16.93 -35.26 -10.59
CA GLY A 17 -15.84 -34.51 -11.22
C GLY A 17 -16.20 -33.80 -12.53
N ALA A 18 -17.48 -33.66 -12.88
CA ALA A 18 -17.90 -33.08 -14.15
C ALA A 18 -19.20 -32.26 -14.01
N SER A 19 -19.28 -31.17 -14.78
CA SER A 19 -20.40 -30.24 -15.03
C SER A 19 -20.47 -28.95 -14.20
N HIS A 20 -20.41 -27.83 -14.95
CA HIS A 20 -20.71 -26.41 -14.66
C HIS A 20 -19.67 -25.50 -13.96
N ALA A 21 -18.76 -24.95 -14.78
CA ALA A 21 -18.52 -23.51 -14.97
C ALA A 21 -18.36 -23.32 -16.51
N PRO A 22 -18.74 -22.17 -17.11
CA PRO A 22 -19.34 -22.11 -18.47
C PRO A 22 -18.46 -22.78 -19.52
N ALA A 23 -18.95 -23.93 -19.98
CA ALA A 23 -18.43 -24.66 -21.10
C ALA A 23 -19.26 -24.25 -22.33
N GLU A 24 -18.81 -23.22 -23.04
CA GLU A 24 -19.19 -23.08 -24.44
C GLU A 24 -18.03 -23.30 -25.42
N ASP A 25 -16.76 -23.34 -24.98
CA ASP A 25 -15.64 -23.47 -25.94
C ASP A 25 -14.56 -24.53 -25.63
N VAL A 26 -14.80 -25.46 -24.70
CA VAL A 26 -13.85 -26.56 -24.44
C VAL A 26 -14.37 -27.87 -25.05
N PRO A 27 -13.78 -28.39 -26.15
CA PRO A 27 -14.25 -29.62 -26.79
C PRO A 27 -14.31 -30.81 -25.83
N LYS A 28 -15.31 -31.67 -25.99
CA LYS A 28 -15.54 -32.88 -25.17
C LYS A 28 -14.36 -33.87 -25.16
N ASP A 29 -13.40 -33.74 -26.08
CA ASP A 29 -12.14 -34.50 -26.14
C ASP A 29 -11.00 -33.94 -25.27
N SER A 30 -11.28 -32.90 -24.48
CA SER A 30 -10.30 -32.18 -23.65
C SER A 30 -9.92 -32.76 -22.27
N PRO A 31 -10.33 -33.95 -21.78
CA PRO A 31 -10.15 -34.23 -20.35
C PRO A 31 -8.75 -34.73 -19.94
N ARG A 32 -7.68 -34.57 -20.73
CA ARG A 32 -6.36 -35.18 -20.41
C ARG A 32 -5.08 -34.38 -20.68
N ILE A 33 -5.14 -33.22 -21.34
CA ILE A 33 -3.92 -32.47 -21.71
C ILE A 33 -3.51 -31.47 -20.61
N ALA A 34 -4.38 -31.19 -19.63
CA ALA A 34 -4.25 -30.05 -18.72
C ALA A 34 -3.43 -30.28 -17.42
N ALA A 35 -2.65 -31.36 -17.31
CA ALA A 35 -1.75 -31.58 -16.18
C ALA A 35 -0.28 -31.54 -16.65
N ALA A 36 0.26 -30.31 -16.70
CA ALA A 36 1.67 -29.90 -16.78
C ALA A 36 2.69 -30.94 -17.31
N LEU A 37 3.17 -30.76 -18.54
CA LEU A 37 4.32 -31.50 -19.05
C LEU A 37 5.37 -30.50 -19.56
N ASN A 38 6.28 -30.17 -18.63
CA ASN A 38 7.46 -29.30 -18.73
C ASN A 38 7.27 -27.83 -18.31
N THR A 39 6.86 -27.56 -17.07
CA THR A 39 6.76 -26.18 -16.56
C THR A 39 8.05 -25.65 -15.92
N PHE A 40 9.14 -26.40 -16.00
CA PHE A 40 10.45 -25.99 -15.52
C PHE A 40 11.48 -26.24 -16.64
N ALA A 41 12.46 -25.34 -16.75
CA ALA A 41 13.57 -25.47 -17.66
C ALA A 41 14.82 -24.85 -17.02
N SER A 42 15.98 -25.47 -17.21
CA SER A 42 17.27 -24.98 -16.69
C SER A 42 18.32 -24.88 -17.80
N TYR A 43 19.21 -23.91 -17.64
CA TYR A 43 20.38 -23.70 -18.50
C TYR A 43 21.60 -23.41 -17.64
N VAL A 44 22.63 -24.24 -17.79
CA VAL A 44 23.87 -24.19 -17.01
C VAL A 44 25.05 -24.20 -17.96
N ASP A 45 25.85 -23.13 -17.92
CA ASP A 45 27.08 -22.93 -18.68
C ASP A 45 28.18 -22.46 -17.72
N GLU A 46 28.89 -23.44 -17.15
CA GLU A 46 29.89 -23.19 -16.12
C GLU A 46 31.10 -22.40 -16.62
N ALA A 47 31.52 -22.62 -17.86
CA ALA A 47 32.64 -21.88 -18.47
C ALA A 47 32.38 -20.36 -18.51
N ARG A 48 31.10 -19.97 -18.55
CA ARG A 48 30.64 -18.58 -18.54
C ARG A 48 30.07 -18.15 -17.19
N GLY A 49 29.99 -19.05 -16.20
CA GLY A 49 29.40 -18.81 -14.89
C GLY A 49 27.89 -18.53 -14.93
N LEU A 50 27.14 -19.16 -15.83
CA LEU A 50 25.71 -18.89 -16.03
C LEU A 50 24.83 -20.03 -15.53
N TYR A 51 23.95 -19.70 -14.59
CA TYR A 51 22.98 -20.62 -14.00
C TYR A 51 21.61 -19.95 -14.06
N ILE A 52 20.76 -20.39 -14.97
CA ILE A 52 19.43 -19.80 -15.16
C ILE A 52 18.39 -20.91 -15.09
N CYS A 53 17.29 -20.66 -14.40
CA CYS A 53 16.10 -21.49 -14.48
C CYS A 53 14.85 -20.66 -14.75
N ALA A 54 13.91 -21.28 -15.44
CA ALA A 54 12.63 -20.72 -15.81
C ALA A 54 11.52 -21.64 -15.29
N GLN A 55 10.61 -21.08 -14.50
CA GLN A 55 9.49 -21.80 -13.92
C GLN A 55 8.18 -21.12 -14.34
N ALA A 56 7.31 -21.86 -15.02
CA ALA A 56 5.97 -21.38 -15.34
C ALA A 56 5.09 -21.37 -14.08
N SER A 57 4.37 -20.30 -13.80
CA SER A 57 3.39 -20.17 -12.72
C SER A 57 2.16 -19.46 -13.27
N GLY A 58 1.04 -20.17 -13.36
CA GLY A 58 -0.17 -19.71 -14.05
C GLY A 58 0.12 -19.24 -15.48
N ARG A 59 -0.11 -17.95 -15.75
CA ARG A 59 0.12 -17.29 -17.05
C ARG A 59 1.50 -16.64 -17.19
N ARG A 60 2.40 -16.86 -16.22
CA ARG A 60 3.72 -16.22 -16.16
C ARG A 60 4.86 -17.23 -16.17
N VAL A 61 6.05 -16.81 -16.60
CA VAL A 61 7.30 -17.56 -16.44
C VAL A 61 8.26 -16.75 -15.58
N ASN A 62 8.56 -17.26 -14.38
CA ASN A 62 9.55 -16.67 -13.48
C ASN A 62 10.93 -17.18 -13.87
N VAL A 63 11.84 -16.26 -14.17
CA VAL A 63 13.23 -16.56 -14.49
C VAL A 63 14.09 -16.21 -13.28
N PHE A 64 14.85 -17.19 -12.79
CA PHE A 64 15.79 -17.03 -11.71
C PHE A 64 17.22 -17.19 -12.23
N MET A 65 18.15 -16.46 -11.62
CA MET A 65 19.58 -16.49 -11.93
C MET A 65 20.39 -16.91 -10.69
N ASP A 66 21.53 -17.55 -10.94
CA ASP A 66 22.54 -17.98 -9.96
C ASP A 66 21.99 -18.88 -8.85
N ARG A 67 21.77 -18.31 -7.66
CA ARG A 67 21.28 -18.97 -6.46
C ARG A 67 19.84 -18.56 -6.18
N SER A 68 18.96 -18.81 -7.16
CA SER A 68 17.50 -18.55 -7.08
C SER A 68 17.08 -17.08 -6.87
N GLN A 69 17.91 -16.13 -7.32
CA GLN A 69 17.53 -14.72 -7.37
C GLN A 69 16.55 -14.49 -8.53
N LEU A 70 15.35 -13.98 -8.25
CA LEU A 70 14.38 -13.66 -9.30
C LEU A 70 14.97 -12.55 -10.19
N MET A 71 15.17 -12.87 -11.47
CA MET A 71 15.68 -11.95 -12.48
C MET A 71 14.52 -11.17 -13.11
N GLN A 72 13.50 -11.89 -13.58
CA GLN A 72 12.33 -11.30 -14.22
C GLN A 72 11.14 -12.28 -14.22
N SER A 73 9.91 -11.77 -14.18
CA SER A 73 8.70 -12.56 -14.45
C SER A 73 8.05 -12.14 -15.76
N LEU A 74 7.90 -13.09 -16.68
CA LEU A 74 7.45 -12.86 -18.04
C LEU A 74 5.97 -13.23 -18.18
N SER A 75 5.12 -12.29 -18.60
CA SER A 75 3.67 -12.51 -18.69
C SER A 75 3.18 -12.81 -20.10
N PHE A 76 2.22 -13.74 -20.22
CA PHE A 76 1.41 -13.90 -21.43
C PHE A 76 0.37 -12.80 -21.62
N ASP A 77 0.20 -11.89 -20.67
CA ASP A 77 -0.73 -10.75 -20.83
C ASP A 77 -0.14 -9.65 -21.73
N ASP A 78 1.20 -9.59 -21.84
CA ASP A 78 1.93 -8.72 -22.78
C ASP A 78 1.99 -9.33 -24.19
N VAL A 79 1.59 -10.60 -24.32
CA VAL A 79 1.64 -11.37 -25.56
C VAL A 79 0.35 -11.14 -26.36
N THR A 80 0.50 -10.81 -27.64
CA THR A 80 -0.63 -10.60 -28.55
C THR A 80 -1.57 -11.81 -28.58
N GLY A 81 -2.85 -11.61 -28.23
CA GLY A 81 -3.85 -12.68 -28.17
C GLY A 81 -3.84 -13.53 -26.89
N GLY A 82 -2.87 -13.32 -25.99
CA GLY A 82 -2.77 -14.06 -24.72
C GLY A 82 -3.95 -13.80 -23.79
N LYS A 83 -4.40 -12.55 -23.67
CA LYS A 83 -5.52 -12.13 -22.79
C LYS A 83 -6.83 -12.90 -23.04
N ASN A 84 -7.09 -13.31 -24.28
CA ASN A 84 -8.35 -13.94 -24.68
C ASN A 84 -8.38 -15.46 -24.48
N VAL A 85 -7.23 -16.07 -24.12
CA VAL A 85 -7.13 -17.53 -23.97
C VAL A 85 -7.53 -17.93 -22.54
N VAL A 86 -8.65 -18.67 -22.43
CA VAL A 86 -9.20 -19.21 -21.18
C VAL A 86 -8.57 -20.57 -20.89
N LEU A 87 -7.28 -20.58 -20.53
CA LEU A 87 -6.57 -21.79 -20.08
C LEU A 87 -6.01 -21.62 -18.67
N LYS A 88 -5.85 -22.75 -17.99
CA LYS A 88 -5.44 -22.81 -16.57
C LYS A 88 -3.99 -22.43 -16.32
N GLY A 89 -3.12 -22.47 -17.33
CA GLY A 89 -1.72 -22.11 -17.19
C GLY A 89 -0.85 -22.51 -18.38
N ILE A 90 0.41 -22.11 -18.36
CA ILE A 90 1.43 -22.45 -19.37
C ILE A 90 1.62 -23.98 -19.41
N SER A 91 1.63 -24.55 -20.61
CA SER A 91 1.71 -26.00 -20.80
C SER A 91 3.15 -26.51 -20.83
N SER A 92 4.08 -25.73 -21.38
CA SER A 92 5.48 -26.13 -21.55
C SER A 92 6.41 -24.92 -21.60
N VAL A 93 7.63 -25.05 -21.08
CA VAL A 93 8.72 -24.07 -21.07
C VAL A 93 10.00 -24.77 -21.53
N ALA A 94 10.82 -24.07 -22.31
CA ALA A 94 12.13 -24.52 -22.74
C ALA A 94 13.12 -23.35 -22.82
N LEU A 95 14.39 -23.60 -22.52
CA LEU A 95 15.46 -22.60 -22.43
C LEU A 95 16.72 -23.09 -23.16
N SER A 96 17.34 -22.25 -23.98
CA SER A 96 18.58 -22.58 -24.69
C SER A 96 19.34 -21.36 -25.19
N LYS A 97 20.53 -21.58 -25.77
CA LYS A 97 21.23 -20.58 -26.59
C LYS A 97 20.44 -20.29 -27.87
N ASP A 98 20.44 -19.02 -28.28
CA ASP A 98 19.76 -18.58 -29.48
C ASP A 98 20.38 -19.19 -30.76
N ALA A 99 21.71 -19.17 -30.84
CA ALA A 99 22.49 -19.74 -31.95
C ALA A 99 23.79 -20.36 -31.39
N PRO A 100 24.46 -21.28 -32.12
CA PRO A 100 25.66 -21.96 -31.61
C PRO A 100 26.78 -21.01 -31.17
N ASP A 101 26.98 -19.91 -31.92
CA ASP A 101 28.03 -18.91 -31.66
C ASP A 101 27.50 -17.63 -30.98
N SER A 102 26.22 -17.59 -30.61
CA SER A 102 25.60 -16.41 -30.00
C SER A 102 25.73 -16.43 -28.49
N ASP A 103 25.97 -15.25 -27.92
CA ASP A 103 25.92 -15.01 -26.48
C ASP A 103 24.50 -14.72 -25.99
N SER A 104 23.51 -14.63 -26.88
CA SER A 104 22.10 -14.44 -26.53
C SER A 104 21.43 -15.76 -26.13
N LEU A 105 20.55 -15.70 -25.13
CA LEU A 105 19.70 -16.81 -24.70
C LEU A 105 18.27 -16.64 -25.20
N LEU A 106 17.58 -17.76 -25.39
CA LEU A 106 16.22 -17.84 -25.87
C LEU A 106 15.37 -18.70 -24.93
N LEU A 107 14.30 -18.12 -24.41
CA LEU A 107 13.27 -18.76 -23.59
C LEU A 107 11.99 -18.87 -24.42
N VAL A 108 11.42 -20.06 -24.46
CA VAL A 108 10.20 -20.34 -25.22
C VAL A 108 9.18 -20.97 -24.29
N ALA A 109 7.96 -20.45 -24.27
CA ALA A 109 6.86 -21.02 -23.51
C ALA A 109 5.59 -21.13 -24.36
N SER A 110 4.75 -22.12 -24.05
CA SER A 110 3.45 -22.31 -24.71
C SER A 110 2.29 -22.09 -23.76
N PHE A 111 1.32 -21.30 -24.20
CA PHE A 111 0.03 -21.12 -23.54
C PHE A 111 -1.08 -21.49 -24.53
N GLY A 112 -1.56 -22.73 -24.44
CA GLY A 112 -2.53 -23.28 -25.38
C GLY A 112 -1.97 -23.46 -26.79
N GLY A 113 -2.52 -22.70 -27.73
CA GLY A 113 -2.06 -22.64 -29.11
C GLY A 113 -1.08 -21.50 -29.39
N ILE A 114 -0.71 -20.69 -28.39
CA ILE A 114 0.22 -19.56 -28.58
C ILE A 114 1.58 -19.97 -28.00
N ILE A 115 2.64 -19.80 -28.79
CA ILE A 115 4.02 -19.92 -28.31
C ILE A 115 4.62 -18.52 -28.25
N ALA A 116 5.16 -18.13 -27.11
CA ALA A 116 5.86 -16.87 -26.91
C ALA A 116 7.36 -17.12 -26.73
N MET A 117 8.17 -16.20 -27.25
CA MET A 117 9.61 -16.33 -27.36
C MET A 117 10.27 -15.08 -26.81
N TRP A 118 11.05 -15.23 -25.75
CA TRP A 118 11.79 -14.15 -25.11
C TRP A 118 13.28 -14.34 -25.31
N ARG A 119 13.96 -13.24 -25.62
CA ARG A 119 15.40 -13.20 -25.86
C ARG A 119 16.11 -12.40 -24.78
N LEU A 120 17.25 -12.89 -24.33
CA LEU A 120 18.15 -12.22 -23.40
C LEU A 120 19.47 -11.93 -24.11
N ASP A 121 19.78 -10.65 -24.29
CA ASP A 121 21.01 -10.20 -24.96
C ASP A 121 22.11 -9.88 -23.95
N ALA A 122 23.35 -10.22 -24.31
CA ALA A 122 24.54 -9.78 -23.61
C ALA A 122 24.80 -8.29 -23.91
N ILE A 123 24.95 -7.46 -22.88
CA ILE A 123 25.11 -6.00 -23.00
C ILE A 123 26.54 -5.63 -23.45
N ASN A 124 27.55 -6.42 -23.04
CA ASN A 124 28.96 -6.18 -23.35
C ASN A 124 29.60 -7.44 -23.94
N VAL A 125 30.24 -7.31 -25.12
CA VAL A 125 31.22 -8.28 -25.60
C VAL A 125 32.39 -8.25 -24.61
N ALA A 126 32.44 -9.22 -23.71
CA ALA A 126 33.44 -9.26 -22.65
C ALA A 126 34.86 -9.14 -23.23
N LYS A 127 35.71 -8.33 -22.59
CA LYS A 127 37.17 -8.51 -22.74
C LYS A 127 37.48 -9.96 -22.34
N MET A 128 38.38 -10.62 -23.08
CA MET A 128 38.77 -12.04 -22.84
C MET A 128 38.83 -12.35 -21.33
N GLY A 129 37.93 -13.21 -20.86
CA GLY A 129 37.92 -13.73 -19.48
C GLY A 129 36.89 -13.12 -18.51
N GLN A 130 36.07 -12.13 -18.89
CA GLN A 130 34.95 -11.67 -18.03
C GLN A 130 33.62 -12.34 -18.38
N ALA A 131 32.79 -12.66 -17.38
CA ALA A 131 31.44 -13.19 -17.62
C ALA A 131 30.54 -12.14 -18.31
N PRO A 132 29.75 -12.53 -19.31
CA PRO A 132 28.85 -11.61 -20.01
C PRO A 132 27.78 -11.07 -19.06
N LYS A 133 27.62 -9.74 -19.03
CA LYS A 133 26.52 -9.09 -18.32
C LYS A 133 25.27 -9.10 -19.19
N TYR A 134 24.18 -9.61 -18.66
CA TYR A 134 22.90 -9.68 -19.36
C TYR A 134 21.98 -8.52 -18.99
N GLY A 135 21.14 -8.10 -19.95
CA GLY A 135 20.10 -7.11 -19.73
C GLY A 135 18.82 -7.71 -19.19
N ARG A 136 17.68 -7.27 -19.73
CA ARG A 136 16.35 -7.83 -19.44
C ARG A 136 15.91 -8.74 -20.59
N TRP A 137 15.08 -9.73 -20.27
CA TRP A 137 14.38 -10.53 -21.27
C TRP A 137 13.40 -9.64 -22.04
N ARG A 138 13.42 -9.75 -23.36
CA ARG A 138 12.51 -9.01 -24.26
C ARG A 138 11.67 -9.98 -25.06
N LEU A 139 10.39 -9.71 -25.21
CA LEU A 139 9.52 -10.48 -26.09
C LEU A 139 9.99 -10.25 -27.54
N GLU A 140 10.52 -11.29 -28.17
CA GLU A 140 11.03 -11.24 -29.53
C GLU A 140 9.94 -11.52 -30.55
N GLY A 141 9.07 -12.48 -30.27
CA GLY A 141 8.01 -12.87 -31.19
C GLY A 141 7.02 -13.88 -30.60
N THR A 142 5.93 -14.05 -31.35
CA THR A 142 4.83 -14.95 -31.00
C THR A 142 4.50 -15.84 -32.19
N LEU A 143 4.22 -17.12 -31.93
CA LEU A 143 3.86 -18.10 -32.94
C LEU A 143 2.47 -18.69 -32.61
N PRO A 144 1.40 -18.19 -33.25
CA PRO A 144 0.05 -18.72 -33.06
C PRO A 144 -0.17 -19.98 -33.91
N LEU A 145 -0.42 -21.11 -33.25
CA LEU A 145 -0.77 -22.40 -33.86
C LEU A 145 -2.29 -22.61 -33.78
N ARG A 146 -3.01 -22.19 -34.83
CA ARG A 146 -4.47 -22.28 -34.87
C ARG A 146 -4.95 -23.74 -34.77
N GLY A 147 -5.85 -24.00 -33.81
CA GLY A 147 -6.49 -25.31 -33.62
C GLY A 147 -5.58 -26.40 -33.04
N GLN A 148 -4.32 -26.08 -32.68
CA GLN A 148 -3.37 -27.02 -32.07
C GLN A 148 -3.10 -26.62 -30.63
N LEU A 149 -3.22 -27.57 -29.70
CA LEU A 149 -2.83 -27.39 -28.31
C LEU A 149 -1.43 -27.96 -28.10
N VAL A 150 -0.48 -27.10 -27.75
CA VAL A 150 0.92 -27.48 -27.53
C VAL A 150 1.04 -28.15 -26.16
N SER A 151 1.53 -29.39 -26.14
CA SER A 151 1.74 -30.18 -24.92
C SER A 151 3.20 -30.25 -24.49
N SER A 152 4.16 -30.08 -25.40
CA SER A 152 5.59 -30.13 -25.08
C SER A 152 6.42 -29.29 -26.04
N LEU A 153 7.40 -28.57 -25.50
CA LEU A 153 8.36 -27.76 -26.24
C LEU A 153 9.79 -28.20 -25.95
N SER A 154 10.66 -28.10 -26.97
CA SER A 154 12.10 -28.21 -26.79
C SER A 154 12.81 -27.28 -27.77
N VAL A 155 13.77 -26.51 -27.28
CA VAL A 155 14.55 -25.55 -28.08
C VAL A 155 16.04 -25.83 -27.95
N ARG A 156 16.76 -25.77 -29.07
CA ARG A 156 18.22 -25.96 -29.12
C ARG A 156 18.80 -25.19 -30.31
N GLN A 157 19.71 -24.24 -30.06
CA GLN A 157 20.50 -23.56 -31.10
C GLN A 157 19.66 -23.06 -32.31
N GLY A 158 18.55 -22.36 -32.05
CA GLY A 158 17.68 -21.81 -33.10
C GLY A 158 16.76 -22.83 -33.79
N LEU A 159 16.70 -24.07 -33.28
CA LEU A 159 15.72 -25.09 -33.65
C LEU A 159 14.68 -25.24 -32.53
N LEU A 160 13.41 -25.21 -32.90
CA LEU A 160 12.28 -25.38 -31.98
C LEU A 160 11.48 -26.61 -32.40
N ALA A 161 11.35 -27.58 -31.49
CA ALA A 161 10.46 -28.72 -31.67
C ALA A 161 9.20 -28.51 -30.83
N THR A 162 8.05 -28.70 -31.46
CA THR A 162 6.74 -28.54 -30.85
C THR A 162 5.96 -29.85 -30.94
N GLY A 163 5.51 -30.33 -29.80
CA GLY A 163 4.54 -31.42 -29.71
C GLY A 163 3.15 -30.87 -29.46
N SER A 164 2.21 -31.13 -30.36
CA SER A 164 0.80 -30.76 -30.18
C SER A 164 -0.09 -32.00 -30.05
N ASN A 165 -1.38 -31.75 -29.79
CA ASN A 165 -2.42 -32.77 -29.86
C ASN A 165 -2.60 -33.39 -31.26
N GLN A 166 -2.05 -32.78 -32.32
CA GLN A 166 -2.24 -33.22 -33.71
C GLN A 166 -0.94 -33.66 -34.42
N CYS A 167 0.20 -33.04 -34.09
CA CYS A 167 1.46 -33.33 -34.78
C CYS A 167 2.71 -33.07 -33.93
N VAL A 168 3.83 -33.66 -34.35
CA VAL A 168 5.17 -33.18 -34.00
C VAL A 168 5.63 -32.28 -35.14
N SER A 169 6.16 -31.10 -34.83
CA SER A 169 6.78 -30.23 -35.83
C SER A 169 8.11 -29.67 -35.39
N VAL A 170 8.99 -29.45 -36.36
CA VAL A 170 10.29 -28.82 -36.20
C VAL A 170 10.29 -27.49 -36.95
N TRP A 171 10.67 -26.45 -36.24
CA TRP A 171 10.75 -25.08 -36.69
C TRP A 171 12.20 -24.61 -36.62
N LYS A 172 12.60 -23.79 -37.60
CA LYS A 172 13.94 -23.21 -37.66
C LYS A 172 13.84 -21.70 -37.74
N ARG A 173 14.65 -21.03 -36.91
CA ARG A 173 14.83 -19.57 -36.96
C ARG A 173 15.55 -19.18 -38.25
N GLY A 174 15.14 -18.08 -38.87
CA GLY A 174 15.89 -17.51 -39.99
C GLY A 174 17.21 -16.87 -39.54
N THR A 175 18.09 -16.57 -40.49
CA THR A 175 19.48 -16.13 -40.22
C THR A 175 19.63 -14.69 -39.73
N TYR A 176 18.57 -13.87 -39.77
CA TYR A 176 18.59 -12.47 -39.33
C TYR A 176 17.80 -12.32 -38.01
N ALA A 177 18.17 -11.34 -37.19
CA ALA A 177 17.64 -11.15 -35.84
C ALA A 177 16.09 -11.09 -35.75
N ASN A 178 15.40 -10.70 -36.83
CA ASN A 178 13.93 -10.62 -36.93
C ASN A 178 13.31 -11.60 -37.96
N ALA A 179 14.06 -12.60 -38.42
CA ALA A 179 13.54 -13.52 -39.43
C ALA A 179 12.48 -14.46 -38.82
N PRO A 180 11.31 -14.62 -39.47
CA PRO A 180 10.22 -15.41 -38.91
C PRO A 180 10.61 -16.88 -38.79
N TRP A 181 10.09 -17.55 -37.76
CA TRP A 181 10.24 -18.99 -37.58
C TRP A 181 9.53 -19.73 -38.72
N LYS A 182 10.27 -20.59 -39.42
CA LYS A 182 9.73 -21.39 -40.53
C LYS A 182 9.61 -22.84 -40.11
N GLN A 183 8.44 -23.43 -40.34
CA GLN A 183 8.23 -24.87 -40.14
C GLN A 183 9.03 -25.64 -41.20
N VAL A 184 9.98 -26.46 -40.76
CA VAL A 184 10.85 -27.27 -41.64
C VAL A 184 10.26 -28.65 -41.86
N TRP A 185 9.65 -29.22 -40.82
CA TRP A 185 9.10 -30.57 -40.86
C TRP A 185 7.90 -30.71 -39.93
N SER A 186 6.94 -31.56 -40.29
CA SER A 186 5.84 -31.96 -39.41
C SER A 186 5.39 -33.37 -39.75
N THR A 187 4.94 -34.11 -38.74
CA THR A 187 4.33 -35.43 -38.88
C THR A 187 3.17 -35.56 -37.90
N ARG A 188 2.03 -36.07 -38.39
CA ARG A 188 0.85 -36.29 -37.56
C ARG A 188 1.12 -37.33 -36.48
N THR A 189 0.61 -37.05 -35.29
CA THR A 189 0.64 -37.99 -34.17
C THR A 189 -0.77 -38.49 -33.88
N PRO A 190 -0.95 -39.80 -33.62
CA PRO A 190 -2.27 -40.36 -33.31
C PRO A 190 -2.75 -39.99 -31.90
N ARG A 191 -1.86 -39.47 -31.06
CA ARG A 191 -2.13 -39.04 -29.67
C ARG A 191 -1.34 -37.75 -29.37
N PRO A 192 -1.78 -36.95 -28.40
CA PRO A 192 -0.96 -35.88 -27.83
C PRO A 192 0.37 -36.42 -27.31
N LEU A 193 1.41 -35.60 -27.38
CA LEU A 193 2.74 -36.00 -26.93
C LEU A 193 2.92 -35.73 -25.44
N LEU A 194 3.49 -36.71 -24.74
CA LEU A 194 3.95 -36.59 -23.36
C LEU A 194 5.16 -35.65 -23.29
N ARG A 195 6.17 -35.90 -24.14
CA ARG A 195 7.42 -35.14 -24.15
C ARG A 195 8.07 -35.18 -25.54
N VAL A 196 8.65 -34.06 -25.95
CA VAL A 196 9.52 -33.89 -27.11
C VAL A 196 10.82 -33.28 -26.62
N GLN A 197 11.96 -33.84 -26.97
CA GLN A 197 13.26 -33.35 -26.50
C GLN A 197 14.35 -33.48 -27.55
N TRP A 198 15.05 -32.37 -27.79
CA TRP A 198 16.30 -32.35 -28.56
C TRP A 198 17.45 -32.96 -27.78
N SER A 199 18.31 -33.66 -28.51
CA SER A 199 19.62 -34.05 -28.02
C SER A 199 20.54 -32.82 -27.81
N HIS A 200 21.58 -32.98 -26.99
CA HIS A 200 22.50 -31.89 -26.67
C HIS A 200 23.22 -31.32 -27.92
N ASP A 201 23.51 -32.15 -28.91
CA ASP A 201 24.12 -31.75 -30.18
C ASP A 201 23.10 -31.17 -31.20
N GLY A 202 21.80 -31.19 -30.89
CA GLY A 202 20.74 -30.72 -31.79
C GLY A 202 20.51 -31.59 -33.03
N GLN A 203 21.14 -32.77 -33.12
CA GLN A 203 21.02 -33.64 -34.30
C GLN A 203 19.88 -34.66 -34.19
N PHE A 204 19.46 -35.02 -32.98
CA PHE A 204 18.45 -36.03 -32.72
C PHE A 204 17.26 -35.44 -31.97
N LEU A 205 16.08 -35.88 -32.34
CA LEU A 205 14.82 -35.52 -31.72
C LEU A 205 14.16 -36.78 -31.19
N ALA A 206 13.84 -36.83 -29.90
CA ALA A 206 13.03 -37.90 -29.31
C ALA A 206 11.63 -37.39 -28.99
N ALA A 207 10.61 -38.19 -29.27
CA ALA A 207 9.23 -37.93 -28.85
C ALA A 207 8.54 -39.16 -28.30
N VAL A 208 7.70 -38.94 -27.30
CA VAL A 208 6.90 -39.95 -26.61
C VAL A 208 5.43 -39.55 -26.65
N PRO A 209 4.53 -40.37 -27.22
CA PRO A 209 3.09 -40.14 -27.12
C PRO A 209 2.57 -40.41 -25.71
N LEU A 210 1.54 -39.67 -25.29
CA LEU A 210 0.93 -39.79 -23.96
C LEU A 210 0.36 -41.20 -23.72
N ASN A 211 0.71 -41.79 -22.57
CA ASN A 211 0.34 -43.15 -22.16
C ASN A 211 0.62 -44.21 -23.26
N ASP A 212 1.74 -44.06 -23.98
CA ASP A 212 2.23 -45.02 -24.97
C ASP A 212 3.52 -45.69 -24.48
N THR A 213 3.87 -46.83 -25.07
CA THR A 213 5.06 -47.62 -24.73
C THR A 213 6.20 -47.40 -25.73
N ARG A 214 6.00 -46.51 -26.70
CA ARG A 214 6.92 -46.30 -27.82
C ARG A 214 7.64 -44.97 -27.70
N VAL A 215 8.95 -44.99 -27.95
CA VAL A 215 9.77 -43.79 -28.13
C VAL A 215 10.21 -43.72 -29.58
N LEU A 216 9.96 -42.58 -30.22
CA LEU A 216 10.35 -42.32 -31.60
C LEU A 216 11.57 -41.40 -31.61
N VAL A 217 12.61 -41.79 -32.33
CA VAL A 217 13.86 -41.02 -32.44
C VAL A 217 14.13 -40.69 -33.90
N TRP A 218 14.17 -39.40 -34.22
CA TRP A 218 14.51 -38.88 -35.54
C TRP A 218 15.89 -38.24 -35.53
N ARG A 219 16.58 -38.29 -36.67
CA ARG A 219 17.77 -37.49 -36.96
C ARG A 219 17.39 -36.37 -37.90
N VAL A 220 17.81 -35.15 -37.56
CA VAL A 220 17.49 -33.92 -38.28
C VAL A 220 18.76 -33.39 -38.92
N GLN A 221 18.79 -33.36 -40.25
CA GLN A 221 19.89 -32.82 -41.06
C GLN A 221 19.34 -31.77 -42.03
N GLY A 222 19.37 -30.50 -41.62
CA GLY A 222 18.83 -29.40 -42.42
C GLY A 222 17.32 -29.57 -42.66
N LYS A 223 16.92 -29.83 -43.91
CA LYS A 223 15.51 -30.08 -44.29
C LYS A 223 15.12 -31.57 -44.22
N GLN A 224 16.09 -32.48 -44.11
CA GLN A 224 15.83 -33.91 -44.10
C GLN A 224 15.70 -34.42 -42.66
N VAL A 225 14.55 -35.02 -42.35
CA VAL A 225 14.24 -35.61 -41.05
C VAL A 225 13.98 -37.10 -41.25
N HIS A 226 14.88 -37.95 -40.74
CA HIS A 226 14.80 -39.40 -40.88
C HIS A 226 14.49 -40.04 -39.54
N LEU A 227 13.52 -40.96 -39.51
CA LEU A 227 13.26 -41.76 -38.33
C LEU A 227 14.33 -42.85 -38.20
N VAL A 228 15.18 -42.75 -37.17
CA VAL A 228 16.35 -43.62 -36.99
C VAL A 228 16.03 -44.80 -36.09
N SER A 229 15.18 -44.64 -35.07
CA SER A 229 14.85 -45.72 -34.13
C SER A 229 13.41 -45.61 -33.62
N LYS A 230 12.78 -46.78 -33.43
CA LYS A 230 11.49 -46.94 -32.76
C LYS A 230 11.69 -47.87 -31.56
N LEU A 231 11.86 -47.31 -30.37
CA LEU A 231 12.10 -48.08 -29.15
C LEU A 231 10.75 -48.50 -28.55
N ARG A 232 10.61 -49.75 -28.12
CA ARG A 232 9.37 -50.30 -27.55
C ARG A 232 9.62 -50.84 -26.15
N HIS A 233 8.73 -50.48 -25.23
CA HIS A 233 8.76 -50.88 -23.83
C HIS A 233 7.55 -51.73 -23.45
N THR A 234 7.63 -52.43 -22.32
CA THR A 234 6.55 -53.28 -21.77
C THR A 234 5.53 -52.50 -20.95
N ARG A 235 5.86 -51.26 -20.57
CA ARG A 235 5.04 -50.33 -19.79
C ARG A 235 5.05 -48.96 -20.45
N SER A 236 4.08 -48.12 -20.11
CA SER A 236 4.03 -46.75 -20.62
C SER A 236 5.28 -45.98 -20.19
N VAL A 237 5.81 -45.18 -21.10
CA VAL A 237 6.97 -44.33 -20.83
C VAL A 237 6.52 -43.16 -19.96
N HIS A 238 7.28 -42.87 -18.91
CA HIS A 238 7.03 -41.79 -17.96
C HIS A 238 7.89 -40.56 -18.27
N SER A 239 9.17 -40.74 -18.59
CA SER A 239 10.06 -39.65 -18.99
C SER A 239 11.16 -40.11 -19.94
N ILE A 240 11.74 -39.15 -20.66
CA ILE A 240 12.92 -39.32 -21.51
C ILE A 240 13.93 -38.22 -21.19
N HIS A 241 15.22 -38.56 -21.26
CA HIS A 241 16.34 -37.67 -20.98
C HIS A 241 17.53 -38.00 -21.88
N TRP A 242 18.07 -36.99 -22.57
CA TRP A 242 19.34 -37.10 -23.28
C TRP A 242 20.51 -36.87 -22.32
N ARG A 243 21.46 -37.81 -22.28
CA ARG A 243 22.69 -37.67 -21.48
C ARG A 243 23.60 -36.65 -22.15
N ARG A 244 24.06 -35.64 -21.38
CA ARG A 244 25.07 -34.68 -21.86
C ARG A 244 26.47 -35.22 -21.59
N PRO A 245 27.41 -35.08 -22.56
CA PRO A 245 28.78 -35.49 -22.33
C PRO A 245 29.44 -34.58 -21.29
N ARG A 246 30.38 -35.15 -20.53
CA ARG A 246 31.13 -34.40 -19.51
C ARG A 246 32.12 -33.40 -20.11
N MET A 247 32.63 -33.71 -21.30
CA MET A 247 33.50 -32.84 -22.09
C MET A 247 32.75 -32.40 -23.35
N PRO A 248 32.74 -31.09 -23.70
CA PRO A 248 31.98 -30.57 -24.83
C PRO A 248 32.46 -31.09 -26.20
N ASP A 249 33.71 -31.57 -26.30
CA ASP A 249 34.32 -32.05 -27.55
C ASP A 249 34.05 -33.54 -27.86
N ASP A 250 33.17 -34.20 -27.08
CA ASP A 250 32.81 -35.60 -27.34
C ASP A 250 31.93 -35.73 -28.59
N SER A 251 32.54 -36.20 -29.68
CA SER A 251 31.88 -36.37 -31.00
C SER A 251 30.91 -37.56 -31.09
N ARG A 252 30.74 -38.34 -30.00
CA ARG A 252 29.86 -39.52 -29.98
C ARG A 252 28.39 -39.13 -29.97
N PRO A 253 27.49 -39.92 -30.60
CA PRO A 253 26.06 -39.68 -30.50
C PRO A 253 25.60 -39.81 -29.03
N PRO A 254 24.73 -38.89 -28.57
CA PRO A 254 24.34 -38.84 -27.17
C PRO A 254 23.50 -40.05 -26.77
N ALA A 255 23.72 -40.56 -25.57
CA ALA A 255 22.91 -41.63 -25.00
C ALA A 255 21.51 -41.12 -24.59
N LEU A 256 20.50 -41.97 -24.73
CA LEU A 256 19.11 -41.70 -24.39
C LEU A 256 18.70 -42.57 -23.20
N VAL A 257 18.26 -41.95 -22.12
CA VAL A 257 17.69 -42.63 -20.95
C VAL A 257 16.16 -42.54 -21.02
N VAL A 258 15.49 -43.69 -20.93
CA VAL A 258 14.02 -43.81 -20.97
C VAL A 258 13.55 -44.41 -19.66
N ILE A 259 12.67 -43.71 -18.93
CA ILE A 259 12.11 -44.19 -17.67
C ILE A 259 10.65 -44.61 -17.89
N THR A 260 10.29 -45.82 -17.46
CA THR A 260 8.93 -46.36 -17.57
C THR A 260 8.12 -46.15 -16.29
N ALA A 261 6.79 -46.27 -16.38
CA ALA A 261 5.85 -46.01 -15.28
C ALA A 261 6.02 -46.92 -14.05
N ASN A 262 6.80 -48.00 -14.15
CA ASN A 262 7.18 -48.87 -13.03
C ASN A 262 8.53 -48.48 -12.40
N ALA A 263 9.05 -47.27 -12.66
CA ALA A 263 10.31 -46.77 -12.12
C ALA A 263 11.55 -47.59 -12.53
N THR A 264 11.55 -48.12 -13.76
CA THR A 264 12.73 -48.75 -14.38
C THR A 264 13.32 -47.81 -15.44
N ALA A 265 14.63 -47.60 -15.42
CA ALA A 265 15.34 -46.79 -16.41
C ALA A 265 16.08 -47.67 -17.42
N PHE A 266 15.91 -47.37 -18.71
CA PHE A 266 16.57 -48.05 -19.83
C PHE A 266 17.53 -47.07 -20.49
N VAL A 267 18.80 -47.45 -20.59
CA VAL A 267 19.86 -46.68 -21.23
C VAL A 267 20.06 -47.20 -22.65
N TYR A 268 19.93 -46.29 -23.63
CA TYR A 268 20.18 -46.58 -25.04
C TYR A 268 21.34 -45.74 -25.56
N ALA A 269 22.24 -46.35 -26.32
CA ALA A 269 23.26 -45.62 -27.06
C ALA A 269 23.52 -46.27 -28.42
N THR A 270 24.20 -45.53 -29.29
CA THR A 270 24.56 -45.97 -30.63
C THR A 270 25.87 -46.74 -30.59
N MET A 271 26.03 -47.74 -31.46
CA MET A 271 27.33 -48.36 -31.66
C MET A 271 28.18 -47.49 -32.58
N PRO A 272 29.52 -47.51 -32.48
CA PRO A 272 30.39 -46.72 -33.37
C PRO A 272 30.15 -46.95 -34.88
N THR A 273 29.65 -48.14 -35.23
CA THR A 273 29.38 -48.57 -36.62
C THR A 273 27.93 -48.35 -37.09
N GLU A 274 26.98 -48.10 -36.19
CA GLU A 274 25.56 -47.97 -36.51
C GLU A 274 24.89 -46.82 -35.72
N LEU A 275 24.15 -45.95 -36.43
CA LEU A 275 23.39 -44.86 -35.82
C LEU A 275 22.07 -45.31 -35.15
N ARG A 276 21.76 -46.61 -35.13
CA ARG A 276 20.56 -47.12 -34.46
C ARG A 276 20.81 -47.24 -32.95
N TYR A 277 19.86 -46.74 -32.16
CA TYR A 277 19.92 -46.85 -30.71
C TYR A 277 19.66 -48.29 -30.27
N ARG A 278 20.58 -48.85 -29.49
CA ARG A 278 20.46 -50.19 -28.90
C ARG A 278 20.45 -50.09 -27.39
N HIS A 279 19.74 -51.02 -26.76
CA HIS A 279 19.67 -51.12 -25.31
C HIS A 279 21.03 -51.53 -24.75
N TRP A 280 21.59 -50.73 -23.84
CA TRP A 280 22.90 -50.96 -23.21
C TRP A 280 22.77 -51.43 -21.77
N ALA A 281 21.90 -50.82 -20.98
CA ALA A 281 21.74 -51.12 -19.57
C ALA A 281 20.31 -50.86 -19.07
N THR A 282 19.89 -51.65 -18.08
CA THR A 282 18.66 -51.43 -17.32
C THR A 282 19.03 -51.12 -15.88
N VAL A 283 18.47 -50.05 -15.31
CA VAL A 283 18.53 -49.76 -13.88
C VAL A 283 17.13 -49.95 -13.33
N ASP A 284 16.93 -51.00 -12.54
CA ASP A 284 15.66 -51.26 -11.88
C ASP A 284 15.73 -50.87 -10.40
N ALA A 285 15.11 -49.74 -10.05
CA ALA A 285 15.15 -49.24 -8.68
C ALA A 285 14.37 -50.12 -7.69
N SER A 286 13.46 -50.98 -8.18
CA SER A 286 12.72 -51.93 -7.35
C SER A 286 13.53 -53.17 -6.94
N SER A 287 14.43 -53.67 -7.79
CA SER A 287 15.18 -54.90 -7.53
C SER A 287 16.30 -54.74 -6.49
N TYR A 288 16.78 -53.52 -6.24
CA TYR A 288 17.80 -53.26 -5.21
C TYR A 288 17.18 -53.03 -3.82
N ALA A 289 15.88 -53.24 -3.70
CA ALA A 289 15.08 -52.89 -2.54
C ALA A 289 14.30 -54.11 -2.04
N ASP A 290 14.98 -55.26 -1.95
CA ASP A 290 14.39 -56.61 -1.79
C ASP A 290 13.58 -56.84 -0.48
N ASP A 291 13.52 -55.90 0.46
CA ASP A 291 12.92 -56.07 1.80
C ASP A 291 11.64 -55.23 2.09
N LEU A 292 10.87 -54.81 1.09
CA LEU A 292 9.89 -53.73 1.28
C LEU A 292 8.41 -54.16 1.36
N SER A 293 7.76 -53.79 2.47
CA SER A 293 6.29 -53.82 2.65
C SER A 293 5.55 -52.89 1.67
N MET A 294 4.21 -53.01 1.52
CA MET A 294 3.39 -52.10 0.68
C MET A 294 3.65 -50.60 0.95
N ALA A 295 4.05 -50.25 2.17
CA ALA A 295 4.39 -48.89 2.59
C ALA A 295 5.70 -48.35 1.98
N GLN A 296 6.54 -49.19 1.38
CA GLN A 296 7.88 -48.81 0.93
C GLN A 296 8.09 -48.94 -0.59
N ARG A 297 7.03 -49.18 -1.38
CA ARG A 297 7.09 -49.28 -2.85
C ARG A 297 7.69 -48.03 -3.52
N VAL A 298 8.51 -48.18 -4.56
CA VAL A 298 8.99 -47.05 -5.39
C VAL A 298 7.83 -46.42 -6.16
N ILE A 299 7.63 -45.12 -5.99
CA ILE A 299 6.56 -44.32 -6.61
C ILE A 299 7.07 -43.57 -7.85
N SER A 300 8.30 -43.06 -7.83
CA SER A 300 8.86 -42.29 -8.94
C SER A 300 10.39 -42.44 -9.01
N LEU A 301 10.95 -42.32 -10.21
CA LEU A 301 12.38 -42.39 -10.48
C LEU A 301 12.82 -41.15 -11.28
N MET A 302 13.83 -40.46 -10.78
CA MET A 302 14.46 -39.29 -11.39
C MET A 302 15.87 -39.63 -11.87
N TYR A 303 16.29 -39.01 -12.99
CA TYR A 303 17.63 -39.15 -13.56
C TYR A 303 18.33 -37.78 -13.60
N CYS A 304 19.56 -37.74 -13.08
CA CYS A 304 20.50 -36.63 -13.21
C CYS A 304 21.69 -37.09 -14.06
N ASP A 305 21.95 -36.36 -15.14
CA ASP A 305 23.01 -36.68 -16.08
C ASP A 305 24.40 -36.35 -15.54
N GLY A 306 25.40 -37.07 -16.05
CA GLY A 306 26.79 -36.93 -15.60
C GLY A 306 27.35 -35.50 -15.65
N TYR A 307 26.88 -34.65 -16.58
CA TYR A 307 27.30 -33.25 -16.64
C TYR A 307 26.85 -32.46 -15.41
N HIS A 308 25.54 -32.42 -15.11
CA HIS A 308 25.04 -31.63 -13.98
C HIS A 308 25.54 -32.16 -12.63
N ALA A 309 25.62 -33.48 -12.46
CA ALA A 309 26.24 -34.09 -11.28
C ALA A 309 27.70 -33.65 -11.12
N SER A 310 28.48 -33.65 -12.21
CA SER A 310 29.89 -33.22 -12.20
C SER A 310 30.06 -31.71 -11.91
N VAL A 311 29.13 -30.85 -12.34
CA VAL A 311 29.14 -29.42 -11.98
C VAL A 311 28.93 -29.24 -10.47
N ALA A 312 27.87 -29.85 -9.92
CA ALA A 312 27.58 -29.76 -8.49
C ALA A 312 28.73 -30.31 -7.61
N LEU A 313 29.32 -31.44 -7.98
CA LEU A 313 30.48 -32.02 -7.28
C LEU A 313 31.73 -31.14 -7.35
N ARG A 314 31.96 -30.43 -8.46
CA ARG A 314 33.08 -29.47 -8.56
C ARG A 314 32.89 -28.26 -7.66
N HIS A 315 31.66 -27.77 -7.52
CA HIS A 315 31.38 -26.69 -6.58
C HIS A 315 31.59 -27.13 -5.12
N ASP A 316 31.15 -28.36 -4.78
CA ASP A 316 31.41 -28.95 -3.45
C ASP A 316 32.93 -29.10 -3.20
N LEU A 317 33.69 -29.53 -4.20
CA LEU A 317 35.16 -29.64 -4.14
C LEU A 317 35.82 -28.27 -3.94
N GLN A 318 35.45 -27.26 -4.73
CA GLN A 318 35.96 -25.89 -4.60
C GLN A 318 35.72 -25.31 -3.21
N LEU A 319 34.52 -25.52 -2.65
CA LEU A 319 34.16 -25.06 -1.32
C LEU A 319 35.04 -25.72 -0.24
N LEU A 320 35.32 -27.02 -0.36
CA LEU A 320 36.20 -27.74 0.58
C LEU A 320 37.67 -27.34 0.45
N GLU A 321 38.20 -27.24 -0.78
CA GLU A 321 39.57 -26.81 -1.04
C GLU A 321 39.82 -25.39 -0.51
N GLN A 322 38.84 -24.50 -0.68
CA GLN A 322 38.91 -23.14 -0.16
C GLN A 322 38.85 -23.10 1.38
N GLN A 323 38.00 -23.91 2.02
CA GLN A 323 37.99 -24.05 3.47
C GLN A 323 39.30 -24.62 4.03
N GLU A 324 39.93 -25.55 3.31
CA GLU A 324 41.24 -26.09 3.67
C GLU A 324 42.33 -25.01 3.56
N GLN A 325 42.32 -24.19 2.51
CA GLN A 325 43.21 -23.04 2.37
C GLN A 325 43.03 -22.00 3.50
N LEU A 326 41.79 -21.70 3.91
CA LEU A 326 41.51 -20.81 5.04
C LEU A 326 41.99 -21.38 6.38
N ALA A 327 41.91 -22.70 6.55
CA ALA A 327 42.43 -23.38 7.73
C ALA A 327 43.97 -23.43 7.75
N LEU A 328 44.63 -23.56 6.59
CA LEU A 328 46.09 -23.52 6.46
C LEU A 328 46.68 -22.13 6.70
N THR A 329 45.96 -21.08 6.31
CA THR A 329 46.35 -19.67 6.51
C THR A 329 46.05 -19.15 7.92
N GLY A 330 45.42 -19.96 8.78
CA GLY A 330 45.09 -19.60 10.16
C GLY A 330 43.91 -18.64 10.32
N VAL A 331 43.20 -18.33 9.24
CA VAL A 331 42.07 -17.38 9.21
C VAL A 331 40.80 -17.98 9.82
N ALA A 332 40.63 -19.31 9.76
CA ALA A 332 39.50 -20.02 10.36
C ALA A 332 39.98 -21.06 11.40
N PRO A 333 39.45 -21.06 12.64
CA PRO A 333 39.80 -22.07 13.63
C PRO A 333 39.23 -23.43 13.17
N SER A 334 40.08 -24.45 13.08
CA SER A 334 39.63 -25.81 12.76
C SER A 334 40.48 -26.84 13.49
N SER A 335 39.82 -27.88 14.00
CA SER A 335 40.50 -28.98 14.68
C SER A 335 41.30 -29.85 13.70
N ASP A 336 42.35 -30.52 14.17
CA ASP A 336 43.15 -31.43 13.34
C ASP A 336 42.33 -32.61 12.79
N THR A 337 41.32 -33.05 13.55
CA THR A 337 40.37 -34.08 13.13
C THR A 337 39.47 -33.61 11.99
N GLU A 338 39.00 -32.36 12.01
CA GLU A 338 38.23 -31.76 10.91
C GLU A 338 39.08 -31.51 9.67
N ARG A 339 40.37 -31.17 9.84
CA ARG A 339 41.32 -31.09 8.71
C ARG A 339 41.50 -32.44 8.03
N GLN A 340 41.73 -33.51 8.80
CA GLN A 340 41.86 -34.86 8.25
C GLN A 340 40.59 -35.34 7.54
N ARG A 341 39.40 -35.06 8.11
CA ARG A 341 38.10 -35.37 7.47
C ARG A 341 37.94 -34.62 6.14
N ARG A 342 38.29 -33.33 6.09
CA ARG A 342 38.22 -32.53 4.85
C ARG A 342 39.16 -33.05 3.78
N ALA A 343 40.41 -33.35 4.11
CA ALA A 343 41.38 -33.92 3.17
C ALA A 343 40.93 -35.30 2.62
N SER A 344 40.29 -36.13 3.44
CA SER A 344 39.67 -37.39 3.01
C SER A 344 38.53 -37.16 2.02
N ARG A 345 37.62 -36.23 2.34
CA ARG A 345 36.46 -35.89 1.49
C ARG A 345 36.89 -35.35 0.12
N ILE A 346 37.91 -34.50 0.08
CA ILE A 346 38.49 -33.96 -1.16
C ILE A 346 38.96 -35.10 -2.07
N LYS A 347 39.72 -36.07 -1.54
CA LYS A 347 40.19 -37.24 -2.30
C LYS A 347 39.01 -38.09 -2.82
N GLN A 348 37.99 -38.30 -2.00
CA GLN A 348 36.81 -39.08 -2.38
C GLN A 348 36.00 -38.40 -3.49
N LEU A 349 35.76 -37.09 -3.39
CA LEU A 349 35.08 -36.32 -4.44
C LEU A 349 35.88 -36.30 -5.75
N GLN A 350 37.21 -36.17 -5.68
CA GLN A 350 38.07 -36.26 -6.86
C GLN A 350 37.95 -37.63 -7.54
N GLN A 351 37.81 -38.70 -6.77
CA GLN A 351 37.57 -40.05 -7.31
C GLN A 351 36.20 -40.19 -7.98
N TYR A 352 35.12 -39.69 -7.37
CA TYR A 352 33.79 -39.70 -7.99
C TYR A 352 33.78 -38.90 -9.29
N LEU A 353 34.37 -37.70 -9.27
CA LEU A 353 34.55 -36.89 -10.47
C LEU A 353 35.34 -37.67 -11.52
N ALA A 354 36.46 -38.32 -11.20
CA ALA A 354 37.22 -39.11 -12.17
C ALA A 354 36.38 -40.22 -12.84
N GLN A 355 35.48 -40.86 -12.09
CA GLN A 355 34.64 -41.96 -12.57
C GLN A 355 33.39 -41.54 -13.36
N GLY A 356 32.96 -40.26 -13.25
CA GLY A 356 31.80 -39.73 -13.98
C GLY A 356 30.46 -40.30 -13.47
N PRO A 357 29.85 -39.72 -12.43
CA PRO A 357 28.63 -40.24 -11.82
C PRO A 357 27.38 -39.78 -12.58
N ASP A 358 26.59 -40.74 -13.05
CA ASP A 358 25.19 -40.56 -13.42
C ASP A 358 24.33 -40.97 -12.20
N LEU A 359 23.44 -40.08 -11.72
CA LEU A 359 22.70 -40.29 -10.47
C LEU A 359 21.21 -40.59 -10.75
N PHE A 360 20.64 -41.55 -10.03
CA PHE A 360 19.21 -41.87 -10.04
C PHE A 360 18.62 -41.70 -8.64
N PHE A 361 17.51 -40.99 -8.54
CA PHE A 361 16.82 -40.76 -7.27
C PHE A 361 15.47 -41.48 -7.30
N ALA A 362 15.30 -42.50 -6.47
CA ALA A 362 14.06 -43.25 -6.32
C ALA A 362 13.29 -42.79 -5.09
N LEU A 363 12.04 -42.37 -5.29
CA LEU A 363 11.14 -41.98 -4.22
C LEU A 363 10.29 -43.17 -3.77
N LEU A 364 10.28 -43.47 -2.48
CA LEU A 364 9.50 -44.54 -1.86
C LEU A 364 8.15 -44.04 -1.32
N ALA A 365 7.18 -44.95 -1.17
CA ALA A 365 5.82 -44.64 -0.75
C ALA A 365 5.67 -44.12 0.68
N ASN A 366 6.66 -44.39 1.54
CA ASN A 366 6.78 -43.85 2.88
C ASN A 366 7.45 -42.46 2.90
N GLY A 367 7.67 -41.84 1.74
CA GLY A 367 8.31 -40.52 1.62
C GLY A 367 9.84 -40.53 1.71
N SER A 368 10.47 -41.69 1.87
CA SER A 368 11.94 -41.81 1.88
C SER A 368 12.53 -41.83 0.45
N MET A 369 13.77 -41.40 0.29
CA MET A 369 14.44 -41.34 -1.01
C MET A 369 15.70 -42.21 -1.03
N VAL A 370 15.93 -42.94 -2.11
CA VAL A 370 17.12 -43.75 -2.33
C VAL A 370 17.88 -43.22 -3.53
N VAL A 371 19.18 -43.01 -3.38
CA VAL A 371 20.07 -42.50 -4.45
C VAL A 371 20.97 -43.62 -4.95
N TYR A 372 21.04 -43.80 -6.27
CA TYR A 372 21.89 -44.74 -6.97
C TYR A 372 22.88 -44.00 -7.85
N GLY A 373 24.17 -44.32 -7.74
CA GLY A 373 25.21 -43.86 -8.67
C GLY A 373 25.58 -44.92 -9.70
N LEU A 374 25.57 -44.55 -10.98
CA LEU A 374 26.10 -45.32 -12.09
C LEU A 374 27.36 -44.64 -12.61
N PHE A 375 28.48 -45.34 -12.66
CA PHE A 375 29.78 -44.78 -13.01
C PHE A 375 30.31 -45.32 -14.34
N ARG A 376 31.23 -44.58 -14.95
CA ARG A 376 31.98 -44.94 -16.18
C ARG A 376 31.12 -45.00 -17.46
N MET A 377 30.07 -44.18 -17.53
CA MET A 377 29.16 -44.08 -18.70
C MET A 377 29.82 -43.53 -19.97
N ASP A 378 31.02 -43.00 -19.81
CA ASP A 378 31.83 -42.44 -20.89
C ASP A 378 32.74 -43.47 -21.57
N GLU A 379 32.81 -44.73 -21.09
CA GLU A 379 33.66 -45.74 -21.72
C GLU A 379 33.06 -46.28 -23.04
N PRO A 380 33.89 -46.46 -24.10
CA PRO A 380 33.42 -46.83 -25.43
C PRO A 380 32.92 -48.28 -25.53
N THR A 381 33.31 -49.12 -24.57
CA THR A 381 32.84 -50.50 -24.42
C THR A 381 31.99 -50.58 -23.16
N PRO A 382 30.87 -51.34 -23.15
CA PRO A 382 30.15 -51.65 -21.93
C PRO A 382 31.05 -52.55 -21.06
N SER A 383 31.98 -51.95 -20.32
CA SER A 383 32.71 -52.61 -19.24
C SER A 383 31.71 -52.93 -18.11
N LEU A 384 32.09 -53.82 -17.19
CA LEU A 384 31.28 -54.11 -16.00
C LEU A 384 31.02 -52.81 -15.23
N TRP A 385 29.85 -52.21 -15.49
CA TRP A 385 29.29 -51.07 -14.78
C TRP A 385 29.38 -51.35 -13.29
N HIS A 386 30.20 -50.59 -12.56
CA HIS A 386 30.22 -50.68 -11.10
C HIS A 386 29.04 -49.87 -10.58
N ALA A 387 27.88 -50.52 -10.42
CA ALA A 387 26.75 -49.97 -9.69
C ALA A 387 27.02 -50.17 -8.19
N LEU A 388 27.42 -49.14 -7.44
CA LEU A 388 28.02 -49.41 -6.13
C LEU A 388 27.92 -48.29 -5.07
N GLN A 389 26.88 -47.47 -5.09
CA GLN A 389 26.55 -46.71 -3.87
C GLN A 389 25.04 -46.44 -3.76
N THR A 390 24.41 -47.11 -2.80
CA THR A 390 23.02 -46.90 -2.40
C THR A 390 22.99 -46.10 -1.11
N LEU A 391 22.43 -44.89 -1.16
CA LEU A 391 22.25 -44.05 0.02
C LEU A 391 20.74 -43.93 0.28
N ARG A 392 20.32 -44.35 1.46
CA ARG A 392 18.92 -44.24 1.89
C ARG A 392 18.76 -43.01 2.79
N VAL A 393 17.91 -42.11 2.34
CA VAL A 393 17.55 -40.89 3.04
C VAL A 393 16.24 -41.14 3.80
N PRO A 394 16.11 -40.73 5.07
CA PRO A 394 14.85 -40.80 5.82
C PRO A 394 13.67 -40.09 5.10
N PRO A 395 12.42 -40.27 5.55
CA PRO A 395 11.26 -39.63 4.93
C PRO A 395 11.43 -38.12 4.78
N CYS A 396 11.55 -37.65 3.54
CA CYS A 396 11.75 -36.24 3.18
C CYS A 396 10.55 -35.64 2.44
N ILE A 397 9.51 -36.45 2.16
CA ILE A 397 8.27 -36.04 1.48
C ILE A 397 7.06 -36.47 2.31
N SER A 398 6.06 -35.59 2.49
CA SER A 398 4.80 -35.97 3.14
C SER A 398 4.01 -36.94 2.27
N THR A 399 3.61 -38.05 2.87
CA THR A 399 2.91 -39.18 2.26
C THR A 399 1.40 -38.99 2.14
N GLU A 400 0.86 -37.86 2.63
CA GLU A 400 -0.58 -37.56 2.59
C GLU A 400 -1.10 -37.31 1.16
N PHE A 401 -0.21 -37.16 0.18
CA PHE A 401 -0.56 -36.86 -1.21
C PHE A 401 -0.31 -38.07 -2.10
N SER A 402 -1.39 -38.81 -2.40
CA SER A 402 -1.44 -40.11 -3.10
C SER A 402 -1.05 -40.11 -4.60
N HIS A 403 -0.32 -39.11 -5.09
CA HIS A 403 0.07 -39.01 -6.50
C HIS A 403 1.59 -38.88 -6.68
N ALA A 404 2.16 -39.75 -7.52
CA ALA A 404 3.56 -39.68 -7.93
C ALA A 404 3.91 -38.30 -8.51
N PRO A 405 5.06 -37.70 -8.17
CA PRO A 405 5.52 -36.50 -8.86
C PRO A 405 5.66 -36.82 -10.35
N LEU A 406 5.03 -35.99 -11.19
CA LEU A 406 5.05 -36.10 -12.65
C LEU A 406 6.40 -35.68 -13.24
N MET A 407 7.12 -34.83 -12.52
CA MET A 407 8.38 -34.25 -12.98
C MET A 407 9.30 -34.02 -11.80
N LEU A 408 10.55 -34.46 -11.95
CA LEU A 408 11.64 -34.19 -11.03
C LEU A 408 12.85 -33.77 -11.88
N GLU A 409 13.37 -32.57 -11.66
CA GLU A 409 14.53 -32.04 -12.38
C GLU A 409 15.65 -31.63 -11.42
N PHE A 410 16.89 -31.98 -11.79
CA PHE A 410 18.10 -31.59 -11.07
C PHE A 410 18.71 -30.34 -11.71
N MET A 411 19.15 -29.39 -10.89
CA MET A 411 19.87 -28.22 -11.35
C MET A 411 21.04 -27.88 -10.40
N PRO A 412 22.29 -27.79 -10.88
CA PRO A 412 23.39 -27.26 -10.08
C PRO A 412 23.25 -25.75 -9.87
N LEU A 413 23.66 -25.26 -8.70
CA LEU A 413 23.62 -23.85 -8.30
C LEU A 413 24.98 -23.18 -8.49
N ALA A 414 25.00 -21.87 -8.70
CA ALA A 414 26.24 -21.09 -8.73
C ALA A 414 27.06 -21.24 -7.42
N PRO A 415 28.39 -21.16 -7.45
CA PRO A 415 29.21 -21.14 -6.24
C PRO A 415 28.97 -19.84 -5.44
N LYS A 416 29.01 -19.91 -4.09
CA LYS A 416 28.80 -18.74 -3.20
C LYS A 416 30.14 -18.12 -2.81
N SER A 417 30.27 -16.79 -2.79
CA SER A 417 31.44 -16.11 -2.20
C SER A 417 31.37 -16.14 -0.66
N LEU A 418 32.50 -16.46 -0.02
CA LEU A 418 32.64 -16.98 1.36
C LEU A 418 32.05 -16.17 2.52
N ASP A 419 31.41 -16.91 3.45
CA ASP A 419 31.54 -16.80 4.91
C ASP A 419 32.21 -18.10 5.42
N GLY A 420 33.42 -17.99 5.97
CA GLY A 420 34.47 -19.03 5.99
C GLY A 420 34.33 -20.26 6.90
N SER A 421 33.14 -20.86 7.11
CA SER A 421 33.04 -22.10 7.91
C SER A 421 31.84 -23.01 7.59
N ARG A 422 30.94 -22.63 6.68
CA ARG A 422 29.64 -23.30 6.52
C ARG A 422 29.53 -24.03 5.18
N VAL A 423 28.90 -25.22 5.19
CA VAL A 423 28.53 -25.97 3.98
C VAL A 423 27.22 -25.39 3.43
N TYR A 424 27.14 -25.16 2.12
CA TYR A 424 25.95 -24.66 1.44
C TYR A 424 25.46 -25.68 0.40
N SER A 425 24.21 -25.55 -0.07
CA SER A 425 23.73 -26.35 -1.20
C SER A 425 24.53 -26.07 -2.46
N THR A 426 24.71 -27.11 -3.26
CA THR A 426 25.36 -27.07 -4.58
C THR A 426 24.40 -27.40 -5.71
N ALA A 427 23.20 -27.89 -5.39
CA ALA A 427 22.15 -28.15 -6.37
C ALA A 427 20.73 -27.98 -5.78
N LEU A 428 19.74 -27.96 -6.68
CA LEU A 428 18.32 -28.03 -6.40
C LEU A 428 17.70 -29.24 -7.10
N ILE A 429 16.72 -29.84 -6.45
CA ILE A 429 15.78 -30.79 -7.05
C ILE A 429 14.42 -30.10 -7.06
N HIS A 430 13.89 -29.84 -8.26
CA HIS A 430 12.54 -29.33 -8.46
C HIS A 430 11.56 -30.48 -8.66
N GLY A 431 10.47 -30.51 -7.91
CA GLY A 431 9.42 -31.51 -8.04
C GLY A 431 8.06 -30.89 -8.37
N GLN A 432 7.27 -31.58 -9.20
CA GLN A 432 5.92 -31.19 -9.55
C GLN A 432 4.97 -32.39 -9.65
N THR A 433 3.75 -32.27 -9.12
CA THR A 433 2.70 -33.30 -9.22
C THR A 433 1.62 -32.97 -10.25
N ALA A 434 0.81 -33.97 -10.60
CA ALA A 434 -0.38 -33.82 -11.45
C ALA A 434 -1.40 -32.84 -10.87
N THR A 435 -1.52 -32.81 -9.53
CA THR A 435 -2.48 -31.98 -8.81
C THR A 435 -2.06 -30.52 -8.71
N GLY A 436 -0.76 -30.21 -8.87
CA GLY A 436 -0.25 -28.83 -8.87
C GLY A 436 0.66 -28.46 -7.74
N LEU A 437 0.93 -29.41 -6.86
CA LEU A 437 1.96 -29.26 -5.86
C LEU A 437 3.31 -29.11 -6.55
N ARG A 438 4.11 -28.20 -6.02
CA ARG A 438 5.47 -27.94 -6.45
C ARG A 438 6.36 -27.80 -5.24
N GLY A 439 7.63 -28.09 -5.42
CA GLY A 439 8.59 -27.78 -4.39
C GLY A 439 10.00 -27.93 -4.88
N THR A 440 10.90 -27.37 -4.08
CA THR A 440 12.33 -27.40 -4.31
C THR A 440 13.04 -27.89 -3.07
N MET A 441 13.88 -28.89 -3.28
CA MET A 441 14.82 -29.36 -2.27
C MET A 441 16.20 -28.88 -2.65
N ALA A 442 16.88 -28.28 -1.69
CA ALA A 442 18.29 -27.99 -1.86
C ALA A 442 19.11 -29.21 -1.44
N VAL A 443 20.16 -29.45 -2.22
CA VAL A 443 21.00 -30.63 -2.13
C VAL A 443 22.46 -30.21 -2.01
N SER A 444 23.16 -30.80 -1.06
CA SER A 444 24.63 -30.86 -1.02
C SER A 444 25.04 -32.28 -1.36
N LEU A 445 25.62 -32.47 -2.55
CA LEU A 445 26.06 -33.81 -2.97
C LEU A 445 27.19 -34.33 -2.07
N LEU A 446 28.03 -33.43 -1.55
CA LEU A 446 29.05 -33.76 -0.54
C LEU A 446 28.46 -34.53 0.65
N LEU A 447 27.50 -33.92 1.36
CA LEU A 447 26.93 -34.51 2.57
C LEU A 447 26.07 -35.74 2.24
N LEU A 448 25.35 -35.69 1.12
CA LEU A 448 24.52 -36.79 0.67
C LEU A 448 25.34 -38.05 0.37
N LEU A 449 26.47 -37.93 -0.32
CA LEU A 449 27.35 -39.05 -0.67
C LEU A 449 28.09 -39.64 0.54
N ASP A 450 28.26 -38.86 1.61
CA ASP A 450 28.80 -39.30 2.90
C ASP A 450 27.76 -40.08 3.76
N GLY A 451 26.51 -40.18 3.30
CA GLY A 451 25.43 -40.76 4.10
C GLY A 451 24.89 -39.84 5.20
N ASP A 452 25.24 -38.55 5.14
CA ASP A 452 24.74 -37.55 6.07
C ASP A 452 23.34 -37.06 5.62
N ILE A 453 22.37 -37.22 6.51
CA ILE A 453 20.99 -36.79 6.30
C ILE A 453 20.87 -35.26 6.09
N HIS A 454 21.86 -34.49 6.55
CA HIS A 454 21.90 -33.03 6.39
C HIS A 454 22.25 -32.60 4.95
N GLY A 455 22.57 -33.55 4.05
CA GLY A 455 22.80 -33.26 2.62
C GLY A 455 21.54 -32.95 1.82
N LEU A 456 20.36 -33.17 2.41
CA LEU A 456 19.08 -32.82 1.83
C LEU A 456 18.30 -31.93 2.79
N PHE A 457 17.94 -30.75 2.32
CA PHE A 457 17.16 -29.81 3.09
C PHE A 457 16.02 -29.26 2.25
N VAL A 458 14.81 -29.43 2.78
CA VAL A 458 13.59 -28.86 2.17
C VAL A 458 13.64 -27.36 2.38
N GLN A 459 13.58 -26.62 1.28
CA GLN A 459 13.51 -25.17 1.33
C GLN A 459 12.05 -24.75 1.41
N ASN A 460 11.68 -24.07 2.49
CA ASN A 460 10.33 -23.54 2.69
C ASN A 460 9.96 -22.45 1.68
N THR A 461 10.95 -21.89 0.98
CA THR A 461 10.78 -20.86 -0.05
C THR A 461 11.85 -21.04 -1.11
N MET A 462 11.51 -20.73 -2.37
CA MET A 462 12.47 -20.72 -3.50
C MET A 462 13.63 -19.72 -3.30
N THR A 463 13.59 -18.84 -2.30
CA THR A 463 14.40 -17.61 -2.26
C THR A 463 15.60 -17.65 -1.33
N ASP A 464 15.75 -18.63 -0.44
CA ASP A 464 16.91 -18.66 0.49
C ASP A 464 17.79 -19.91 0.31
N THR A 465 18.48 -19.98 -0.83
CA THR A 465 19.60 -20.90 -1.10
C THR A 465 20.90 -20.47 -0.41
N ASN A 466 20.85 -19.42 0.42
CA ASN A 466 21.96 -18.92 1.19
C ASN A 466 22.01 -19.48 2.61
N VAL A 467 21.07 -20.35 3.00
CA VAL A 467 21.04 -21.03 4.30
C VAL A 467 22.10 -22.16 4.36
N PRO A 468 22.87 -22.26 5.46
CA PRO A 468 23.82 -23.36 5.69
C PRO A 468 23.16 -24.74 5.82
N ALA A 469 23.80 -25.78 5.31
CA ALA A 469 23.29 -27.17 5.33
C ALA A 469 23.07 -27.77 6.73
N HIS A 470 23.72 -27.24 7.78
CA HIS A 470 23.61 -27.74 9.16
C HIS A 470 22.56 -26.98 10.02
N SER A 471 21.68 -26.16 9.43
CA SER A 471 20.57 -25.53 10.17
C SER A 471 19.44 -26.53 10.45
N GLN A 472 18.77 -26.43 11.61
CA GLN A 472 17.73 -27.36 12.11
C GLN A 472 16.41 -27.43 11.29
N SER A 473 16.41 -27.19 9.98
CA SER A 473 15.21 -27.06 9.12
C SER A 473 14.71 -28.39 8.52
N HIS A 474 14.90 -29.54 9.18
CA HIS A 474 14.66 -30.87 8.62
C HIS A 474 13.19 -31.34 8.62
N THR A 475 12.23 -30.53 9.07
CA THR A 475 10.87 -30.99 9.38
C THR A 475 9.78 -30.56 8.39
N HIS A 476 10.13 -30.00 7.23
CA HIS A 476 9.15 -29.52 6.26
C HIS A 476 8.98 -30.45 5.06
N THR A 477 7.81 -30.39 4.43
CA THR A 477 7.39 -31.25 3.33
C THR A 477 7.97 -30.77 2.01
N PHE A 478 8.68 -31.62 1.26
CA PHE A 478 9.31 -31.32 -0.04
C PHE A 478 8.39 -30.70 -1.10
N LEU A 479 7.07 -30.91 -1.01
CA LEU A 479 6.08 -30.35 -1.93
C LEU A 479 5.12 -29.45 -1.16
N HIS A 480 4.92 -28.24 -1.67
CA HIS A 480 3.96 -27.27 -1.19
C HIS A 480 2.86 -27.04 -2.23
N ALA A 481 1.69 -26.61 -1.77
CA ALA A 481 0.63 -26.21 -2.66
C ALA A 481 0.91 -24.80 -3.18
N GLU A 482 0.91 -24.62 -4.49
CA GLU A 482 0.89 -23.30 -5.13
C GLU A 482 -0.41 -23.14 -5.91
N HIS A 483 -0.88 -21.90 -6.03
CA HIS A 483 -1.99 -21.62 -6.93
C HIS A 483 -1.57 -21.76 -8.39
N ARG A 484 -2.41 -22.43 -9.17
CA ARG A 484 -2.23 -22.56 -10.63
C ARG A 484 -2.95 -21.46 -11.40
N SER A 485 -3.95 -20.84 -10.79
CA SER A 485 -4.77 -19.78 -11.37
C SER A 485 -4.76 -18.55 -10.48
N ASP A 486 -5.30 -17.45 -10.99
CA ASP A 486 -5.31 -16.17 -10.26
C ASP A 486 -6.06 -16.31 -8.93
N ILE A 487 -5.46 -15.77 -7.87
CA ILE A 487 -6.03 -15.66 -6.54
C ILE A 487 -7.15 -14.61 -6.62
N LEU A 488 -8.34 -14.99 -6.16
CA LEU A 488 -9.54 -14.16 -6.14
C LEU A 488 -9.78 -13.52 -4.77
N SER A 489 -9.37 -14.21 -3.71
CA SER A 489 -9.47 -13.69 -2.35
C SER A 489 -8.32 -14.18 -1.47
N LEU A 490 -7.95 -13.30 -0.53
CA LEU A 490 -7.01 -13.55 0.55
C LEU A 490 -7.66 -13.08 1.84
N GLU A 491 -7.68 -13.95 2.84
CA GLU A 491 -8.27 -13.65 4.15
C GLU A 491 -7.38 -14.16 5.26
N THR A 492 -7.03 -13.30 6.20
CA THR A 492 -6.25 -13.67 7.38
C THR A 492 -7.15 -14.13 8.53
N THR A 493 -6.70 -15.13 9.28
CA THR A 493 -7.44 -15.59 10.47
C THR A 493 -7.34 -14.56 11.60
N ARG A 494 -8.19 -14.68 12.64
CA ARG A 494 -8.27 -13.66 13.73
C ARG A 494 -6.94 -13.45 14.44
N GLN A 495 -6.16 -14.52 14.64
CA GLN A 495 -4.82 -14.43 15.24
C GLN A 495 -3.76 -13.84 14.31
N GLY A 496 -4.07 -13.68 13.01
CA GLY A 496 -3.15 -13.16 11.99
C GLY A 496 -1.95 -14.06 11.72
N ARG A 497 -1.98 -15.33 12.14
CA ARG A 497 -0.90 -16.31 11.91
C ARG A 497 -1.22 -17.27 10.78
N SER A 498 -2.47 -17.39 10.40
CA SER A 498 -2.89 -18.23 9.29
C SER A 498 -3.62 -17.38 8.26
N LEU A 499 -3.64 -17.86 7.02
CA LEU A 499 -4.15 -17.17 5.85
C LEU A 499 -4.85 -18.18 4.95
N ILE A 500 -6.05 -17.83 4.49
CA ILE A 500 -6.74 -18.54 3.43
C ILE A 500 -6.50 -17.82 2.12
N SER A 501 -6.22 -18.60 1.09
CA SER A 501 -6.13 -18.10 -0.28
C SER A 501 -7.01 -18.94 -1.19
N PHE A 502 -7.83 -18.29 -2.00
CA PHE A 502 -8.77 -18.94 -2.90
C PHE A 502 -8.54 -18.48 -4.34
N SER A 503 -8.44 -19.41 -5.27
CA SER A 503 -8.13 -19.13 -6.67
C SER A 503 -9.28 -19.44 -7.62
N ARG A 504 -9.21 -18.86 -8.83
CA ARG A 504 -10.23 -18.93 -9.87
C ARG A 504 -10.59 -20.35 -10.32
N ASP A 505 -9.69 -21.32 -10.18
CA ASP A 505 -9.95 -22.74 -10.49
C ASP A 505 -10.61 -23.52 -9.34
N GLY A 506 -11.05 -22.80 -8.30
CA GLY A 506 -11.77 -23.33 -7.14
C GLY A 506 -10.84 -24.03 -6.16
N VAL A 507 -9.55 -23.69 -6.15
CA VAL A 507 -8.57 -24.27 -5.22
C VAL A 507 -8.39 -23.32 -4.04
N MET A 508 -8.62 -23.84 -2.84
CA MET A 508 -8.36 -23.17 -1.59
C MET A 508 -7.08 -23.77 -0.96
N ILE A 509 -6.19 -22.91 -0.48
CA ILE A 509 -4.99 -23.30 0.27
C ILE A 509 -5.01 -22.58 1.62
N TRP A 510 -4.85 -23.35 2.69
CA TRP A 510 -4.64 -22.87 4.05
C TRP A 510 -3.15 -22.73 4.33
N TRP A 511 -2.71 -21.51 4.58
CA TRP A 511 -1.34 -21.16 4.90
C TRP A 511 -1.20 -20.89 6.39
N THR A 512 -0.12 -21.41 6.98
CA THR A 512 0.29 -21.06 8.34
C THR A 512 1.67 -20.41 8.28
N LEU A 513 1.79 -19.27 8.93
CA LEU A 513 3.05 -18.57 9.09
C LEU A 513 3.93 -19.32 10.09
N CYS A 514 5.04 -19.86 9.59
CA CYS A 514 6.07 -20.50 10.40
C CYS A 514 7.26 -19.55 10.59
N GLU A 515 7.55 -19.22 11.85
CA GLU A 515 8.68 -18.39 12.23
C GLU A 515 9.80 -19.26 12.81
N LYS A 516 10.98 -19.24 12.18
CA LYS A 516 12.17 -19.96 12.66
C LYS A 516 13.38 -19.01 12.65
N GLY A 517 13.79 -18.57 13.83
CA GLY A 517 14.96 -17.70 13.99
C GLY A 517 14.77 -16.33 13.32
N THR A 518 15.53 -16.07 12.26
CA THR A 518 15.48 -14.79 11.51
C THR A 518 14.59 -14.84 10.28
N THR A 519 14.07 -16.01 9.92
CA THR A 519 13.33 -16.21 8.66
C THR A 519 11.88 -16.57 8.95
N ALA A 520 10.98 -16.00 8.16
CA ALA A 520 9.57 -16.33 8.16
C ALA A 520 9.15 -16.91 6.82
N SER A 521 8.32 -17.94 6.87
CA SER A 521 7.84 -18.62 5.67
C SER A 521 6.37 -19.00 5.84
N LEU A 522 5.61 -18.91 4.75
CA LEU A 522 4.25 -19.45 4.69
C LEU A 522 4.32 -20.93 4.32
N VAL A 523 3.72 -21.79 5.13
CA VAL A 523 3.66 -23.23 4.89
C VAL A 523 2.21 -23.60 4.59
N SER A 524 1.99 -24.31 3.49
CA SER A 524 0.66 -24.85 3.15
C SER A 524 0.35 -26.05 4.04
N GLU A 525 -0.66 -25.97 4.91
CA GLU A 525 -1.08 -27.08 5.77
C GLU A 525 -2.12 -27.97 5.09
N SER A 526 -3.10 -27.37 4.42
CA SER A 526 -4.19 -28.09 3.77
C SER A 526 -4.61 -27.45 2.45
N GLN A 527 -5.07 -28.28 1.51
CA GLN A 527 -5.53 -27.86 0.20
C GLN A 527 -6.85 -28.54 -0.14
N PHE A 528 -7.85 -27.76 -0.53
CA PHE A 528 -9.17 -28.26 -0.91
C PHE A 528 -9.59 -27.72 -2.27
N ARG A 529 -10.35 -28.53 -3.02
CA ARG A 529 -10.87 -28.13 -4.33
C ARG A 529 -12.40 -28.03 -4.30
N LEU A 530 -12.88 -26.80 -4.29
CA LEU A 530 -14.28 -26.40 -4.19
C LEU A 530 -14.77 -26.00 -5.58
N ARG A 531 -15.33 -26.96 -6.33
CA ARG A 531 -15.64 -26.77 -7.76
C ARG A 531 -16.79 -25.81 -8.05
N ARG A 532 -17.71 -25.61 -7.11
CA ARG A 532 -18.92 -24.79 -7.27
C ARG A 532 -18.87 -23.47 -6.49
N ALA A 533 -17.90 -23.34 -5.59
CA ALA A 533 -17.76 -22.17 -4.74
C ALA A 533 -17.07 -21.05 -5.52
N PHE A 534 -17.44 -19.81 -5.23
CA PHE A 534 -16.77 -18.62 -5.78
C PHE A 534 -16.27 -17.67 -4.68
N ALA A 535 -16.68 -17.86 -3.43
CA ALA A 535 -16.15 -17.16 -2.27
C ALA A 535 -15.98 -18.14 -1.09
N VAL A 536 -14.97 -17.90 -0.26
CA VAL A 536 -14.62 -18.72 0.90
C VAL A 536 -14.21 -17.80 2.04
N CYS A 537 -14.61 -18.11 3.27
CA CYS A 537 -14.13 -17.43 4.47
C CYS A 537 -13.78 -18.41 5.60
N ALA A 538 -12.93 -17.97 6.53
CA ALA A 538 -12.49 -18.78 7.67
C ALA A 538 -13.60 -18.87 8.73
N LEU A 539 -13.82 -20.06 9.32
CA LEU A 539 -14.68 -20.20 10.50
C LEU A 539 -13.80 -20.33 11.75
N GLY A 540 -13.50 -19.20 12.39
CA GLY A 540 -12.61 -19.14 13.54
C GLY A 540 -11.13 -19.21 13.17
N ASP A 541 -10.30 -19.77 14.06
CA ASP A 541 -8.83 -19.83 13.87
C ASP A 541 -8.32 -21.20 13.40
N GLY A 542 -9.19 -22.21 13.40
CA GLY A 542 -8.87 -23.58 12.95
C GLY A 542 -9.22 -23.78 11.48
N PRO A 543 -8.92 -24.96 10.89
CA PRO A 543 -9.09 -25.26 9.46
C PRO A 543 -10.56 -25.34 8.98
N ASN A 544 -11.52 -24.88 9.79
CA ASN A 544 -12.92 -24.83 9.45
C ASN A 544 -13.19 -23.66 8.52
N LEU A 545 -14.10 -23.83 7.55
CA LEU A 545 -14.35 -22.82 6.53
C LEU A 545 -15.83 -22.77 6.15
N CYS A 546 -16.23 -21.64 5.60
CA CYS A 546 -17.51 -21.46 4.93
C CYS A 546 -17.25 -21.18 3.45
N ALA A 547 -18.00 -21.83 2.57
CA ALA A 547 -17.88 -21.69 1.12
C ALA A 547 -19.25 -21.35 0.52
N LEU A 548 -19.27 -20.32 -0.33
CA LEU A 548 -20.47 -19.82 -0.97
C LEU A 548 -20.58 -20.34 -2.41
N ASP A 549 -21.64 -21.08 -2.68
CA ASP A 549 -22.06 -21.50 -4.02
C ASP A 549 -23.21 -20.61 -4.52
N ALA A 550 -23.58 -20.72 -5.80
CA ALA A 550 -24.65 -19.93 -6.40
C ALA A 550 -26.04 -20.11 -5.76
N SER A 551 -26.28 -21.17 -4.99
CA SER A 551 -27.58 -21.42 -4.35
C SER A 551 -27.49 -21.86 -2.89
N HIS A 552 -26.27 -22.07 -2.36
CA HIS A 552 -26.11 -22.63 -1.03
C HIS A 552 -24.92 -22.00 -0.29
N LEU A 553 -25.07 -21.87 1.02
CA LEU A 553 -23.98 -21.68 1.98
C LEU A 553 -23.53 -23.05 2.49
N ASN A 554 -22.26 -23.39 2.30
CA ASN A 554 -21.68 -24.64 2.78
C ASN A 554 -20.73 -24.37 3.96
N VAL A 555 -21.01 -24.95 5.13
CA VAL A 555 -20.15 -24.85 6.32
C VAL A 555 -19.43 -26.19 6.51
N ALA A 556 -18.10 -26.19 6.51
CA ALA A 556 -17.28 -27.39 6.59
C ALA A 556 -16.39 -27.38 7.84
N LEU A 557 -16.47 -28.46 8.62
CA LEU A 557 -15.71 -28.69 9.85
C LEU A 557 -14.66 -29.78 9.63
N PHE A 558 -13.38 -29.44 9.82
CA PHE A 558 -12.21 -30.29 9.58
C PHE A 558 -11.50 -30.72 10.88
N ASP A 559 -11.75 -30.03 11.98
CA ASP A 559 -11.14 -30.25 13.30
C ASP A 559 -11.76 -31.41 14.10
N LYS A 560 -12.49 -32.32 13.44
CA LYS A 560 -13.29 -33.41 14.04
C LYS A 560 -14.53 -32.97 14.83
N ALA A 561 -14.85 -31.66 14.91
CA ALA A 561 -16.08 -31.18 15.54
C ALA A 561 -17.34 -31.76 14.84
N SER A 562 -18.47 -31.80 15.56
CA SER A 562 -19.78 -32.25 15.05
C SER A 562 -20.72 -31.09 14.84
N PHE A 563 -21.66 -31.21 13.91
CA PHE A 563 -22.92 -30.47 14.01
C PHE A 563 -23.84 -31.14 15.05
N VAL A 564 -24.71 -30.35 15.68
CA VAL A 564 -25.72 -30.88 16.62
C VAL A 564 -26.69 -31.82 15.87
N ALA A 565 -27.12 -32.91 16.51
CA ALA A 565 -27.92 -33.98 15.88
C ALA A 565 -29.27 -33.54 15.25
N HIS A 566 -29.77 -32.35 15.59
CA HIS A 566 -30.99 -31.78 15.00
C HIS A 566 -30.75 -31.02 13.69
N ASP A 567 -29.49 -30.86 13.25
CA ASP A 567 -29.17 -30.26 11.97
C ASP A 567 -29.34 -31.30 10.85
N GLN A 568 -30.54 -31.38 10.28
CA GLN A 568 -30.99 -32.46 9.38
C GLN A 568 -30.19 -32.56 8.06
N ASP A 569 -29.38 -31.54 7.74
CA ASP A 569 -28.64 -31.40 6.47
C ASP A 569 -27.14 -31.72 6.59
N ALA A 570 -26.68 -32.24 7.72
CA ALA A 570 -25.26 -32.55 7.94
C ALA A 570 -24.81 -33.85 7.22
N ILE A 571 -23.87 -33.73 6.29
CA ILE A 571 -23.28 -34.84 5.53
C ILE A 571 -21.84 -35.08 6.01
N ALA A 572 -21.47 -36.33 6.28
CA ALA A 572 -20.09 -36.72 6.60
C ALA A 572 -19.37 -37.30 5.38
N ILE A 573 -18.21 -36.73 5.01
CA ILE A 573 -17.38 -37.18 3.88
C ILE A 573 -15.92 -37.21 4.33
N ASP A 574 -15.28 -38.39 4.32
CA ASP A 574 -13.82 -38.59 4.54
C ASP A 574 -13.22 -37.73 5.68
N ASN A 575 -13.85 -37.79 6.86
CA ASN A 575 -13.53 -37.07 8.11
C ASN A 575 -13.92 -35.59 8.18
N VAL A 576 -14.55 -35.04 7.14
CA VAL A 576 -15.12 -33.68 7.12
C VAL A 576 -16.62 -33.77 7.36
N LYS A 577 -17.15 -32.93 8.24
CA LYS A 577 -18.60 -32.76 8.40
C LYS A 577 -19.03 -31.48 7.71
N LEU A 578 -20.03 -31.58 6.85
CA LEU A 578 -20.53 -30.50 6.00
C LEU A 578 -22.00 -30.23 6.35
N SER A 579 -22.36 -28.98 6.62
CA SER A 579 -23.76 -28.53 6.69
C SER A 579 -24.03 -27.60 5.51
N ARG A 580 -25.16 -27.80 4.83
CA ARG A 580 -25.54 -27.03 3.64
C ARG A 580 -26.85 -26.29 3.92
N ARG A 581 -26.86 -24.98 3.68
CA ARG A 581 -28.05 -24.13 3.81
C ARG A 581 -28.42 -23.53 2.47
N GLU A 582 -29.69 -23.61 2.10
CA GLU A 582 -30.22 -22.91 0.92
C GLU A 582 -30.17 -21.40 1.13
N LEU A 583 -29.74 -20.68 0.09
CA LEU A 583 -29.75 -19.22 0.10
C LEU A 583 -31.17 -18.72 -0.24
N PRO A 584 -31.61 -17.59 0.34
CA PRO A 584 -32.93 -17.01 0.04
C PRO A 584 -33.10 -16.66 -1.44
N GLN A 585 -32.01 -16.31 -2.12
CA GLN A 585 -31.94 -15.99 -3.53
C GLN A 585 -30.67 -16.58 -4.15
N ALA A 586 -30.74 -16.93 -5.44
CA ALA A 586 -29.58 -17.36 -6.20
C ALA A 586 -28.54 -16.22 -6.31
N MET A 587 -27.28 -16.53 -6.01
CA MET A 587 -26.18 -15.59 -5.95
C MET A 587 -25.28 -15.68 -7.17
N SER A 588 -24.89 -14.52 -7.69
CA SER A 588 -23.78 -14.37 -8.63
C SER A 588 -22.55 -13.81 -7.89
N PRO A 589 -21.32 -14.09 -8.35
CA PRO A 589 -20.11 -13.51 -7.77
C PRO A 589 -20.11 -11.98 -7.78
N GLU A 590 -20.70 -11.36 -8.80
CA GLU A 590 -20.76 -9.91 -8.94
C GLU A 590 -21.70 -9.24 -7.94
N ASN A 591 -22.68 -9.98 -7.39
CA ASN A 591 -23.64 -9.43 -6.43
C ASN A 591 -23.11 -9.45 -4.99
N VAL A 592 -22.02 -10.15 -4.71
CA VAL A 592 -21.44 -10.26 -3.36
C VAL A 592 -20.48 -9.10 -3.12
N VAL A 593 -20.73 -8.36 -2.04
CA VAL A 593 -19.90 -7.24 -1.60
C VAL A 593 -19.03 -7.64 -0.41
N LEU A 594 -19.58 -8.45 0.51
CA LEU A 594 -18.92 -8.91 1.72
C LEU A 594 -19.25 -10.38 1.94
N PHE A 595 -18.24 -11.21 2.20
CA PHE A 595 -18.42 -12.56 2.71
C PHE A 595 -17.32 -12.86 3.72
N CYS A 596 -17.65 -12.81 5.01
CA CYS A 596 -16.69 -13.00 6.09
C CYS A 596 -17.35 -13.65 7.31
N CYS A 597 -16.55 -14.16 8.23
CA CYS A 597 -17.01 -14.63 9.53
C CYS A 597 -16.36 -13.82 10.65
N ILE A 598 -17.17 -13.37 11.61
CA ILE A 598 -16.70 -12.60 12.76
C ILE A 598 -17.10 -13.28 14.07
N GLN A 599 -16.48 -12.91 15.19
CA GLN A 599 -16.88 -13.41 16.50
C GLN A 599 -17.58 -12.30 17.28
N VAL A 600 -18.81 -12.57 17.73
CA VAL A 600 -19.63 -11.64 18.51
C VAL A 600 -20.10 -12.39 19.76
N ASP A 601 -19.72 -11.90 20.95
CA ASP A 601 -20.04 -12.51 22.26
C ASP A 601 -19.72 -14.01 22.35
N GLY A 602 -18.59 -14.42 21.79
CA GLY A 602 -18.13 -15.81 21.81
C GLY A 602 -18.80 -16.73 20.76
N LYS A 603 -19.73 -16.20 19.95
CA LYS A 603 -20.38 -16.91 18.84
C LYS A 603 -19.78 -16.47 17.52
N ASP A 604 -19.67 -17.39 16.55
CA ASP A 604 -19.20 -17.04 15.22
C ASP A 604 -20.42 -16.61 14.36
N VAL A 605 -20.36 -15.46 13.71
CA VAL A 605 -21.42 -14.91 12.87
C VAL A 605 -20.91 -14.79 11.44
N ILE A 606 -21.52 -15.53 10.52
CA ILE A 606 -21.24 -15.49 9.09
C ILE A 606 -22.06 -14.36 8.48
N MET A 607 -21.43 -13.48 7.70
CA MET A 607 -22.06 -12.32 7.09
C MET A 607 -21.95 -12.39 5.56
N LEU A 608 -23.06 -12.15 4.87
CA LEU A 608 -23.14 -12.04 3.42
C LEU A 608 -23.81 -10.72 3.05
N GLY A 609 -23.03 -9.76 2.56
CA GLY A 609 -23.52 -8.46 2.07
C GLY A 609 -23.73 -8.48 0.56
N GLN A 610 -24.87 -7.96 0.10
CA GLN A 610 -25.24 -7.86 -1.30
C GLN A 610 -25.14 -6.42 -1.83
N ARG A 611 -24.96 -6.30 -3.16
CA ARG A 611 -24.90 -4.99 -3.86
C ARG A 611 -26.18 -4.16 -3.77
N ASP A 612 -27.32 -4.76 -3.51
CA ASP A 612 -28.59 -4.05 -3.29
C ASP A 612 -28.68 -3.38 -1.91
N GLY A 613 -27.75 -3.68 -0.99
CA GLY A 613 -27.72 -3.17 0.38
C GLY A 613 -28.30 -4.13 1.42
N THR A 614 -28.70 -5.34 1.02
CA THR A 614 -29.17 -6.39 1.92
C THR A 614 -28.01 -7.12 2.59
N LEU A 615 -28.10 -7.38 3.89
CA LEU A 615 -27.17 -8.18 4.67
C LEU A 615 -27.87 -9.43 5.21
N TYR A 616 -27.33 -10.61 4.91
CA TYR A 616 -27.71 -11.86 5.54
C TYR A 616 -26.71 -12.27 6.61
N THR A 617 -27.19 -12.72 7.76
CA THR A 617 -26.34 -13.21 8.85
C THR A 617 -26.75 -14.60 9.31
N TRP A 618 -25.78 -15.46 9.62
CA TRP A 618 -25.98 -16.77 10.24
C TRP A 618 -25.16 -16.86 11.51
N THR A 619 -25.78 -17.23 12.63
CA THR A 619 -25.08 -17.40 13.90
C THR A 619 -24.73 -18.87 14.14
N CYS A 620 -23.45 -19.13 14.33
CA CYS A 620 -22.87 -20.41 14.72
C CYS A 620 -22.61 -20.41 16.24
N THR A 621 -23.36 -21.21 16.98
CA THR A 621 -23.19 -21.36 18.43
C THR A 621 -22.45 -22.66 18.76
N PRO A 622 -21.27 -22.59 19.41
CA PRO A 622 -20.62 -23.79 19.93
C PRO A 622 -21.42 -24.31 21.13
N THR A 623 -21.86 -25.57 21.07
CA THR A 623 -22.54 -26.26 22.17
C THR A 623 -21.75 -27.51 22.59
N PRO A 624 -21.94 -28.06 23.80
CA PRO A 624 -21.25 -29.27 24.25
C PRO A 624 -21.47 -30.49 23.34
N SER A 625 -22.56 -30.52 22.57
CA SER A 625 -22.92 -31.59 21.64
C SER A 625 -22.45 -31.35 20.20
N GLY A 626 -21.88 -30.17 19.90
CA GLY A 626 -21.44 -29.78 18.55
C GLY A 626 -21.72 -28.31 18.22
N LEU A 627 -21.42 -27.90 16.99
CA LEU A 627 -21.76 -26.58 16.46
C LEU A 627 -23.23 -26.57 16.01
N SER A 628 -23.99 -25.58 16.44
CA SER A 628 -25.36 -25.34 15.98
C SER A 628 -25.39 -24.13 15.05
N LEU A 629 -25.95 -24.31 13.85
CA LEU A 629 -26.09 -23.25 12.84
C LEU A 629 -27.54 -22.75 12.80
N ALA A 630 -27.77 -21.51 13.25
CA ALA A 630 -29.10 -20.89 13.24
C ALA A 630 -29.61 -20.58 11.83
N SER A 631 -30.92 -20.31 11.70
CA SER A 631 -31.51 -19.76 10.49
C SER A 631 -30.95 -18.38 10.17
N HIS A 632 -31.03 -17.97 8.90
CA HIS A 632 -30.55 -16.65 8.48
C HIS A 632 -31.42 -15.52 9.03
N GLU A 633 -30.81 -14.39 9.39
CA GLU A 633 -31.48 -13.11 9.60
C GLU A 633 -31.20 -12.19 8.40
N THR A 634 -32.15 -11.31 8.08
CA THR A 634 -32.04 -10.36 6.96
C THR A 634 -32.12 -8.93 7.49
N HIS A 635 -31.14 -8.10 7.14
CA HIS A 635 -31.08 -6.69 7.53
C HIS A 635 -30.96 -5.82 6.27
N ALA A 636 -31.78 -4.78 6.17
CA ALA A 636 -31.68 -3.77 5.13
C ALA A 636 -30.84 -2.60 5.67
N LEU A 637 -29.63 -2.39 5.13
CA LEU A 637 -28.69 -1.41 5.67
C LEU A 637 -28.81 -0.05 4.98
N MET A 638 -28.76 -0.04 3.65
CA MET A 638 -28.73 1.19 2.85
C MET A 638 -29.18 0.92 1.40
N ASP A 639 -29.43 1.97 0.64
CA ASP A 639 -29.78 1.87 -0.78
C ASP A 639 -28.51 1.66 -1.64
N GLY A 640 -28.21 0.39 -1.92
CA GLY A 640 -27.06 0.01 -2.74
C GLY A 640 -25.71 0.07 -2.01
N MET A 641 -24.93 -1.00 -2.14
CA MET A 641 -23.64 -1.15 -1.47
C MET A 641 -22.53 -1.43 -2.49
N ALA A 642 -21.52 -0.58 -2.51
CA ALA A 642 -20.32 -0.75 -3.33
C ALA A 642 -19.27 -1.63 -2.62
N SER A 643 -19.04 -1.35 -1.33
CA SER A 643 -18.09 -2.07 -0.48
C SER A 643 -18.59 -2.14 0.95
N ALA A 644 -18.14 -3.16 1.67
CA ALA A 644 -18.28 -3.22 3.12
C ALA A 644 -17.04 -3.85 3.78
N ALA A 645 -16.79 -3.45 5.02
CA ALA A 645 -15.69 -3.96 5.83
C ALA A 645 -16.10 -4.04 7.29
N VAL A 646 -15.59 -5.02 8.02
CA VAL A 646 -15.86 -5.18 9.46
C VAL A 646 -14.61 -4.81 10.26
N VAL A 647 -14.80 -4.04 11.34
CA VAL A 647 -13.72 -3.62 12.23
C VAL A 647 -13.89 -4.27 13.59
N ALA A 648 -12.80 -4.89 14.07
CA ALA A 648 -12.79 -5.71 15.27
C ALA A 648 -12.88 -4.96 16.61
N TYR A 649 -12.81 -3.63 16.57
CA TYR A 649 -12.93 -2.73 17.71
C TYR A 649 -13.06 -1.30 17.19
N TRP A 650 -13.92 -0.46 17.77
CA TRP A 650 -14.10 0.91 17.29
C TRP A 650 -14.09 1.91 18.45
N ARG A 651 -12.98 2.65 18.61
CA ARG A 651 -12.79 3.61 19.71
C ARG A 651 -13.76 4.78 19.76
N PRO A 652 -14.24 5.39 18.65
CA PRO A 652 -15.11 6.58 18.73
C PRO A 652 -16.39 6.40 19.56
N GLN A 653 -16.93 5.17 19.63
CA GLN A 653 -18.12 4.85 20.42
C GLN A 653 -17.90 3.71 21.41
N THR A 654 -16.65 3.25 21.58
CA THR A 654 -16.29 2.07 22.39
C THR A 654 -17.15 0.84 22.08
N CYS A 655 -17.42 0.57 20.79
CA CYS A 655 -18.12 -0.66 20.41
C CYS A 655 -17.12 -1.77 20.09
N ALA A 656 -17.53 -3.01 20.42
CA ALA A 656 -16.69 -4.18 20.24
C ALA A 656 -16.48 -4.51 18.76
N MET A 657 -17.48 -4.31 17.90
CA MET A 657 -17.42 -4.66 16.48
C MET A 657 -18.31 -3.68 15.70
N ALA A 658 -17.82 -3.18 14.55
CA ALA A 658 -18.59 -2.28 13.68
C ALA A 658 -18.54 -2.73 12.23
N LEU A 659 -19.69 -2.70 11.54
CA LEU A 659 -19.78 -2.87 10.09
C LEU A 659 -19.74 -1.50 9.41
N LEU A 660 -18.87 -1.37 8.42
CA LEU A 660 -18.79 -0.22 7.53
C LEU A 660 -19.35 -0.62 6.18
N ALA A 661 -20.22 0.20 5.61
CA ALA A 661 -20.72 0.01 4.27
C ALA A 661 -20.84 1.35 3.55
N ILE A 662 -20.49 1.34 2.27
CA ILE A 662 -20.43 2.54 1.44
C ILE A 662 -21.30 2.37 0.20
N SER A 663 -22.08 3.40 -0.12
CA SER A 663 -22.86 3.45 -1.35
C SER A 663 -22.00 3.94 -2.52
N PRO A 664 -22.34 3.57 -3.76
CA PRO A 664 -21.72 4.14 -4.96
C PRO A 664 -21.85 5.67 -5.05
N HIS A 665 -22.86 6.23 -4.37
CA HIS A 665 -23.14 7.66 -4.31
C HIS A 665 -22.34 8.41 -3.22
N GLY A 666 -21.49 7.71 -2.46
CA GLY A 666 -20.60 8.35 -1.50
C GLY A 666 -21.16 8.49 -0.08
N SER A 667 -22.26 7.80 0.22
CA SER A 667 -22.78 7.70 1.59
C SER A 667 -22.10 6.54 2.30
N LEU A 668 -21.39 6.81 3.39
CA LEU A 668 -20.80 5.81 4.27
C LEU A 668 -21.65 5.71 5.55
N GLY A 669 -22.15 4.52 5.85
CA GLY A 669 -22.74 4.21 7.15
C GLY A 669 -21.79 3.39 8.02
N VAL A 670 -21.92 3.57 9.33
CA VAL A 670 -21.27 2.74 10.35
C VAL A 670 -22.37 2.12 11.19
N TRP A 671 -22.42 0.79 11.28
CA TRP A 671 -23.43 0.05 12.04
C TRP A 671 -22.78 -0.74 13.17
N ASP A 672 -23.44 -0.80 14.32
CA ASP A 672 -23.09 -1.72 15.40
C ASP A 672 -23.50 -3.15 15.03
N THR A 673 -22.59 -4.12 15.13
CA THR A 673 -22.90 -5.50 14.71
C THR A 673 -23.74 -6.27 15.73
N LEU A 674 -23.92 -5.74 16.95
CA LEU A 674 -24.79 -6.34 17.97
C LEU A 674 -26.26 -5.97 17.76
N SER A 675 -26.53 -4.68 17.52
CA SER A 675 -27.88 -4.13 17.41
C SER A 675 -28.32 -3.79 15.98
N TRP A 676 -27.40 -3.80 15.02
CA TRP A 676 -27.59 -3.29 13.65
C TRP A 676 -28.08 -1.84 13.60
N THR A 677 -27.85 -1.07 14.66
CA THR A 677 -28.18 0.36 14.70
C THR A 677 -27.09 1.17 14.01
N GLN A 678 -27.49 2.18 13.25
CA GLN A 678 -26.56 3.06 12.57
C GLN A 678 -25.95 4.06 13.55
N LEU A 679 -24.64 3.98 13.74
CA LEU A 679 -23.84 4.79 14.66
C LEU A 679 -23.42 6.13 14.04
N HIS A 680 -23.02 6.12 12.77
CA HIS A 680 -22.57 7.30 12.03
C HIS A 680 -23.01 7.25 10.56
N HIS A 681 -23.13 8.44 9.98
CA HIS A 681 -23.35 8.66 8.55
C HIS A 681 -22.38 9.75 8.09
N VAL A 682 -21.55 9.44 7.10
CA VAL A 682 -20.55 10.37 6.56
C VAL A 682 -20.63 10.39 5.04
N HIS A 683 -20.54 11.58 4.46
CA HIS A 683 -20.44 11.72 3.00
C HIS A 683 -18.96 11.79 2.61
N VAL A 684 -18.49 10.84 1.80
CA VAL A 684 -17.06 10.66 1.46
C VAL A 684 -16.73 10.94 0.00
N GLY A 685 -17.74 11.27 -0.83
CA GLY A 685 -17.57 11.61 -2.25
C GLY A 685 -18.05 10.49 -3.18
N TYR A 686 -18.39 10.84 -4.42
CA TYR A 686 -18.94 9.91 -5.41
C TYR A 686 -17.88 8.89 -5.89
N GLY A 687 -18.32 7.76 -6.44
CA GLY A 687 -17.40 6.80 -7.06
C GLY A 687 -16.57 5.98 -6.07
N ALA A 688 -17.11 5.74 -4.88
CA ALA A 688 -16.45 4.90 -3.88
C ALA A 688 -16.52 3.41 -4.26
N GLU A 689 -15.38 2.74 -4.26
CA GLU A 689 -15.26 1.33 -4.66
C GLU A 689 -14.85 0.39 -3.52
N HIS A 690 -14.04 0.86 -2.56
CA HIS A 690 -13.56 0.03 -1.45
C HIS A 690 -13.43 0.85 -0.16
N VAL A 691 -13.62 0.23 1.00
CA VAL A 691 -13.44 0.86 2.30
C VAL A 691 -12.67 -0.06 3.26
N CYS A 692 -11.77 0.53 4.05
CA CYS A 692 -11.11 -0.15 5.16
C CYS A 692 -10.91 0.84 6.31
N ALA A 693 -10.66 0.34 7.52
CA ALA A 693 -10.65 1.22 8.69
C ALA A 693 -9.78 0.72 9.84
N SER A 694 -9.40 1.67 10.70
CA SER A 694 -8.63 1.42 11.91
C SER A 694 -9.54 1.15 13.10
N GLY A 695 -9.00 0.45 14.10
CA GLY A 695 -9.70 0.36 15.38
C GLY A 695 -9.79 1.69 16.15
N ASP A 696 -9.02 2.70 15.73
CA ASP A 696 -8.94 4.02 16.36
C ASP A 696 -9.95 5.03 15.79
N GLY A 697 -10.71 4.68 14.75
CA GLY A 697 -11.71 5.54 14.14
C GLY A 697 -11.31 6.21 12.82
N HIS A 698 -10.22 5.75 12.20
CA HIS A 698 -9.80 6.17 10.86
C HIS A 698 -10.48 5.32 9.80
N LEU A 699 -10.82 5.93 8.67
CA LEU A 699 -11.41 5.28 7.51
C LEU A 699 -10.56 5.62 6.27
N ALA A 700 -10.18 4.64 5.48
CA ALA A 700 -9.70 4.85 4.12
C ALA A 700 -10.78 4.43 3.13
N VAL A 701 -11.07 5.33 2.20
CA VAL A 701 -12.02 5.13 1.11
C VAL A 701 -11.27 5.24 -0.21
N LEU A 702 -11.41 4.23 -1.04
CA LEU A 702 -10.92 4.24 -2.41
C LEU A 702 -11.98 4.86 -3.31
N LEU A 703 -11.65 6.00 -3.92
CA LEU A 703 -12.49 6.71 -4.87
C LEU A 703 -11.94 6.55 -6.29
N HIS A 704 -12.85 6.44 -7.26
CA HIS A 704 -12.55 6.40 -8.68
C HIS A 704 -13.10 7.66 -9.37
N HIS A 705 -12.20 8.46 -9.93
CA HIS A 705 -12.50 9.72 -10.61
C HIS A 705 -11.69 9.85 -11.91
N ASP A 706 -12.34 10.13 -13.03
CA ASP A 706 -11.71 10.44 -14.33
C ASP A 706 -10.57 9.48 -14.74
N ASP A 707 -10.82 8.17 -14.69
CA ASP A 707 -9.85 7.08 -14.97
C ASP A 707 -8.65 7.01 -14.00
N THR A 708 -8.71 7.71 -12.87
CA THR A 708 -7.70 7.69 -11.81
C THR A 708 -8.27 7.26 -10.47
N TYR A 709 -7.46 6.53 -9.71
CA TYR A 709 -7.80 6.09 -8.36
C TYR A 709 -7.10 6.95 -7.32
N SER A 710 -7.87 7.37 -6.31
CA SER A 710 -7.35 8.11 -5.15
C SER A 710 -7.84 7.45 -3.86
N VAL A 711 -7.00 7.44 -2.84
CA VAL A 711 -7.36 6.98 -1.49
C VAL A 711 -7.53 8.19 -0.59
N CYS A 712 -8.74 8.37 -0.06
CA CYS A 712 -9.09 9.41 0.90
C CYS A 712 -9.10 8.83 2.30
N VAL A 713 -8.38 9.45 3.23
CA VAL A 713 -8.37 9.07 4.65
C VAL A 713 -9.20 10.06 5.45
N HIS A 714 -10.18 9.53 6.19
CA HIS A 714 -11.07 10.27 7.07
C HIS A 714 -10.83 9.88 8.54
N ASP A 715 -10.79 10.85 9.44
CA ASP A 715 -10.73 10.65 10.89
C ASP A 715 -12.09 11.00 11.51
N LEU A 716 -12.84 9.98 11.94
CA LEU A 716 -14.16 10.20 12.54
C LEU A 716 -14.09 10.87 13.92
N ARG A 717 -12.92 10.91 14.56
CA ARG A 717 -12.75 11.60 15.85
C ARG A 717 -12.96 13.11 15.71
N LEU A 718 -12.89 13.64 14.49
CA LEU A 718 -13.12 15.05 14.18
C LEU A 718 -14.61 15.44 14.10
N SER A 719 -15.48 14.48 13.79
CA SER A 719 -16.93 14.71 13.73
C SER A 719 -17.51 14.92 15.13
N PRO A 720 -18.49 15.84 15.33
CA PRO A 720 -19.13 16.72 14.34
C PRO A 720 -18.49 18.12 14.23
N PHE A 721 -17.36 18.36 14.89
CA PHE A 721 -16.80 19.70 15.06
C PHE A 721 -15.91 20.15 13.91
N ALA A 722 -15.33 19.22 13.15
CA ALA A 722 -14.55 19.51 11.96
C ALA A 722 -14.81 18.45 10.87
N ASN A 723 -14.44 18.79 9.64
CA ASN A 723 -14.43 17.88 8.50
C ASN A 723 -13.53 16.68 8.82
N THR A 724 -13.99 15.50 8.43
CA THR A 724 -13.30 14.25 8.72
C THR A 724 -12.14 13.99 7.76
N LEU A 725 -12.11 14.60 6.56
CA LEU A 725 -11.05 14.35 5.58
C LEU A 725 -9.69 14.89 6.07
N VAL A 726 -8.71 14.00 6.26
CA VAL A 726 -7.37 14.33 6.77
C VAL A 726 -6.23 14.09 5.78
N TYR A 727 -6.44 13.27 4.75
CA TYR A 727 -5.43 13.01 3.72
C TYR A 727 -6.02 12.49 2.41
N VAL A 728 -5.38 12.79 1.28
CA VAL A 728 -5.70 12.25 -0.05
C VAL A 728 -4.41 11.79 -0.71
N HIS A 729 -4.42 10.57 -1.27
CA HIS A 729 -3.30 9.98 -1.98
C HIS A 729 -3.71 9.55 -3.39
N ASP A 730 -3.08 10.12 -4.40
CA ASP A 730 -3.27 9.71 -5.80
C ASP A 730 -2.46 8.45 -6.09
N MET A 731 -3.13 7.39 -6.52
CA MET A 731 -2.54 6.07 -6.68
C MET A 731 -1.87 5.88 -8.05
N GLY A 732 -2.33 6.61 -9.07
CA GLY A 732 -1.80 6.54 -10.43
C GLY A 732 -1.78 5.12 -11.04
N CYS A 733 -2.70 4.26 -10.62
CA CYS A 733 -2.77 2.85 -11.00
C CYS A 733 -4.13 2.51 -11.64
N ILE A 734 -4.20 1.37 -12.33
CA ILE A 734 -5.44 0.91 -13.01
C ILE A 734 -6.20 -0.12 -12.16
N SER A 735 -5.48 -0.90 -11.34
CA SER A 735 -6.09 -1.85 -10.41
C SER A 735 -5.57 -1.58 -8.99
N PRO A 736 -6.33 -0.83 -8.18
CA PRO A 736 -5.94 -0.50 -6.81
C PRO A 736 -6.24 -1.65 -5.86
N SER A 737 -5.44 -1.75 -4.81
CA SER A 737 -5.70 -2.56 -3.63
C SER A 737 -5.23 -1.79 -2.40
N MET A 738 -5.91 -2.01 -1.28
CA MET A 738 -5.52 -1.40 -0.03
C MET A 738 -5.77 -2.33 1.15
N ALA A 739 -4.89 -2.25 2.15
CA ALA A 739 -4.98 -3.03 3.37
C ALA A 739 -4.60 -2.19 4.58
N TRP A 740 -5.36 -2.33 5.65
CA TRP A 740 -5.20 -1.54 6.87
C TRP A 740 -4.67 -2.40 8.02
N LYS A 741 -3.80 -1.82 8.86
CA LYS A 741 -3.40 -2.41 10.15
C LYS A 741 -3.38 -1.38 11.27
N THR A 742 -3.95 -1.74 12.42
CA THR A 742 -3.79 -0.99 13.68
C THR A 742 -2.76 -1.69 14.56
N MET A 743 -1.81 -0.92 15.10
CA MET A 743 -0.72 -1.45 15.92
C MET A 743 -1.09 -1.53 17.40
N LYS A 744 -0.48 -2.46 18.14
CA LYS A 744 -0.77 -2.65 19.57
C LYS A 744 -0.42 -1.44 20.44
N GLY A 745 0.58 -0.66 20.04
CA GLY A 745 1.04 0.56 20.73
C GLY A 745 0.27 1.84 20.39
N GLY A 746 -0.76 1.76 19.55
CA GLY A 746 -1.43 2.93 18.96
C GLY A 746 -0.78 3.36 17.64
N GLY A 747 -1.59 3.94 16.77
CA GLY A 747 -1.17 4.29 15.41
C GLY A 747 -1.64 3.27 14.38
N ALA A 748 -1.93 3.77 13.19
CA ALA A 748 -2.39 2.97 12.07
C ALA A 748 -1.46 3.08 10.86
N VAL A 749 -1.40 2.00 10.09
CA VAL A 749 -0.67 1.92 8.81
C VAL A 749 -1.63 1.45 7.74
N LEU A 750 -1.60 2.16 6.62
CA LEU A 750 -2.35 1.87 5.42
C LEU A 750 -1.37 1.51 4.32
N ALA A 751 -1.46 0.30 3.81
CA ALA A 751 -0.80 -0.08 2.57
C ALA A 751 -1.76 0.18 1.42
N ALA A 752 -1.41 1.10 0.53
CA ALA A 752 -2.21 1.43 -0.65
C ALA A 752 -1.31 1.36 -1.88
N GLY A 753 -1.69 0.54 -2.85
CA GLY A 753 -0.93 0.40 -4.08
C GLY A 753 -1.72 -0.21 -5.22
N GLY A 754 -1.14 -0.16 -6.40
CA GLY A 754 -1.68 -0.84 -7.57
C GLY A 754 -0.59 -1.02 -8.61
N ASP A 755 -0.81 -1.96 -9.52
CA ASP A 755 0.12 -2.34 -10.57
C ASP A 755 1.47 -2.87 -10.03
N GLN A 756 2.50 -2.01 -9.89
CA GLN A 756 3.89 -2.41 -9.57
C GLN A 756 4.43 -1.94 -8.22
N HIS A 757 3.70 -1.08 -7.51
CA HIS A 757 4.18 -0.53 -6.24
C HIS A 757 3.08 -0.40 -5.20
N VAL A 758 3.50 -0.51 -3.93
CA VAL A 758 2.67 -0.25 -2.75
C VAL A 758 3.32 0.85 -1.94
N THR A 759 2.55 1.88 -1.63
CA THR A 759 2.93 2.95 -0.72
C THR A 759 2.42 2.61 0.67
N LEU A 760 3.30 2.63 1.67
CA LEU A 760 2.94 2.51 3.08
C LEU A 760 2.75 3.92 3.65
N LEU A 761 1.53 4.22 4.03
CA LEU A 761 1.11 5.45 4.69
C LEU A 761 0.95 5.17 6.18
N ALA A 762 1.47 6.03 7.05
CA ALA A 762 1.36 5.92 8.49
C ALA A 762 0.61 7.12 9.09
N GLU A 763 -0.12 6.86 10.17
CA GLU A 763 -0.74 7.89 11.00
C GLU A 763 0.34 8.80 11.60
N GLY A 764 0.29 10.07 11.26
CA GLY A 764 0.97 11.14 12.00
C GLY A 764 0.00 11.87 12.93
N ARG A 765 0.50 12.92 13.60
CA ARG A 765 -0.25 13.70 14.60
C ARG A 765 -1.58 14.27 14.09
N LEU A 766 -1.56 14.96 12.95
CA LEU A 766 -2.76 15.58 12.35
C LEU A 766 -2.96 15.20 10.87
N THR A 767 -1.97 14.57 10.25
CA THR A 767 -1.95 14.16 8.84
C THR A 767 -1.33 12.78 8.71
N TRP A 768 -1.64 12.11 7.60
CA TRP A 768 -0.97 10.88 7.20
C TRP A 768 0.29 11.19 6.39
N THR A 769 1.31 10.33 6.53
CA THR A 769 2.59 10.51 5.82
C THR A 769 3.08 9.21 5.18
N PRO A 770 3.64 9.25 3.96
CA PRO A 770 4.27 8.09 3.34
C PRO A 770 5.59 7.77 4.04
N ILE A 771 5.72 6.55 4.57
CA ILE A 771 6.90 6.09 5.30
C ILE A 771 7.81 5.18 4.47
N ALA A 772 7.24 4.43 3.52
CA ALA A 772 7.99 3.49 2.70
C ALA A 772 7.25 3.20 1.38
N ARG A 773 8.00 2.75 0.38
CA ARG A 773 7.48 2.25 -0.89
C ARG A 773 8.03 0.85 -1.14
N VAL A 774 7.15 -0.10 -1.37
CA VAL A 774 7.50 -1.47 -1.76
C VAL A 774 7.34 -1.59 -3.27
N GLU A 775 8.43 -1.84 -3.98
CA GLU A 775 8.43 -2.03 -5.43
C GLU A 775 8.63 -3.50 -5.77
N LEU A 776 7.79 -4.04 -6.66
CA LEU A 776 7.94 -5.41 -7.18
C LEU A 776 8.98 -5.43 -8.32
N HIS A 777 10.25 -5.26 -7.99
CA HIS A 777 11.34 -5.26 -8.98
C HIS A 777 11.41 -6.57 -9.78
N GLY A 778 11.60 -6.47 -11.10
CA GLY A 778 11.70 -7.62 -12.03
C GLY A 778 10.35 -8.19 -12.47
N MET A 779 9.24 -7.72 -11.91
CA MET A 779 7.88 -8.13 -12.30
C MET A 779 7.31 -7.17 -13.36
N ASP A 780 7.97 -7.06 -14.51
CA ASP A 780 7.45 -6.28 -15.64
C ASP A 780 6.01 -6.78 -15.95
N SER A 781 5.05 -5.84 -16.09
CA SER A 781 3.60 -6.08 -16.22
C SER A 781 2.85 -6.82 -15.10
N ALA A 782 3.45 -7.05 -13.92
CA ALA A 782 2.69 -7.54 -12.77
C ALA A 782 1.62 -6.54 -12.33
N ARG A 783 0.46 -7.09 -11.97
CA ARG A 783 -0.63 -6.35 -11.34
C ARG A 783 -0.78 -6.91 -9.95
N ILE A 784 -0.60 -6.06 -8.95
CA ILE A 784 -0.96 -6.37 -7.58
C ILE A 784 -2.48 -6.61 -7.54
N SER A 785 -2.89 -7.81 -7.13
CA SER A 785 -4.30 -8.20 -7.03
C SER A 785 -4.86 -7.91 -5.64
N HIS A 786 -4.13 -8.28 -4.60
CA HIS A 786 -4.53 -8.07 -3.21
C HIS A 786 -3.31 -7.75 -2.35
N ILE A 787 -3.51 -6.84 -1.41
CA ILE A 787 -2.59 -6.52 -0.33
C ILE A 787 -3.27 -6.98 0.96
N GLU A 788 -2.52 -7.59 1.88
CA GLU A 788 -3.05 -8.06 3.16
C GLU A 788 -1.94 -8.03 4.23
N TRP A 789 -2.30 -7.83 5.49
CA TRP A 789 -1.34 -7.82 6.61
C TRP A 789 -1.37 -9.15 7.36
N ILE A 790 -0.20 -9.81 7.49
CA ILE A 790 -0.06 -11.03 8.29
C ILE A 790 0.91 -10.80 9.45
N ALA A 791 0.64 -11.41 10.60
CA ALA A 791 1.33 -11.13 11.86
C ALA A 791 1.28 -9.62 12.20
N PRO A 792 2.00 -9.11 13.22
CA PRO A 792 1.91 -7.69 13.54
C PRO A 792 2.65 -6.78 12.54
N ASN A 793 3.73 -7.25 11.88
CA ASN A 793 4.66 -6.41 11.13
C ASN A 793 5.01 -6.92 9.72
N ARG A 794 4.18 -7.75 9.08
CA ARG A 794 4.48 -8.29 7.74
C ARG A 794 3.40 -7.99 6.73
N LEU A 795 3.85 -7.55 5.56
CA LEU A 795 3.00 -7.22 4.44
C LEU A 795 3.00 -8.39 3.46
N LEU A 796 1.81 -8.87 3.11
CA LEU A 796 1.61 -9.87 2.09
C LEU A 796 1.06 -9.19 0.84
N ILE A 797 1.70 -9.42 -0.29
CA ILE A 797 1.26 -8.92 -1.59
C ILE A 797 1.02 -10.12 -2.50
N SER A 798 -0.15 -10.15 -3.14
CA SER A 798 -0.43 -11.10 -4.21
C SER A 798 -0.34 -10.43 -5.57
N SER A 799 0.21 -11.17 -6.53
CA SER A 799 0.12 -10.83 -7.94
C SER A 799 -0.25 -12.11 -8.70
N THR A 800 -1.43 -12.10 -9.30
CA THR A 800 -2.02 -13.24 -10.02
C THR A 800 -2.09 -14.50 -9.14
N CYS A 801 -1.17 -15.45 -9.31
CA CYS A 801 -1.14 -16.72 -8.58
C CYS A 801 0.01 -16.81 -7.56
N GLN A 802 0.77 -15.73 -7.37
CA GLN A 802 1.96 -15.68 -6.52
C GLN A 802 1.71 -14.85 -5.27
N LEU A 803 2.35 -15.26 -4.17
CA LEU A 803 2.33 -14.58 -2.88
C LEU A 803 3.74 -14.13 -2.53
N PHE A 804 3.87 -12.85 -2.16
CA PHE A 804 5.11 -12.21 -1.75
C PHE A 804 4.97 -11.75 -0.31
N LEU A 805 5.80 -12.31 0.57
CA LEU A 805 5.85 -11.92 1.98
C LEU A 805 7.00 -10.93 2.19
N PHE A 806 6.67 -9.72 2.62
CA PHE A 806 7.64 -8.69 2.99
C PHE A 806 7.73 -8.60 4.51
N ASP A 807 8.95 -8.64 5.02
CA ASP A 807 9.26 -8.44 6.43
C ASP A 807 9.97 -7.10 6.63
N THR A 808 9.84 -6.54 7.82
CA THR A 808 10.52 -5.29 8.19
C THR A 808 11.97 -5.57 8.60
N ASP A 809 12.89 -4.74 8.12
CA ASP A 809 14.31 -4.90 8.44
C ASP A 809 14.56 -4.63 9.94
N ARG A 810 15.47 -5.38 10.56
CA ARG A 810 15.61 -5.44 12.03
C ARG A 810 16.11 -4.15 12.69
N GLN A 811 16.61 -3.19 11.92
CA GLN A 811 17.25 -1.99 12.46
C GLN A 811 16.26 -0.93 12.98
N SER A 812 15.01 -0.95 12.53
CA SER A 812 13.92 -0.11 13.08
C SER A 812 12.58 -0.76 12.81
N SER A 813 11.85 -1.16 13.85
CA SER A 813 10.52 -1.74 13.67
C SER A 813 9.53 -0.68 13.19
N LEU A 814 8.47 -1.10 12.48
CA LEU A 814 7.33 -0.23 12.13
C LEU A 814 6.74 0.44 13.38
N GLU A 815 6.74 -0.27 14.51
CA GLU A 815 6.30 0.25 15.81
C GLU A 815 7.19 1.40 16.29
N ASP A 816 8.52 1.32 16.12
CA ASP A 816 9.44 2.41 16.50
C ASP A 816 9.25 3.65 15.63
N ILE A 817 8.93 3.47 14.34
CA ILE A 817 8.64 4.58 13.43
C ILE A 817 7.33 5.26 13.86
N LEU A 818 6.26 4.48 14.06
CA LEU A 818 4.97 5.00 14.50
C LEU A 818 5.04 5.67 15.88
N ALA A 819 5.75 5.08 16.83
CA ALA A 819 6.01 5.65 18.14
C ALA A 819 6.58 7.08 18.03
N ARG A 820 7.56 7.30 17.13
CA ARG A 820 8.09 8.66 16.90
C ARG A 820 7.06 9.64 16.35
N HIS A 821 6.08 9.14 15.58
CA HIS A 821 5.03 9.94 14.96
C HIS A 821 3.81 10.20 15.87
N THR A 822 3.50 9.30 16.80
CA THR A 822 2.28 9.35 17.63
C THR A 822 2.52 9.72 19.10
N HIS A 823 3.77 9.65 19.60
CA HIS A 823 4.06 10.00 20.99
C HIS A 823 3.94 11.51 21.29
N THR A 824 3.72 11.77 22.59
CA THR A 824 3.81 13.08 23.22
C THR A 824 5.02 13.83 22.72
N ARG A 825 4.81 15.09 22.35
CA ARG A 825 5.89 15.99 22.00
C ARG A 825 6.84 16.11 23.20
N PRO A 826 8.15 16.09 22.97
CA PRO A 826 9.08 16.40 24.04
C PRO A 826 8.82 17.82 24.53
N TYR A 827 9.12 18.09 25.81
CA TYR A 827 8.89 19.39 26.43
C TYR A 827 9.66 20.53 25.73
N TYR A 828 10.76 20.21 25.05
CA TYR A 828 11.56 21.15 24.27
C TYR A 828 11.04 21.39 22.85
N ASP A 829 9.91 20.81 22.45
CA ASP A 829 9.24 21.13 21.19
C ASP A 829 8.58 22.51 21.27
N ALA A 830 8.73 23.31 20.22
CA ALA A 830 8.19 24.67 20.13
C ALA A 830 6.69 24.74 20.36
N THR A 831 5.94 23.77 19.83
CA THR A 831 4.48 23.70 19.94
C THR A 831 4.09 23.28 21.36
N ALA A 832 4.77 22.28 21.92
CA ALA A 832 4.50 21.84 23.30
C ALA A 832 4.68 22.99 24.29
N LEU A 833 5.80 23.70 24.23
CA LEU A 833 6.07 24.86 25.08
C LEU A 833 5.04 25.97 24.86
N LEU A 834 4.72 26.31 23.60
CA LEU A 834 3.71 27.31 23.28
C LEU A 834 2.35 26.96 23.89
N ARG A 835 1.90 25.70 23.76
CA ARG A 835 0.62 25.25 24.35
C ARG A 835 0.67 25.25 25.86
N CYS A 836 1.76 24.82 26.49
CA CYS A 836 1.89 24.92 27.95
C CYS A 836 1.72 26.36 28.44
N VAL A 837 2.38 27.33 27.78
CA VAL A 837 2.26 28.74 28.16
C VAL A 837 0.84 29.27 27.88
N GLN A 838 0.31 29.08 26.67
CA GLN A 838 -1.03 29.58 26.29
C GLN A 838 -2.13 29.07 27.23
N PHE A 839 -2.06 27.79 27.63
CA PHE A 839 -3.06 27.17 28.49
C PHE A 839 -2.82 27.39 29.99
N GLY A 840 -1.81 28.18 30.38
CA GLY A 840 -1.59 28.58 31.77
C GLY A 840 -0.83 27.56 32.62
N LEU A 841 -0.14 26.58 32.03
CA LEU A 841 0.83 25.70 32.72
C LEU A 841 2.14 26.47 32.98
N VAL A 842 2.04 27.59 33.69
CA VAL A 842 3.11 28.59 33.86
C VAL A 842 4.34 28.00 34.54
N HIS A 843 4.15 27.27 35.64
CA HIS A 843 5.24 26.65 36.38
C HIS A 843 5.99 25.60 35.55
N ASP A 844 5.25 24.79 34.78
CA ASP A 844 5.85 23.75 33.93
C ASP A 844 6.61 24.36 32.75
N ALA A 845 6.11 25.46 32.19
CA ALA A 845 6.83 26.24 31.17
C ALA A 845 8.11 26.87 31.73
N GLN A 846 8.08 27.41 32.95
CA GLN A 846 9.26 27.95 33.63
C GLN A 846 10.32 26.87 33.86
N GLN A 847 9.92 25.69 34.36
CA GLN A 847 10.84 24.56 34.50
C GLN A 847 11.42 24.13 33.15
N THR A 848 10.61 24.13 32.11
CA THR A 848 11.05 23.82 30.74
C THR A 848 12.13 24.79 30.26
N VAL A 849 11.94 26.10 30.45
CA VAL A 849 12.93 27.14 30.10
C VAL A 849 14.23 26.95 30.90
N GLN A 850 14.15 26.64 32.19
CA GLN A 850 15.35 26.34 33.01
C GLN A 850 16.10 25.09 32.51
N MET A 851 15.38 24.05 32.11
CA MET A 851 15.99 22.82 31.58
C MET A 851 16.61 23.04 30.20
N LEU A 852 16.00 23.86 29.35
CA LEU A 852 16.59 24.29 28.08
C LEU A 852 17.89 25.04 28.30
N ASP A 853 17.95 25.93 29.30
CA ASP A 853 19.17 26.66 29.63
C ASP A 853 20.30 25.74 30.12
N ARG A 854 19.97 24.78 30.99
CA ARG A 854 20.93 23.76 31.43
C ARG A 854 21.43 22.88 30.28
N ALA A 855 20.54 22.49 29.37
CA ALA A 855 20.89 21.72 28.19
C ALA A 855 21.82 22.52 27.27
N ALA A 856 21.53 23.80 27.03
CA ALA A 856 22.38 24.71 26.26
C ALA A 856 23.77 24.90 26.90
N ALA A 857 23.84 25.02 28.22
CA ALA A 857 25.10 25.25 28.93
C ALA A 857 25.97 23.99 29.08
N HIS A 858 25.37 22.81 29.23
CA HIS A 858 26.09 21.58 29.62
C HIS A 858 25.90 20.38 28.68
N GLY A 859 25.08 20.51 27.62
CA GLY A 859 24.87 19.47 26.62
C GLY A 859 24.02 18.28 27.07
N TYR A 860 23.35 18.34 28.22
CA TYR A 860 22.54 17.26 28.77
C TYR A 860 21.07 17.65 28.96
N TRP A 861 20.16 16.80 28.47
CA TRP A 861 18.72 16.95 28.64
C TRP A 861 18.25 16.41 30.00
N GLY A 862 17.76 17.31 30.86
CA GLY A 862 17.14 16.94 32.15
C GLY A 862 15.73 16.36 32.00
N ARG A 863 15.13 15.92 33.11
CA ARG A 863 13.69 15.59 33.17
C ARG A 863 12.93 16.76 33.79
N VAL A 864 11.81 17.14 33.17
CA VAL A 864 10.85 18.10 33.73
C VAL A 864 9.89 17.37 34.67
N GLN A 865 9.61 17.94 35.84
CA GLN A 865 8.63 17.42 36.78
C GLN A 865 7.32 18.20 36.61
N TRP A 866 6.38 17.61 35.90
CA TRP A 866 5.09 18.24 35.61
C TRP A 866 4.24 18.40 36.88
N THR A 867 3.81 19.62 37.18
CA THR A 867 2.82 19.90 38.24
C THR A 867 1.40 19.86 37.70
N LEU A 868 1.19 20.10 36.39
CA LEU A 868 -0.10 20.01 35.69
C LEU A 868 -1.17 20.95 36.26
N GLN A 869 -0.76 22.05 36.90
CA GLN A 869 -1.66 23.05 37.48
C GLN A 869 -1.70 24.32 36.63
N ARG A 870 -2.92 24.82 36.35
CA ARG A 870 -3.12 26.09 35.65
C ARG A 870 -2.99 27.27 36.61
N ALA A 871 -2.31 28.31 36.16
CA ALA A 871 -2.21 29.63 36.77
C ALA A 871 -2.52 30.72 35.73
N SER A 872 -2.79 31.94 36.20
CA SER A 872 -2.98 33.09 35.30
C SER A 872 -1.70 33.36 34.50
N LEU A 873 -1.85 33.66 33.21
CA LEU A 873 -0.70 34.02 32.36
C LEU A 873 0.04 35.26 32.88
N ALA A 874 -0.64 36.13 33.63
CA ALA A 874 -0.02 37.29 34.27
C ALA A 874 1.01 36.93 35.34
N SER A 875 1.03 35.69 35.86
CA SER A 875 2.06 35.21 36.80
C SER A 875 3.27 34.59 36.11
N LEU A 876 3.37 34.72 34.78
CA LEU A 876 4.48 34.20 34.00
C LEU A 876 5.74 35.03 34.27
N GLU A 877 6.73 34.40 34.90
CA GLU A 877 8.05 34.98 35.13
C GLU A 877 9.12 34.24 34.32
N ALA A 878 10.20 34.93 33.96
CA ALA A 878 11.36 34.34 33.29
C ALA A 878 12.42 33.95 34.34
N PRO A 879 12.61 32.65 34.64
CA PRO A 879 13.58 32.22 35.66
C PRO A 879 15.03 32.40 35.22
N THR A 880 15.26 32.50 33.91
CA THR A 880 16.56 32.77 33.28
C THR A 880 16.39 33.84 32.20
N PRO A 881 17.44 34.64 31.91
CA PRO A 881 17.34 35.64 30.86
C PRO A 881 17.18 34.97 29.50
N ILE A 882 16.00 35.12 28.89
CA ILE A 882 15.59 34.37 27.70
C ILE A 882 16.38 34.78 26.45
N LEU A 883 16.70 36.08 26.27
CA LEU A 883 17.46 36.53 25.09
C LEU A 883 18.86 35.89 25.01
N PRO A 884 19.69 35.92 26.09
CA PRO A 884 20.96 35.17 26.12
C PRO A 884 20.80 33.65 25.92
N LEU A 885 19.69 33.07 26.38
CA LEU A 885 19.40 31.65 26.15
C LEU A 885 19.18 31.38 24.65
N VAL A 886 18.40 32.21 23.96
CA VAL A 886 18.15 32.08 22.52
C VAL A 886 19.45 32.19 21.72
N GLU A 887 20.34 33.12 22.10
CA GLU A 887 21.67 33.25 21.49
C GLU A 887 22.51 31.97 21.68
N ARG A 888 22.59 31.45 22.92
CA ARG A 888 23.30 30.19 23.20
C ARG A 888 22.73 28.99 22.45
N LEU A 889 21.41 28.88 22.34
CA LEU A 889 20.76 27.80 21.60
C LEU A 889 21.10 27.86 20.10
N HIS A 890 21.26 29.07 19.55
CA HIS A 890 21.68 29.26 18.16
C HIS A 890 23.14 28.82 17.93
N GLU A 891 24.03 29.12 18.88
CA GLU A 891 25.45 28.77 18.82
C GLU A 891 25.72 27.28 19.04
N THR A 892 24.99 26.64 19.96
CA THR A 892 25.25 25.27 20.41
C THR A 892 24.69 24.18 19.49
N GLN A 893 23.77 24.52 18.58
CA GLN A 893 23.12 23.60 17.61
C GLN A 893 22.65 22.26 18.23
N LEU A 894 22.00 22.32 19.39
CA LEU A 894 21.48 21.14 20.07
C LEU A 894 20.48 20.37 19.18
N PRO A 895 20.57 19.03 19.10
CA PRO A 895 19.63 18.23 18.32
C PRO A 895 18.22 18.35 18.90
N GLY A 896 17.24 18.71 18.05
CA GLY A 896 15.83 18.90 18.43
C GLY A 896 15.42 20.36 18.70
N VAL A 897 16.36 21.31 18.69
CA VAL A 897 16.07 22.74 18.80
C VAL A 897 15.95 23.35 17.40
N ASP A 898 14.80 23.95 17.10
CA ASP A 898 14.53 24.59 15.81
C ASP A 898 14.27 26.10 15.96
N LYS A 899 14.17 26.79 14.80
CA LYS A 899 13.85 28.23 14.77
C LYS A 899 12.49 28.53 15.40
N ALA A 900 11.55 27.59 15.37
CA ALA A 900 10.24 27.75 15.97
C ALA A 900 10.33 27.84 17.50
N LEU A 901 11.19 27.03 18.14
CA LEU A 901 11.39 27.09 19.59
C LEU A 901 11.97 28.44 20.00
N CYS A 902 12.97 28.94 19.26
CA CYS A 902 13.53 30.27 19.50
C CYS A 902 12.46 31.38 19.36
N ALA A 903 11.61 31.28 18.36
CA ALA A 903 10.51 32.23 18.15
C ALA A 903 9.47 32.17 19.29
N THR A 904 9.11 30.97 19.77
CA THR A 904 8.26 30.78 20.95
C THR A 904 8.89 31.39 22.20
N LEU A 905 10.19 31.17 22.43
CA LEU A 905 10.91 31.77 23.56
C LEU A 905 10.95 33.30 23.49
N GLN A 906 11.18 33.88 22.31
CA GLN A 906 11.07 35.32 22.10
C GLN A 906 9.65 35.84 22.40
N GLY A 907 8.62 35.08 21.99
CA GLY A 907 7.23 35.38 22.34
C GLY A 907 6.99 35.38 23.84
N VAL A 908 7.51 34.39 24.57
CA VAL A 908 7.46 34.34 26.04
C VAL A 908 8.15 35.55 26.65
N HIS A 909 9.37 35.88 26.21
CA HIS A 909 10.10 37.05 26.67
C HIS A 909 9.30 38.34 26.49
N HIS A 910 8.72 38.55 25.30
CA HIS A 910 7.94 39.75 25.04
C HIS A 910 6.59 39.78 25.75
N ALA A 911 5.94 38.64 25.96
CA ALA A 911 4.73 38.56 26.75
C ALA A 911 4.97 38.95 28.22
N ILE A 912 6.14 38.62 28.78
CA ILE A 912 6.51 38.96 30.17
C ILE A 912 6.87 40.45 30.32
N HIS A 913 7.62 41.00 29.36
CA HIS A 913 8.18 42.36 29.47
C HIS A 913 7.31 43.46 28.85
N THR A 914 6.23 43.11 28.15
CA THR A 914 5.28 44.10 27.63
C THR A 914 4.13 44.23 28.61
N ASP A 915 3.81 45.45 29.03
CA ASP A 915 2.71 45.73 29.96
C ASP A 915 1.35 45.61 29.24
N VAL A 916 0.89 44.38 29.07
CA VAL A 916 -0.37 44.02 28.41
C VAL A 916 -1.19 43.05 29.26
N ASP A 917 -2.50 43.10 29.09
CA ASP A 917 -3.43 42.15 29.69
C ASP A 917 -3.28 40.72 29.12
N VAL A 918 -3.96 39.74 29.73
CA VAL A 918 -3.87 38.32 29.32
C VAL A 918 -4.23 38.09 27.85
N PRO A 919 -5.32 38.66 27.28
CA PRO A 919 -5.56 38.59 25.84
C PRO A 919 -4.43 39.19 24.99
N GLY A 920 -3.84 40.31 25.41
CA GLY A 920 -2.68 40.89 24.74
C GLY A 920 -1.46 39.96 24.77
N MET A 921 -1.20 39.30 25.90
CA MET A 921 -0.15 38.27 26.01
C MET A 921 -0.41 37.09 25.06
N GLN A 922 -1.66 36.59 24.96
CA GLN A 922 -2.02 35.51 24.04
C GLN A 922 -1.74 35.87 22.58
N TYR A 923 -2.07 37.11 22.19
CA TYR A 923 -1.76 37.63 20.86
C TYR A 923 -0.24 37.66 20.62
N LEU A 924 0.55 38.23 21.54
CA LEU A 924 2.00 38.31 21.39
C LEU A 924 2.64 36.92 21.29
N LEU A 925 2.24 35.97 22.14
CA LEU A 925 2.75 34.59 22.09
C LEU A 925 2.52 33.95 20.73
N ALA A 926 1.30 34.02 20.19
CA ALA A 926 0.96 33.44 18.89
C ALA A 926 1.66 34.16 17.73
N TRP A 927 1.74 35.50 17.76
CA TRP A 927 2.34 36.31 16.70
C TRP A 927 3.86 36.16 16.63
N TYR A 928 4.55 36.01 17.77
CA TYR A 928 5.98 35.70 17.79
C TYR A 928 6.25 34.26 17.40
N ALA A 929 5.48 33.28 17.91
CA ALA A 929 5.66 31.88 17.55
C ALA A 929 5.45 31.60 16.05
N SER A 930 4.59 32.38 15.38
CA SER A 930 4.39 32.33 13.92
C SER A 930 5.44 33.11 13.12
N GLN A 931 6.48 33.65 13.76
CA GLN A 931 7.49 34.52 13.13
C GLN A 931 6.85 35.73 12.42
N HIS A 932 5.82 36.31 13.04
CA HIS A 932 5.09 37.50 12.57
C HIS A 932 4.25 37.30 11.31
N THR A 933 4.03 36.06 10.87
CA THR A 933 3.26 35.75 9.66
C THR A 933 1.76 35.56 9.92
N TYR A 934 1.40 35.26 11.17
CA TYR A 934 0.03 34.97 11.56
C TYR A 934 -0.33 35.66 12.88
N ALA A 935 -1.46 36.36 12.89
CA ALA A 935 -1.95 37.14 14.02
C ALA A 935 -3.40 36.73 14.36
N PRO A 936 -3.67 36.09 15.51
CA PRO A 936 -5.03 35.80 15.93
C PRO A 936 -5.72 37.09 16.39
N MET A 937 -6.27 37.82 15.42
CA MET A 937 -6.83 39.17 15.58
C MET A 937 -7.86 39.25 16.72
N VAL A 938 -8.58 38.16 17.00
CA VAL A 938 -9.55 38.10 18.09
C VAL A 938 -8.93 38.46 19.43
N TRP A 939 -7.74 37.94 19.78
CA TRP A 939 -7.11 38.20 21.07
C TRP A 939 -6.75 39.67 21.26
N ALA A 940 -6.18 40.30 20.23
CA ALA A 940 -5.87 41.73 20.27
C ALA A 940 -7.13 42.61 20.17
N TYR A 941 -8.22 42.12 19.56
CA TYR A 941 -9.49 42.82 19.49
C TYR A 941 -10.20 42.86 20.85
N VAL A 942 -10.15 41.76 21.61
CA VAL A 942 -10.77 41.69 22.96
C VAL A 942 -9.87 42.24 24.07
N SER A 943 -8.59 42.50 23.80
CA SER A 943 -7.64 43.13 24.73
C SER A 943 -8.05 44.56 25.10
N GLU A 944 -7.90 44.91 26.39
CA GLU A 944 -8.08 46.27 26.91
C GLU A 944 -6.82 47.13 26.70
N SER A 945 -5.65 46.51 26.58
CA SER A 945 -4.34 47.17 26.42
C SER A 945 -3.93 47.40 24.95
N GLN A 946 -4.86 47.83 24.08
CA GLN A 946 -4.62 47.95 22.63
C GLN A 946 -3.48 48.92 22.27
N ASP A 947 -3.29 50.01 23.01
CA ASP A 947 -2.26 51.01 22.73
C ASP A 947 -0.84 50.47 23.04
N ALA A 948 -0.69 49.76 24.16
CA ALA A 948 0.59 49.11 24.52
C ALA A 948 0.95 48.00 23.51
N LEU A 949 -0.05 47.22 23.10
CA LEU A 949 0.11 46.18 22.09
C LEU A 949 0.49 46.77 20.72
N LEU A 950 -0.14 47.88 20.31
CA LEU A 950 0.20 48.59 19.08
C LEU A 950 1.63 49.14 19.10
N SER A 951 2.03 49.78 20.21
CA SER A 951 3.41 50.25 20.41
C SER A 951 4.42 49.11 20.28
N LYS A 952 4.10 47.95 20.85
CA LYS A 952 4.96 46.77 20.74
C LYS A 952 5.04 46.22 19.31
N VAL A 953 3.91 46.04 18.64
CA VAL A 953 3.87 45.53 17.25
C VAL A 953 4.63 46.46 16.29
N THR A 954 4.43 47.77 16.42
CA THR A 954 5.11 48.78 15.60
C THR A 954 6.63 48.82 15.86
N SER A 955 7.08 48.53 17.10
CA SER A 955 8.52 48.47 17.43
C SER A 955 9.30 47.35 16.71
N VAL A 956 8.61 46.30 16.26
CA VAL A 956 9.20 45.17 15.54
C VAL A 956 9.39 45.49 14.06
N TRP A 957 8.66 46.46 13.53
CA TRP A 957 8.78 46.84 12.13
C TRP A 957 10.11 47.57 11.90
N SER A 958 10.82 47.19 10.83
CA SER A 958 12.01 47.92 10.39
C SER A 958 11.67 49.36 9.96
N ASP A 959 12.68 50.24 9.87
CA ASP A 959 12.53 51.64 9.42
C ASP A 959 11.69 51.80 8.14
N ARG A 960 11.67 50.79 7.26
CA ARG A 960 10.79 50.70 6.08
C ARG A 960 9.60 49.78 6.34
N VAL A 961 8.48 50.34 6.76
CA VAL A 961 7.23 49.59 7.03
C VAL A 961 6.51 49.23 5.72
N SER A 962 6.61 48.00 5.25
CA SER A 962 5.93 47.56 4.01
C SER A 962 4.49 47.09 4.28
N TRP A 963 3.62 47.16 3.27
CA TRP A 963 2.23 46.67 3.38
C TRP A 963 2.13 45.20 3.85
N PRO A 964 2.92 44.23 3.32
CA PRO A 964 2.85 42.85 3.78
C PRO A 964 3.11 42.69 5.29
N VAL A 965 4.09 43.41 5.84
CA VAL A 965 4.42 43.35 7.28
C VAL A 965 3.24 43.86 8.14
N VAL A 966 2.57 44.93 7.70
CA VAL A 966 1.42 45.47 8.42
C VAL A 966 0.19 44.58 8.25
N ARG A 967 0.00 44.01 7.06
CA ARG A 967 -1.05 43.02 6.78
C ARG A 967 -0.94 41.82 7.72
N ASP A 968 0.25 41.24 7.83
CA ASP A 968 0.50 40.02 8.62
C ASP A 968 0.38 40.28 10.14
N SER A 969 0.50 41.54 10.58
CA SER A 969 0.20 41.96 11.95
C SER A 969 -1.30 42.12 12.27
N GLY A 970 -2.17 42.13 11.25
CA GLY A 970 -3.62 42.25 11.44
C GLY A 970 -4.11 43.54 12.11
N VAL A 971 -3.27 44.57 12.29
CA VAL A 971 -3.57 45.82 13.04
C VAL A 971 -4.86 46.50 12.55
N PHE A 972 -5.08 46.54 11.24
CA PHE A 972 -6.29 47.11 10.63
C PHE A 972 -7.56 46.27 10.87
N GLY A 973 -7.44 45.03 11.35
CA GLY A 973 -8.55 44.17 11.76
C GLY A 973 -8.89 44.31 13.24
N TRP A 974 -7.88 44.27 14.14
CA TRP A 974 -8.13 44.19 15.58
C TRP A 974 -8.16 45.52 16.33
N MET A 975 -7.56 46.61 15.82
CA MET A 975 -7.67 47.93 16.46
C MET A 975 -9.11 48.41 16.43
N ARG A 976 -9.69 48.81 17.58
CA ARG A 976 -11.08 49.29 17.60
C ARG A 976 -11.20 50.72 17.07
N LYS A 977 -10.31 51.61 17.49
CA LYS A 977 -10.29 53.04 17.09
C LYS A 977 -9.59 53.24 15.76
N ARG A 978 -10.11 54.17 14.94
CA ARG A 978 -9.52 54.59 13.66
C ARG A 978 -8.28 55.46 13.81
N GLU A 979 -8.22 56.33 14.82
CA GLU A 979 -7.17 57.36 14.95
C GLU A 979 -5.73 56.81 14.83
N PRO A 980 -5.37 55.68 15.47
CA PRO A 980 -4.01 55.13 15.39
C PRO A 980 -3.67 54.49 14.03
N LEU A 981 -4.68 54.18 13.20
CA LEU A 981 -4.49 53.56 11.89
C LEU A 981 -4.01 54.55 10.83
N LEU A 982 -4.37 55.82 10.97
CA LEU A 982 -4.00 56.89 10.04
C LEU A 982 -2.48 57.09 9.89
N PRO A 983 -1.68 57.25 10.98
CA PRO A 983 -0.24 57.41 10.85
C PRO A 983 0.44 56.16 10.29
N ILE A 984 -0.07 54.96 10.60
CA ILE A 984 0.46 53.68 10.09
C ILE A 984 0.25 53.60 8.57
N MET A 985 -0.96 53.89 8.10
CA MET A 985 -1.26 53.93 6.66
C MET A 985 -0.38 54.97 5.93
N GLU A 986 -0.11 56.11 6.56
CA GLU A 986 0.78 57.13 5.99
C GLU A 986 2.23 56.65 5.93
N GLN A 987 2.71 55.93 6.94
CA GLN A 987 4.05 55.35 6.94
C GLN A 987 4.21 54.29 5.83
N VAL A 988 3.18 53.45 5.62
CA VAL A 988 3.13 52.50 4.49
C VAL A 988 3.12 53.23 3.15
N ALA A 989 2.39 54.33 3.02
CA ALA A 989 2.39 55.13 1.79
C ALA A 989 3.77 55.73 1.49
N ARG A 990 4.48 56.21 2.53
CA ARG A 990 5.83 56.79 2.42
C ARG A 990 6.89 55.74 2.10
N SER A 991 6.81 54.56 2.73
CA SER A 991 7.75 53.47 2.48
C SER A 991 7.56 52.88 1.08
N ALA A 992 6.31 52.75 0.60
CA ALA A 992 6.00 52.30 -0.76
C ALA A 992 6.61 53.23 -1.82
N PHE A 993 6.75 54.51 -1.49
CA PHE A 993 7.41 55.50 -2.35
C PHE A 993 8.95 55.37 -2.38
N THR A 994 9.58 54.84 -1.32
CA THR A 994 11.06 54.73 -1.18
C THR A 994 11.59 53.29 -1.28
N ALA A 995 10.73 52.33 -1.63
CA ALA A 995 11.02 50.90 -1.57
C ALA A 995 11.99 50.38 -2.65
N ARG A 996 12.08 51.02 -3.82
CA ARG A 996 12.96 50.64 -4.94
C ARG A 996 13.71 51.85 -5.51
N ASP A 997 14.85 51.61 -6.16
CA ASP A 997 15.61 52.66 -6.86
C ASP A 997 14.83 53.26 -8.05
N ASP A 998 13.92 52.47 -8.64
CA ASP A 998 12.89 52.95 -9.57
C ASP A 998 11.63 53.37 -8.80
N ILE A 999 11.37 54.68 -8.76
CA ILE A 999 10.21 55.28 -8.08
C ILE A 999 8.94 54.92 -8.86
N ASP A 1000 8.14 53.98 -8.35
CA ASP A 1000 6.80 53.68 -8.89
C ASP A 1000 5.71 54.40 -8.06
N PRO A 1001 5.20 55.56 -8.51
CA PRO A 1001 4.18 56.32 -7.81
C PRO A 1001 2.79 55.63 -7.80
N VAL A 1002 2.60 54.57 -8.60
CA VAL A 1002 1.32 53.86 -8.70
C VAL A 1002 0.97 53.15 -7.39
N GLN A 1003 1.95 52.49 -6.76
CA GLN A 1003 1.74 51.71 -5.54
C GLN A 1003 1.38 52.59 -4.33
N CYS A 1004 2.00 53.76 -4.19
CA CYS A 1004 1.65 54.70 -3.12
C CYS A 1004 0.36 55.48 -3.38
N SER A 1005 -0.13 55.53 -4.63
CA SER A 1005 -1.34 56.28 -5.00
C SER A 1005 -2.57 55.78 -4.24
N LEU A 1006 -2.72 54.46 -4.09
CA LEU A 1006 -3.84 53.86 -3.36
C LEU A 1006 -3.87 54.32 -1.90
N PHE A 1007 -2.74 54.23 -1.20
CA PHE A 1007 -2.65 54.53 0.23
C PHE A 1007 -2.82 56.03 0.54
N TYR A 1008 -2.24 56.93 -0.29
CA TYR A 1008 -2.44 58.37 -0.10
C TYR A 1008 -3.87 58.81 -0.38
N LEU A 1009 -4.54 58.21 -1.37
CA LEU A 1009 -5.94 58.51 -1.68
C LEU A 1009 -6.91 57.91 -0.66
N ALA A 1010 -6.59 56.76 -0.09
CA ALA A 1010 -7.33 56.22 1.06
C ALA A 1010 -7.33 57.21 2.24
N LEU A 1011 -6.24 57.94 2.45
CA LEU A 1011 -6.10 59.01 3.45
C LEU A 1011 -6.69 60.37 3.01
N LYS A 1012 -7.30 60.46 1.82
CA LYS A 1012 -7.77 61.72 1.19
C LYS A 1012 -6.66 62.78 1.02
N LYS A 1013 -5.38 62.39 0.99
CA LYS A 1013 -4.22 63.29 0.85
C LYS A 1013 -3.81 63.50 -0.62
N THR A 1014 -4.69 64.09 -1.42
CA THR A 1014 -4.48 64.36 -2.86
C THR A 1014 -3.28 65.27 -3.14
N GLN A 1015 -3.02 66.25 -2.28
CA GLN A 1015 -1.87 67.16 -2.40
C GLN A 1015 -0.53 66.45 -2.18
N ALA A 1016 -0.47 65.51 -1.22
CA ALA A 1016 0.71 64.69 -0.99
C ALA A 1016 0.97 63.81 -2.22
N LEU A 1017 -0.07 63.20 -2.79
CA LEU A 1017 0.04 62.43 -4.02
C LEU A 1017 0.57 63.27 -5.19
N ARG A 1018 0.07 64.50 -5.38
CA ARG A 1018 0.57 65.43 -6.41
C ARG A 1018 2.05 65.78 -6.23
N SER A 1019 2.55 65.82 -5.00
CA SER A 1019 3.97 66.03 -4.72
C SER A 1019 4.82 64.79 -5.05
N VAL A 1020 4.28 63.60 -4.82
CA VAL A 1020 4.91 62.31 -5.14
C VAL A 1020 5.05 62.13 -6.65
N TRP A 1021 3.98 62.38 -7.42
CA TRP A 1021 4.02 62.34 -8.89
C TRP A 1021 4.97 63.40 -9.50
N ARG A 1022 5.25 64.51 -8.81
CA ARG A 1022 6.27 65.48 -9.25
C ARG A 1022 7.71 64.93 -9.13
N ARG A 1023 7.97 64.04 -8.16
CA ARG A 1023 9.30 63.45 -7.93
C ARG A 1023 9.59 62.21 -8.77
N ALA A 1024 8.57 61.57 -9.34
CA ALA A 1024 8.70 60.41 -10.22
C ALA A 1024 9.15 60.79 -11.65
N ILE A 1025 10.33 61.41 -11.77
CA ILE A 1025 10.91 61.88 -13.04
C ILE A 1025 11.23 60.66 -13.92
N GLY A 1026 10.57 60.54 -15.07
CA GLY A 1026 10.78 59.46 -16.04
C GLY A 1026 9.64 58.44 -16.17
N HIS A 1027 8.59 58.54 -15.35
CA HIS A 1027 7.41 57.68 -15.48
C HIS A 1027 6.49 58.14 -16.64
N SER A 1028 6.05 57.22 -17.51
CA SER A 1028 5.30 57.54 -18.75
C SER A 1028 4.00 58.33 -18.50
N ASP A 1029 3.34 58.07 -17.37
CA ASP A 1029 2.06 58.68 -17.01
C ASP A 1029 2.20 59.99 -16.20
N GLN A 1030 3.43 60.44 -15.91
CA GLN A 1030 3.69 61.56 -15.00
C GLN A 1030 2.99 62.86 -15.41
N ALA A 1031 3.19 63.31 -16.65
CA ALA A 1031 2.62 64.57 -17.14
C ALA A 1031 1.08 64.54 -17.18
N LYS A 1032 0.51 63.40 -17.60
CA LYS A 1032 -0.95 63.19 -17.66
C LYS A 1032 -1.56 63.19 -16.26
N MET A 1033 -0.91 62.51 -15.32
CA MET A 1033 -1.40 62.40 -13.94
C MET A 1033 -1.30 63.73 -13.18
N LEU A 1034 -0.23 64.51 -13.39
CA LEU A 1034 -0.10 65.83 -12.77
C LEU A 1034 -1.12 66.86 -13.31
N ALA A 1035 -1.45 66.79 -14.60
CA ALA A 1035 -2.53 67.59 -15.17
C ALA A 1035 -3.89 67.18 -14.60
N PHE A 1036 -4.15 65.87 -14.48
CA PHE A 1036 -5.41 65.37 -13.95
C PHE A 1036 -5.59 65.69 -12.45
N LEU A 1037 -4.56 65.47 -11.63
CA LEU A 1037 -4.54 65.78 -10.19
C LEU A 1037 -4.58 67.29 -9.87
N ALA A 1038 -4.49 68.17 -10.88
CA ALA A 1038 -4.61 69.61 -10.68
C ALA A 1038 -6.07 70.08 -10.61
N HIS A 1039 -7.03 69.26 -11.04
CA HIS A 1039 -8.45 69.55 -10.98
C HIS A 1039 -9.02 69.37 -9.56
N ASP A 1040 -10.18 70.00 -9.30
CA ASP A 1040 -10.90 69.85 -8.04
C ASP A 1040 -11.86 68.66 -8.11
N PHE A 1041 -11.58 67.62 -7.33
CA PHE A 1041 -12.37 66.38 -7.29
C PHE A 1041 -13.58 66.46 -6.34
N SER A 1042 -13.85 67.62 -5.74
CA SER A 1042 -15.15 67.88 -5.11
C SER A 1042 -16.26 68.07 -6.15
N GLU A 1043 -15.92 68.51 -7.37
CA GLU A 1043 -16.88 68.68 -8.46
C GLU A 1043 -17.30 67.33 -9.06
N GLU A 1044 -18.60 67.17 -9.30
CA GLU A 1044 -19.18 65.94 -9.87
C GLU A 1044 -18.59 65.57 -11.23
N ARG A 1045 -18.28 66.57 -12.07
CA ARG A 1045 -17.66 66.36 -13.40
C ARG A 1045 -16.33 65.60 -13.30
N TRP A 1046 -15.47 65.99 -12.36
CA TRP A 1046 -14.13 65.39 -12.21
C TRP A 1046 -14.18 64.06 -11.46
N ARG A 1047 -15.16 63.85 -10.58
CA ARG A 1047 -15.45 62.52 -10.01
C ARG A 1047 -15.86 61.50 -11.07
N ILE A 1048 -16.79 61.86 -11.95
CA ILE A 1048 -17.21 60.99 -13.07
C ILE A 1048 -16.03 60.72 -14.01
N ALA A 1049 -15.19 61.73 -14.29
CA ALA A 1049 -13.99 61.55 -15.11
C ALA A 1049 -13.00 60.57 -14.45
N ALA A 1050 -12.81 60.65 -13.13
CA ALA A 1050 -11.95 59.72 -12.39
C ALA A 1050 -12.48 58.27 -12.44
N GLN A 1051 -13.79 58.08 -12.27
CA GLN A 1051 -14.43 56.75 -12.37
C GLN A 1051 -14.31 56.16 -13.78
N LYS A 1052 -14.54 56.96 -14.84
CA LYS A 1052 -14.34 56.52 -16.23
C LYS A 1052 -12.89 56.09 -16.50
N ASN A 1053 -11.93 56.85 -16.00
CA ASN A 1053 -10.51 56.49 -16.07
C ASN A 1053 -10.21 55.21 -15.29
N ALA A 1054 -10.87 54.99 -14.14
CA ALA A 1054 -10.74 53.76 -13.37
C ALA A 1054 -11.21 52.52 -14.15
N TYR A 1055 -12.34 52.59 -14.84
CA TYR A 1055 -12.82 51.50 -15.72
C TYR A 1055 -11.86 51.24 -16.89
N ALA A 1056 -11.27 52.28 -17.48
CA ALA A 1056 -10.24 52.12 -18.52
C ALA A 1056 -8.96 51.46 -17.98
N LEU A 1057 -8.56 51.75 -16.74
CA LEU A 1057 -7.41 51.11 -16.10
C LEU A 1057 -7.68 49.65 -15.75
N MET A 1058 -8.93 49.30 -15.43
CA MET A 1058 -9.34 47.90 -15.25
C MET A 1058 -9.21 47.08 -16.53
N SER A 1059 -9.57 47.64 -17.70
CA SER A 1059 -9.40 46.94 -18.98
C SER A 1059 -7.93 46.74 -19.36
N GLN A 1060 -7.05 47.64 -18.90
CA GLN A 1060 -5.59 47.53 -19.03
C GLN A 1060 -4.93 46.62 -17.97
N ARG A 1061 -5.70 45.95 -17.11
CA ARG A 1061 -5.22 45.10 -15.99
C ARG A 1061 -4.36 45.84 -14.94
N ARG A 1062 -4.47 47.17 -14.83
CA ARG A 1062 -3.77 47.98 -13.82
C ARG A 1062 -4.64 48.18 -12.57
N PHE A 1063 -4.94 47.09 -11.86
CA PHE A 1063 -5.97 47.06 -10.82
C PHE A 1063 -5.72 47.95 -9.60
N ALA A 1064 -4.48 47.98 -9.07
CA ALA A 1064 -4.13 48.85 -7.94
C ALA A 1064 -4.31 50.34 -8.28
N PHE A 1065 -3.99 50.71 -9.52
CA PHE A 1065 -4.19 52.07 -10.01
C PHE A 1065 -5.66 52.38 -10.27
N ALA A 1066 -6.43 51.43 -10.79
CA ALA A 1066 -7.88 51.57 -10.94
C ALA A 1066 -8.56 51.81 -9.58
N ALA A 1067 -8.21 51.02 -8.54
CA ALA A 1067 -8.73 51.22 -7.18
C ALA A 1067 -8.41 52.62 -6.65
N ALA A 1068 -7.19 53.12 -6.89
CA ALA A 1068 -6.80 54.49 -6.54
C ALA A 1068 -7.68 55.55 -7.25
N PHE A 1069 -7.98 55.37 -8.54
CA PHE A 1069 -8.88 56.28 -9.27
C PHE A 1069 -10.35 56.21 -8.82
N PHE A 1070 -10.84 55.04 -8.40
CA PHE A 1070 -12.16 54.93 -7.78
C PHE A 1070 -12.22 55.69 -6.46
N LEU A 1071 -11.17 55.63 -5.62
CA LEU A 1071 -11.08 56.48 -4.41
C LEU A 1071 -11.04 57.98 -4.75
N LEU A 1072 -10.32 58.37 -5.82
CA LEU A 1072 -10.28 59.76 -6.29
C LEU A 1072 -11.66 60.25 -6.76
N GLY A 1073 -12.49 59.35 -7.30
CA GLY A 1073 -13.86 59.62 -7.73
C GLY A 1073 -14.92 59.40 -6.64
N ASP A 1074 -14.53 59.27 -5.38
CA ASP A 1074 -15.41 59.05 -4.21
C ASP A 1074 -16.28 57.77 -4.29
N ALA A 1075 -15.77 56.74 -4.99
CA ALA A 1075 -16.43 55.45 -5.17
C ALA A 1075 -15.73 54.35 -4.35
N LEU A 1076 -15.86 54.41 -3.02
CA LEU A 1076 -15.19 53.46 -2.11
C LEU A 1076 -15.60 52.00 -2.36
N SER A 1077 -16.89 51.72 -2.62
CA SER A 1077 -17.38 50.36 -2.83
C SER A 1077 -16.72 49.66 -4.01
N ASP A 1078 -16.49 50.39 -5.10
CA ASP A 1078 -15.86 49.86 -6.31
C ASP A 1078 -14.36 49.64 -6.11
N ALA A 1079 -13.68 50.57 -5.42
CA ALA A 1079 -12.27 50.42 -5.04
C ALA A 1079 -12.05 49.16 -4.19
N VAL A 1080 -12.89 48.97 -3.17
CA VAL A 1080 -12.89 47.80 -2.28
C VAL A 1080 -13.17 46.51 -3.05
N HIS A 1081 -14.15 46.50 -3.95
CA HIS A 1081 -14.47 45.33 -4.76
C HIS A 1081 -13.28 44.89 -5.63
N ILE A 1082 -12.51 45.83 -6.15
CA ILE A 1082 -11.28 45.55 -6.90
C ILE A 1082 -10.20 44.95 -5.99
N CYS A 1083 -10.02 45.50 -4.78
CA CYS A 1083 -9.08 44.94 -3.81
C CYS A 1083 -9.40 43.48 -3.49
N VAL A 1084 -10.68 43.14 -3.30
CA VAL A 1084 -11.08 41.76 -3.01
C VAL A 1084 -11.01 40.86 -4.24
N ARG A 1085 -11.62 41.23 -5.38
CA ARG A 1085 -11.80 40.31 -6.53
C ARG A 1085 -10.64 40.31 -7.52
N LYS A 1086 -9.86 41.39 -7.60
CA LYS A 1086 -8.80 41.55 -8.60
C LYS A 1086 -7.40 41.59 -8.00
N LEU A 1087 -7.24 42.10 -6.78
CA LEU A 1087 -5.98 42.07 -6.04
C LEU A 1087 -5.88 40.88 -5.06
N ASP A 1088 -6.99 40.21 -4.77
CA ASP A 1088 -7.08 39.07 -3.83
C ASP A 1088 -6.52 39.40 -2.44
N ASP A 1089 -6.76 40.63 -1.96
CA ASP A 1089 -6.27 41.13 -0.67
C ASP A 1089 -7.44 41.71 0.15
N VAL A 1090 -8.13 40.82 0.88
CA VAL A 1090 -9.23 41.18 1.80
C VAL A 1090 -8.75 42.12 2.93
N PRO A 1091 -7.61 41.87 3.60
CA PRO A 1091 -7.07 42.83 4.57
C PRO A 1091 -6.81 44.23 4.01
N LEU A 1092 -6.37 44.36 2.75
CA LEU A 1092 -6.19 45.66 2.10
C LEU A 1092 -7.52 46.37 1.88
N ALA A 1093 -8.54 45.64 1.43
CA ALA A 1093 -9.89 46.17 1.28
C ALA A 1093 -10.44 46.68 2.63
N MET A 1094 -10.22 45.92 3.71
CA MET A 1094 -10.56 46.32 5.08
C MET A 1094 -9.83 47.58 5.52
N ALA A 1095 -8.51 47.64 5.32
CA ALA A 1095 -7.70 48.81 5.71
C ALA A 1095 -8.10 50.08 4.96
N VAL A 1096 -8.34 49.98 3.64
CA VAL A 1096 -8.79 51.11 2.82
C VAL A 1096 -10.15 51.62 3.28
N ALA A 1097 -11.12 50.72 3.51
CA ALA A 1097 -12.45 51.12 3.98
C ALA A 1097 -12.39 51.82 5.34
N ARG A 1098 -11.69 51.25 6.32
CA ARG A 1098 -11.57 51.84 7.67
C ARG A 1098 -10.90 53.20 7.69
N VAL A 1099 -9.87 53.40 6.86
CA VAL A 1099 -9.18 54.68 6.79
C VAL A 1099 -10.05 55.73 6.07
N TYR A 1100 -10.78 55.34 5.03
CA TYR A 1100 -11.55 56.26 4.18
C TYR A 1100 -12.91 56.69 4.78
N GLU A 1101 -13.65 55.79 5.45
CA GLU A 1101 -15.05 56.00 5.87
C GLU A 1101 -15.26 56.98 7.04
N GLU A 1102 -14.22 57.62 7.55
CA GLU A 1102 -14.30 58.57 8.69
C GLU A 1102 -15.06 58.05 9.92
N SER A 1103 -15.21 56.73 10.06
CA SER A 1103 -15.91 56.04 11.14
C SER A 1103 -15.13 54.78 11.55
N ASP A 1104 -15.23 54.39 12.82
CA ASP A 1104 -14.57 53.18 13.34
C ASP A 1104 -15.12 51.89 12.71
N CYS A 1105 -16.43 51.86 12.43
CA CYS A 1105 -17.18 50.75 11.83
C CYS A 1105 -18.18 51.24 10.76
N GLY A 1106 -17.67 51.80 9.67
CA GLY A 1106 -18.48 52.30 8.55
C GLY A 1106 -19.29 51.22 7.80
N PRO A 1107 -20.30 51.63 7.01
CA PRO A 1107 -21.21 50.71 6.32
C PRO A 1107 -20.53 49.87 5.23
N VAL A 1108 -19.54 50.41 4.50
CA VAL A 1108 -18.78 49.66 3.50
C VAL A 1108 -17.85 48.67 4.19
N PHE A 1109 -17.23 49.04 5.31
CA PHE A 1109 -16.44 48.11 6.13
C PHE A 1109 -17.29 46.94 6.65
N GLN A 1110 -18.46 47.19 7.23
CA GLN A 1110 -19.38 46.12 7.65
C GLN A 1110 -19.82 45.24 6.48
N ARG A 1111 -20.07 45.85 5.31
CA ARG A 1111 -20.42 45.11 4.09
C ARG A 1111 -19.27 44.21 3.64
N ILE A 1112 -18.01 44.66 3.74
CA ILE A 1112 -16.84 43.84 3.42
C ILE A 1112 -16.78 42.61 4.33
N VAL A 1113 -16.97 42.80 5.63
CA VAL A 1113 -16.93 41.72 6.61
C VAL A 1113 -18.02 40.69 6.31
N LYS A 1114 -19.27 41.14 6.05
CA LYS A 1114 -20.40 40.25 5.75
C LYS A 1114 -20.29 39.53 4.41
N GLN A 1115 -19.91 40.23 3.34
CA GLN A 1115 -19.95 39.69 1.98
C GLN A 1115 -18.65 39.01 1.54
N TYR A 1116 -17.54 39.29 2.21
CA TYR A 1116 -16.23 38.75 1.83
C TYR A 1116 -15.49 38.08 2.98
N ALA A 1117 -15.37 38.69 4.16
CA ALA A 1117 -14.57 38.07 5.24
C ALA A 1117 -15.19 36.76 5.77
N ILE A 1118 -16.51 36.74 6.02
CA ILE A 1118 -17.20 35.50 6.47
C ILE A 1118 -17.15 34.40 5.39
N PRO A 1119 -17.53 34.66 4.11
CA PRO A 1119 -17.39 33.64 3.07
C PRO A 1119 -15.94 33.21 2.84
N HIS A 1120 -14.96 34.12 2.97
CA HIS A 1120 -13.55 33.79 2.86
C HIS A 1120 -13.12 32.87 4.01
N ALA A 1121 -13.49 33.17 5.26
CA ALA A 1121 -13.26 32.30 6.42
C ALA A 1121 -13.89 30.91 6.24
N GLN A 1122 -15.08 30.82 5.66
CA GLN A 1122 -15.73 29.55 5.35
C GLN A 1122 -15.04 28.80 4.19
N ALA A 1123 -14.47 29.50 3.21
CA ALA A 1123 -13.79 28.90 2.05
C ALA A 1123 -12.32 28.54 2.30
N THR A 1124 -11.67 29.17 3.29
CA THR A 1124 -10.30 28.86 3.72
C THR A 1124 -10.24 28.02 4.98
N GLY A 1125 -11.34 27.94 5.72
CA GLY A 1125 -11.42 27.29 7.03
C GLY A 1125 -10.82 28.10 8.17
N ASP A 1126 -10.52 29.38 7.96
CA ASP A 1126 -9.99 30.29 8.99
C ASP A 1126 -11.08 30.66 10.01
N ARG A 1127 -11.22 29.81 11.02
CA ARG A 1127 -12.15 30.05 12.13
C ARG A 1127 -11.79 31.29 12.95
N TRP A 1128 -10.53 31.73 13.01
CA TRP A 1128 -10.17 32.93 13.76
C TRP A 1128 -10.72 34.18 13.08
N LEU A 1129 -10.60 34.25 11.75
CA LEU A 1129 -11.22 35.31 10.94
C LEU A 1129 -12.75 35.28 11.04
N GLY A 1130 -13.35 34.09 10.99
CA GLY A 1130 -14.81 33.92 11.13
C GLY A 1130 -15.34 34.41 12.48
N VAL A 1131 -14.69 34.00 13.58
CA VAL A 1131 -15.07 34.44 14.93
C VAL A 1131 -14.86 35.95 15.10
N TRP A 1132 -13.73 36.50 14.63
CA TRP A 1132 -13.50 37.94 14.66
C TRP A 1132 -14.59 38.71 13.89
N ALA A 1133 -14.97 38.24 12.71
CA ALA A 1133 -15.99 38.87 11.88
C ALA A 1133 -17.34 38.92 12.58
N HIS A 1134 -17.80 37.79 13.15
CA HIS A 1134 -19.06 37.73 13.89
C HIS A 1134 -19.03 38.56 15.19
N LEU A 1135 -17.90 38.57 15.92
CA LEU A 1135 -17.74 39.45 17.09
C LEU A 1135 -17.81 40.94 16.72
N LEU A 1136 -17.20 41.34 15.61
CA LEU A 1136 -17.23 42.72 15.12
C LEU A 1136 -18.66 43.15 14.74
N LEU A 1137 -19.44 42.23 14.16
CA LEU A 1137 -20.83 42.45 13.78
C LEU A 1137 -21.82 42.29 14.94
N LYS A 1138 -21.34 41.93 16.14
CA LYS A 1138 -22.15 41.61 17.34
C LYS A 1138 -23.09 40.41 17.15
N GLU A 1139 -22.73 39.50 16.25
CA GLU A 1139 -23.43 38.25 15.95
C GLU A 1139 -22.91 37.14 16.88
N HIS A 1140 -23.21 37.24 18.18
CA HIS A 1140 -22.65 36.38 19.22
C HIS A 1140 -22.97 34.88 19.03
N MET A 1141 -24.17 34.55 18.55
CA MET A 1141 -24.59 33.17 18.25
C MET A 1141 -23.66 32.51 17.23
N ASP A 1142 -23.39 33.20 16.13
CA ASP A 1142 -22.60 32.67 15.02
C ASP A 1142 -21.11 32.61 15.36
N ALA A 1143 -20.63 33.51 16.22
CA ALA A 1143 -19.28 33.44 16.79
C ALA A 1143 -19.07 32.15 17.61
N VAL A 1144 -20.03 31.77 18.46
CA VAL A 1144 -19.94 30.51 19.22
C VAL A 1144 -20.08 29.30 18.29
N ARG A 1145 -21.02 29.32 17.32
CA ARG A 1145 -21.19 28.23 16.35
C ARG A 1145 -19.94 27.97 15.52
N THR A 1146 -19.19 29.02 15.16
CA THR A 1146 -17.90 28.89 14.45
C THR A 1146 -16.86 28.11 15.28
N LEU A 1147 -16.97 28.13 16.61
CA LEU A 1147 -16.11 27.37 17.52
C LEU A 1147 -16.62 25.95 17.80
N THR A 1148 -17.95 25.74 17.75
CA THR A 1148 -18.62 24.52 18.24
C THR A 1148 -19.29 23.69 17.14
N ALA A 1149 -19.13 24.02 15.87
CA ALA A 1149 -19.65 23.23 14.74
C ALA A 1149 -18.65 23.19 13.58
N SER A 1150 -18.77 22.19 12.71
CA SER A 1150 -18.00 22.13 11.44
C SER A 1150 -18.43 23.26 10.49
N LEU A 1151 -17.47 23.78 9.73
CA LEU A 1151 -17.74 24.76 8.69
C LEU A 1151 -18.30 24.07 7.44
N PRO A 1152 -19.09 24.76 6.60
CA PRO A 1152 -19.58 24.19 5.35
C PRO A 1152 -18.41 23.71 4.49
N ALA A 1153 -18.53 22.49 3.93
CA ALA A 1153 -17.49 21.94 3.08
C ALA A 1153 -17.33 22.78 1.80
N PRO A 1154 -16.08 23.08 1.37
CA PRO A 1154 -15.82 23.71 0.08
C PRO A 1154 -16.22 22.79 -1.08
N ALA A 1155 -16.41 23.37 -2.27
CA ALA A 1155 -16.72 22.61 -3.49
C ALA A 1155 -15.62 21.58 -3.83
N ASP A 1156 -14.35 21.93 -3.59
CA ASP A 1156 -13.20 21.03 -3.72
C ASP A 1156 -12.78 20.53 -2.33
N PRO A 1157 -12.88 19.21 -2.05
CA PRO A 1157 -12.54 18.68 -0.73
C PRO A 1157 -11.05 18.85 -0.44
N ARG A 1158 -10.72 19.65 0.57
CA ARG A 1158 -9.35 19.87 1.04
C ARG A 1158 -9.14 19.16 2.39
N PRO A 1159 -8.08 18.35 2.54
CA PRO A 1159 -7.72 17.76 3.83
C PRO A 1159 -7.56 18.81 4.91
N MET A 1160 -8.08 18.54 6.11
CA MET A 1160 -8.00 19.39 7.30
C MET A 1160 -8.54 20.82 7.13
N HIS A 1161 -9.37 21.06 6.11
CA HIS A 1161 -9.83 22.41 5.73
C HIS A 1161 -10.28 23.25 6.94
N ASP A 1162 -11.21 22.76 7.76
CA ASP A 1162 -11.79 23.47 8.89
C ASP A 1162 -11.26 22.98 10.24
N LEU A 1163 -10.06 22.40 10.29
CA LEU A 1163 -9.48 21.93 11.55
C LEU A 1163 -9.20 23.13 12.48
N PRO A 1164 -9.83 23.21 13.66
CA PRO A 1164 -9.66 24.36 14.54
C PRO A 1164 -8.28 24.37 15.20
N ASP A 1165 -7.80 25.57 15.55
CA ASP A 1165 -6.63 25.71 16.42
C ASP A 1165 -7.02 25.27 17.84
N PRO A 1166 -6.30 24.34 18.50
CA PRO A 1166 -6.57 23.95 19.88
C PRO A 1166 -6.75 25.12 20.86
N SER A 1167 -6.02 26.23 20.69
CA SER A 1167 -6.12 27.40 21.59
C SER A 1167 -7.47 28.13 21.50
N MET A 1168 -8.30 27.83 20.49
CA MET A 1168 -9.67 28.34 20.42
C MET A 1168 -10.52 27.91 21.62
N LEU A 1169 -10.16 26.82 22.30
CA LEU A 1169 -10.80 26.42 23.56
C LEU A 1169 -10.68 27.52 24.64
N LEU A 1170 -9.56 28.26 24.66
CA LEU A 1170 -9.36 29.39 25.57
C LEU A 1170 -10.28 30.56 25.25
N LEU A 1171 -10.62 30.74 23.97
CA LEU A 1171 -11.58 31.77 23.56
C LEU A 1171 -13.00 31.40 24.01
N LEU A 1172 -13.37 30.11 23.96
CA LEU A 1172 -14.61 29.63 24.54
C LEU A 1172 -14.64 29.86 26.06
N GLU A 1173 -13.53 29.60 26.76
CA GLU A 1173 -13.39 29.91 28.19
C GLU A 1173 -13.56 31.41 28.48
N TYR A 1174 -13.03 32.28 27.62
CA TYR A 1174 -13.24 33.73 27.69
C TYR A 1174 -14.71 34.12 27.45
N PHE A 1175 -15.37 33.55 26.43
CA PHE A 1175 -16.78 33.83 26.15
C PHE A 1175 -17.69 33.41 27.31
N LYS A 1176 -17.37 32.33 28.04
CA LYS A 1176 -18.10 31.92 29.24
C LYS A 1176 -18.07 32.92 30.39
N GLN A 1177 -17.16 33.89 30.38
CA GLN A 1177 -17.19 34.99 31.35
C GLN A 1177 -18.28 36.02 31.03
N GLN A 1178 -18.80 36.00 29.81
CA GLN A 1178 -19.83 36.92 29.32
C GLN A 1178 -21.22 36.29 29.46
N TYR A 1179 -22.21 37.09 29.86
CA TYR A 1179 -23.56 36.58 30.12
C TYR A 1179 -24.21 35.95 28.88
N TRP A 1180 -24.00 36.55 27.69
CA TRP A 1180 -24.64 36.14 26.45
C TRP A 1180 -24.23 34.73 25.99
N CYS A 1181 -23.06 34.24 26.41
CA CYS A 1181 -22.59 32.90 26.03
C CYS A 1181 -23.49 31.80 26.61
N TYR A 1182 -24.07 32.02 27.79
CA TYR A 1182 -25.00 31.07 28.43
C TYR A 1182 -26.36 30.99 27.76
N GLU A 1183 -26.75 32.00 26.97
CA GLU A 1183 -27.96 31.95 26.15
C GLU A 1183 -27.75 31.13 24.87
N VAL A 1184 -26.49 30.99 24.42
CA VAL A 1184 -26.11 30.38 23.14
C VAL A 1184 -25.66 28.92 23.29
N LEU A 1185 -24.86 28.63 24.31
CA LEU A 1185 -24.14 27.37 24.47
C LEU A 1185 -24.85 26.44 25.45
N ASP A 1186 -25.33 25.30 24.96
CA ASP A 1186 -25.92 24.28 25.81
C ASP A 1186 -24.83 23.40 26.49
N PRO A 1187 -25.10 22.84 27.70
CA PRO A 1187 -24.11 22.05 28.43
C PRO A 1187 -23.62 20.79 27.71
N TYR A 1188 -24.45 20.19 26.85
CA TYR A 1188 -24.10 18.97 26.13
C TYR A 1188 -23.09 19.28 25.02
N THR A 1189 -23.37 20.29 24.19
CA THR A 1189 -22.46 20.81 23.17
C THR A 1189 -21.16 21.32 23.79
N GLU A 1190 -21.22 22.00 24.95
CA GLU A 1190 -20.01 22.40 25.68
C GLU A 1190 -19.15 21.17 26.03
N THR A 1191 -19.75 20.14 26.62
CA THR A 1191 -19.04 18.92 27.03
C THR A 1191 -18.39 18.21 25.84
N GLN A 1192 -19.11 18.09 24.73
CA GLN A 1192 -18.59 17.49 23.52
C GLN A 1192 -17.46 18.32 22.90
N CYS A 1193 -17.63 19.64 22.85
CA CYS A 1193 -16.64 20.58 22.34
C CYS A 1193 -15.33 20.51 23.14
N VAL A 1194 -15.41 20.61 24.48
CA VAL A 1194 -14.23 20.50 25.36
C VAL A 1194 -13.53 19.16 25.19
N SER A 1195 -14.30 18.07 25.10
CA SER A 1195 -13.76 16.73 24.87
C SER A 1195 -13.07 16.60 23.50
N PHE A 1196 -13.61 17.27 22.47
CA PHE A 1196 -13.03 17.33 21.13
C PHE A 1196 -11.71 18.12 21.12
N TYR A 1197 -11.67 19.31 21.70
CA TYR A 1197 -10.44 20.12 21.76
C TYR A 1197 -9.35 19.46 22.64
N ALA A 1198 -9.73 18.80 23.73
CA ALA A 1198 -8.80 18.01 24.53
C ALA A 1198 -8.20 16.84 23.71
N ARG A 1199 -9.03 16.13 22.94
CA ARG A 1199 -8.56 15.10 22.00
C ARG A 1199 -7.66 15.68 20.91
N LEU A 1200 -8.00 16.85 20.37
CA LEU A 1200 -7.19 17.54 19.36
C LEU A 1200 -5.81 17.94 19.92
N LEU A 1201 -5.74 18.37 21.18
CA LEU A 1201 -4.47 18.58 21.88
C LEU A 1201 -3.66 17.28 21.97
N CYS A 1202 -4.30 16.15 22.32
CA CYS A 1202 -3.60 14.86 22.34
C CYS A 1202 -3.11 14.44 20.94
N MET A 1203 -3.95 14.57 19.90
CA MET A 1203 -3.56 14.29 18.52
C MET A 1203 -2.39 15.18 18.07
N SER A 1204 -2.34 16.43 18.52
CA SER A 1204 -1.21 17.33 18.28
C SER A 1204 0.07 16.96 19.06
N GLY A 1205 0.03 15.97 19.94
CA GLY A 1205 1.11 15.53 20.83
C GLY A 1205 1.24 16.33 22.13
N CYS A 1206 0.21 17.05 22.54
CA CYS A 1206 0.17 17.88 23.75
C CYS A 1206 -0.73 17.27 24.82
N ASP A 1207 -0.60 15.96 25.07
CA ASP A 1207 -1.48 15.17 25.93
C ASP A 1207 -1.64 15.75 27.34
N TRP A 1208 -0.55 16.22 27.94
CA TRP A 1208 -0.56 16.83 29.28
C TRP A 1208 -1.42 18.09 29.33
N VAL A 1209 -1.38 18.91 28.28
CA VAL A 1209 -2.22 20.12 28.19
C VAL A 1209 -3.68 19.73 28.07
N GLY A 1210 -4.00 18.74 27.22
CA GLY A 1210 -5.36 18.22 27.07
C GLY A 1210 -5.91 17.65 28.38
N LEU A 1211 -5.11 16.86 29.10
CA LEU A 1211 -5.48 16.28 30.39
C LEU A 1211 -5.71 17.37 31.46
N THR A 1212 -4.80 18.34 31.56
CA THR A 1212 -4.97 19.47 32.48
C THR A 1212 -6.22 20.28 32.15
N MET A 1213 -6.53 20.48 30.87
CA MET A 1213 -7.77 21.17 30.48
C MET A 1213 -9.00 20.41 30.95
N LEU A 1214 -9.08 19.10 30.73
CA LEU A 1214 -10.20 18.32 31.24
C LEU A 1214 -10.32 18.37 32.78
N TRP A 1215 -9.20 18.42 33.50
CA TRP A 1215 -9.21 18.43 34.96
C TRP A 1215 -9.59 19.79 35.55
N SER A 1216 -9.16 20.88 34.92
CA SER A 1216 -9.37 22.25 35.39
C SER A 1216 -10.60 22.94 34.82
N TRP A 1217 -11.22 22.38 33.77
CA TRP A 1217 -12.39 22.99 33.14
C TRP A 1217 -13.61 22.96 34.07
N SER A 1218 -14.20 24.13 34.29
CA SER A 1218 -15.43 24.27 35.06
C SER A 1218 -16.65 24.23 34.15
N PHE A 1219 -17.35 23.10 34.08
CA PHE A 1219 -18.65 23.02 33.39
C PHE A 1219 -19.68 23.84 34.19
N ALA A 1220 -20.21 24.88 33.57
CA ALA A 1220 -20.92 25.93 34.29
C ALA A 1220 -22.34 25.51 34.73
N ARG A 1221 -22.78 26.00 35.89
CA ARG A 1221 -24.17 25.90 36.38
C ARG A 1221 -24.77 27.17 37.00
N ASP A 1222 -24.05 28.30 37.05
CA ASP A 1222 -24.60 29.58 37.50
C ASP A 1222 -24.26 30.72 36.53
N ALA A 1223 -25.27 31.27 35.85
CA ALA A 1223 -25.11 32.41 34.95
C ALA A 1223 -24.75 33.69 35.75
N PRO A 1224 -23.80 34.52 35.29
CA PRO A 1224 -23.58 35.84 35.86
C PRO A 1224 -24.86 36.67 35.81
N LYS A 1225 -25.21 37.37 36.91
CA LYS A 1225 -26.40 38.25 36.92
C LYS A 1225 -26.24 39.33 35.84
N PRO A 1226 -27.28 39.58 35.01
CA PRO A 1226 -27.22 40.62 33.99
C PRO A 1226 -26.95 41.98 34.64
N PRO A 1227 -26.14 42.86 34.01
CA PRO A 1227 -25.92 44.21 34.52
C PRO A 1227 -27.25 44.97 34.56
N ALA A 1228 -27.54 45.64 35.69
CA ALA A 1228 -28.75 46.43 35.84
C ALA A 1228 -28.76 47.57 34.79
N PRO A 1229 -29.90 47.85 34.12
CA PRO A 1229 -29.98 48.94 33.16
C PRO A 1229 -29.60 50.26 33.84
N ALA A 1230 -28.72 51.04 33.19
CA ALA A 1230 -28.25 52.32 33.70
C ALA A 1230 -29.44 53.26 33.99
N THR A 1231 -29.60 53.66 35.24
CA THR A 1231 -30.57 54.66 35.69
C THR A 1231 -30.24 56.02 35.08
N SER A 1232 -31.11 56.52 34.22
CA SER A 1232 -31.11 57.93 33.80
C SER A 1232 -31.28 58.85 35.03
N PRO A 1233 -30.63 60.03 35.07
CA PRO A 1233 -30.76 60.95 36.20
C PRO A 1233 -32.20 61.47 36.32
N THR A 1234 -32.76 61.30 37.51
CA THR A 1234 -34.09 61.78 37.93
C THR A 1234 -34.13 63.31 38.02
N GLU A 1235 -34.90 63.96 37.14
CA GLU A 1235 -35.46 65.30 37.41
C GLU A 1235 -36.83 65.15 38.09
N ASN A 1236 -36.94 65.72 39.29
CA ASN A 1236 -38.18 65.83 40.04
C ASN A 1236 -39.07 66.93 39.44
N ALA A 1237 -40.24 66.57 38.91
CA ALA A 1237 -41.40 67.45 38.84
C ALA A 1237 -42.72 66.63 38.81
N PRO A 1238 -43.79 67.07 39.49
CA PRO A 1238 -44.98 66.26 39.75
C PRO A 1238 -45.95 66.22 38.56
N ALA A 1239 -46.64 65.08 38.45
CA ALA A 1239 -47.56 64.70 37.38
C ALA A 1239 -48.83 65.58 37.27
N PRO A 1240 -49.51 65.51 36.10
CA PRO A 1240 -50.96 65.45 36.08
C PRO A 1240 -51.50 64.19 35.37
N THR A 1241 -52.27 63.42 36.13
CA THR A 1241 -53.53 62.71 35.83
C THR A 1241 -53.81 62.16 34.42
N LYS A 1242 -54.00 60.83 34.39
CA LYS A 1242 -54.69 60.03 33.37
C LYS A 1242 -56.18 60.40 33.22
N ILE A 1243 -56.66 60.52 31.97
CA ILE A 1243 -58.05 60.21 31.56
C ILE A 1243 -57.99 59.46 30.22
N GLY A 1244 -58.89 58.49 30.04
CA GLY A 1244 -58.78 57.34 29.15
C GLY A 1244 -59.01 57.57 27.65
N SER A 1245 -58.55 56.60 26.86
CA SER A 1245 -58.89 56.42 25.45
C SER A 1245 -59.97 55.34 25.32
N LEU A 1246 -61.10 55.72 24.71
CA LEU A 1246 -62.21 54.89 24.27
C LEU A 1246 -61.76 53.93 23.13
N MET A 1247 -62.33 52.72 23.15
CA MET A 1247 -62.84 51.91 22.03
C MET A 1247 -61.93 51.53 20.84
N GLY A 1248 -61.82 50.21 20.63
CA GLY A 1248 -62.62 49.57 19.58
C GLY A 1248 -61.92 49.15 18.28
N GLU A 1249 -61.64 47.86 18.21
CA GLU A 1249 -61.40 46.97 17.06
C GLU A 1249 -61.88 47.44 15.66
N ARG A 1250 -61.09 47.09 14.62
CA ARG A 1250 -61.55 46.21 13.52
C ARG A 1250 -60.42 45.75 12.57
N ARG A 1251 -60.56 44.50 12.13
CA ARG A 1251 -59.76 43.69 11.19
C ARG A 1251 -60.00 44.07 9.70
N PRO A 1252 -59.22 43.52 8.74
CA PRO A 1252 -58.88 44.14 7.45
C PRO A 1252 -59.77 43.70 6.26
N PRO A 1253 -59.54 44.25 5.06
CA PRO A 1253 -59.92 43.63 3.79
C PRO A 1253 -58.69 43.29 2.90
N PRO A 1254 -58.89 42.54 1.78
CA PRO A 1254 -57.95 41.51 1.32
C PRO A 1254 -57.10 41.88 0.10
N ALA A 1255 -56.18 40.96 -0.22
CA ALA A 1255 -55.27 40.97 -1.36
C ALA A 1255 -55.99 40.98 -2.72
N GLN A 1256 -55.47 41.78 -3.67
CA GLN A 1256 -55.57 41.53 -5.10
C GLN A 1256 -54.35 42.13 -5.85
N THR A 1257 -53.63 41.22 -6.51
CA THR A 1257 -52.93 41.34 -7.81
C THR A 1257 -51.88 42.44 -8.02
N MET A 1258 -50.61 42.02 -7.98
CA MET A 1258 -49.47 42.71 -8.62
C MET A 1258 -49.72 42.82 -10.13
N ALA A 1259 -49.73 44.04 -10.65
CA ALA A 1259 -49.56 44.35 -12.06
C ALA A 1259 -48.26 45.16 -12.23
N GLU A 1260 -47.40 44.59 -13.07
CA GLU A 1260 -46.43 45.18 -14.01
C GLU A 1260 -45.62 46.44 -13.63
N PHE A 1261 -44.31 46.23 -13.71
CA PHE A 1261 -43.21 47.19 -13.71
C PHE A 1261 -43.24 48.07 -14.97
N ASP A 1262 -43.22 49.39 -14.80
CA ASP A 1262 -43.04 50.37 -15.89
C ASP A 1262 -41.53 50.67 -16.08
N MET A 1263 -41.01 50.28 -17.25
CA MET A 1263 -39.64 50.55 -17.70
C MET A 1263 -39.63 51.70 -18.73
N SER A 1264 -39.71 52.95 -18.26
CA SER A 1264 -39.65 54.12 -19.15
C SER A 1264 -38.76 55.26 -18.63
N ALA A 1265 -37.58 54.93 -18.08
CA ALA A 1265 -36.60 55.93 -17.63
C ALA A 1265 -35.15 55.76 -18.15
N PHE A 1266 -34.89 54.85 -19.09
CA PHE A 1266 -33.59 54.78 -19.78
C PHE A 1266 -33.79 54.67 -21.29
N GLY A 1267 -33.66 55.82 -21.97
CA GLY A 1267 -33.61 55.91 -23.42
C GLY A 1267 -32.17 56.03 -23.91
N LEU A 1268 -31.84 55.13 -24.84
CA LEU A 1268 -30.64 54.94 -25.68
C LEU A 1268 -29.42 54.25 -25.06
#